data_AF-A0A2V8D673-F1
#
_entry.id   AF-A0A2V8D673-F1
#
_cell.length_a   1.000
_cell.length_b   1.000
_cell.length_c   1.000
_cell.angle_alpha   90.00
_cell.angle_beta   90.00
_cell.angle_gamma   90.00
#
_symmetry.space_group_name_H-M   'P 1'
#
loop_
_entity.id
_entity.type
_entity.pdbx_description
1 polymer ?
#
loop_
_entity_poly.entity_id
_entity_poly.type
_entity_poly.pdbx_seq_one_letter_code
_entity_poly.pdbx_strand_id
1 'polypeptide(L)'
;MVAGSAALMRAVDPTLANGVVVNRIARTADPAGTQDQTGNGRVNIARALSDTSTDAIQPAGTAPVGSGGPFVGPYKAGATATSGDGTMSVNSTTVNASSTNTLTFTFTAVNDFGITSQVRLTIPTGWTPPQTAAGPGQVTAAATGGSSGCGTVGPLSVSGSDVTVTITCSNGKKFTLTYANATAPATATSSTFATATRSGGSGSPVAIASSPVVTVIGPPAQLAFTQQPSSSSTGGTAFGTQPKVTIQDSAGTAVTSDNSTQVTLAITSGTGTAAAALSCTTNPVTASAGVATFAGCKIDKVGTGYTLTATSGSLTSATSSGINITAGTVAKLAITDVNGGANPAAGVGFPVTVQSQDAGGNPTNVTGGTALGFSLSRTAGTGTLGGTLSGTIAIGANTVTVSGVTYSKAESGVVITATRTSGPAATAGSSAPFTVDIGPASKLAITSVNGGSNPTAGTPFSIVVQSQDVGGSASPVSADTDVSITLKTGTGTLGGTLNGTITAGSSQTTISGLTYTKAESGVVLTAKRTLTSDWAGDSAAFTVNAGIATKLAITSVNGGSNPTAGTAFSVTVRSEDANGNFSNVSAATGVSLTLKTGTGTLGGTLTGTIAASSSTLTISGVTYTRAESGVVLTATRTSGDTLAPGDSVAFTVNAGTITKLAITAISPATPTAGVGFSVTVQSQDANSNPSNVTGGTALGFSLSRTAGTGTLGGTLTGTIAIGANTVTVNGVTYTKAESGVVITATRTSGPAATAGASAPFTVNAGAASKLVIISVNGGVNPTAGSPFSIVVQSQDASGNAALVSTDTTMSITRKTGTGTLGGTLTGTILAGASATTISGLTYTKAESGVVLTATRTSGDTLTAGDSAAFTVNPGPAAMLVITSISPASPTAGTGFSVTVRSQDANGNFSNVSAPTAVSLTLKTGTGTLGGTLTGTIAAGSSTLTISGVTYTRAESGVVLTATRTSGDTLAPGDSVAFTVIAGAGSKLVFTTSPSDSLTNIAFSTQPTVTVQDAYGNTATSSTANITLSITTGTGTPGAALTCTQNPKAAVAGIDTFAGCRINLAGTGYQLHATASGLTAADSASFTINTGVPTPTSISPASVARGSADFTLTVNGTAFVNGSYVQFAGSPRVTAFVSATQLTATILASDVATLGSFAITAVNPAPGGGLSNAQTLTVTRGTTTSVSCTPGSAVQGASTTCTVTVSDASGASAFPPVGTVNFSTSGGGSFAPSSCTLSSSIGNSSTCSVTYNTSAGGSQTITAAYSGSTDDIPSSGTFTL
;
A
#
# COMPACT_ATOMS: atom_id res chain seq x y z
N MET A 1 -16.05 42.97 -9.53
CA MET A 1 -16.32 42.54 -10.93
C MET A 1 -14.96 42.46 -11.61
N VAL A 2 -14.42 41.35 -12.10
CA VAL A 2 -14.92 40.00 -12.39
C VAL A 2 -13.72 39.03 -12.32
N ALA A 3 -13.96 37.84 -11.75
CA ALA A 3 -13.32 36.52 -11.91
C ALA A 3 -11.77 36.42 -11.95
N GLY A 4 -11.07 35.62 -11.13
CA GLY A 4 -11.48 34.48 -10.31
C GLY A 4 -11.56 33.17 -11.11
N SER A 5 -10.47 32.38 -11.12
CA SER A 5 -10.43 30.98 -10.62
C SER A 5 -9.32 30.11 -11.26
N ALA A 6 -8.38 29.69 -10.41
CA ALA A 6 -7.79 28.35 -10.23
C ALA A 6 -7.46 27.41 -11.41
N ALA A 7 -6.21 26.91 -11.40
CA ALA A 7 -5.76 25.50 -11.48
C ALA A 7 -4.32 25.46 -12.06
N LEU A 8 -3.37 24.58 -11.75
CA LEU A 8 -3.14 23.56 -10.72
C LEU A 8 -1.73 22.99 -11.03
N MET A 9 -0.95 22.66 -10.00
CA MET A 9 0.15 21.66 -9.94
C MET A 9 1.58 21.92 -10.52
N ARG A 10 2.51 21.58 -9.60
CA ARG A 10 3.95 21.23 -9.67
C ARG A 10 4.44 20.46 -10.90
N ALA A 11 5.67 20.76 -11.33
CA ALA A 11 6.83 19.85 -11.45
C ALA A 11 8.03 20.67 -11.98
N VAL A 12 9.04 20.98 -11.17
CA VAL A 12 10.36 20.32 -11.14
C VAL A 12 10.94 20.08 -12.54
N ASP A 13 11.79 21.00 -13.00
CA ASP A 13 12.96 20.66 -13.84
C ASP A 13 14.08 21.73 -13.65
N PRO A 14 15.37 21.32 -13.55
CA PRO A 14 16.46 22.04 -12.91
C PRO A 14 17.36 22.84 -13.89
N THR A 15 16.81 23.49 -14.91
CA THR A 15 17.60 23.90 -16.10
C THR A 15 17.87 25.40 -16.32
N LEU A 16 17.64 26.30 -15.36
CA LEU A 16 18.02 27.72 -15.54
C LEU A 16 18.83 28.28 -14.37
N ALA A 17 20.13 28.45 -14.58
CA ALA A 17 20.97 29.37 -13.81
C ALA A 17 21.79 30.24 -14.78
N ASN A 18 21.45 31.52 -14.83
CA ASN A 18 22.37 32.62 -15.09
C ASN A 18 21.72 33.88 -14.51
N GLY A 19 22.08 34.19 -13.26
CA GLY A 19 21.77 35.48 -12.65
C GLY A 19 22.56 36.62 -13.30
N VAL A 20 22.36 37.83 -12.79
CA VAL A 20 23.39 38.87 -12.59
C VAL A 20 22.72 40.14 -12.04
N VAL A 21 23.18 40.54 -10.84
CA VAL A 21 23.35 41.93 -10.33
C VAL A 21 22.04 42.68 -10.02
N VAL A 22 21.80 43.22 -8.82
CA VAL A 22 22.51 44.33 -8.16
C VAL A 22 22.37 44.23 -6.63
N ASN A 23 23.48 44.23 -5.87
CA ASN A 23 23.56 44.96 -4.59
C ASN A 23 24.95 45.61 -4.52
N ARG A 24 25.01 46.93 -4.75
CA ARG A 24 26.16 47.77 -4.40
C ARG A 24 25.67 49.05 -3.72
N ILE A 25 25.62 48.95 -2.39
CA ILE A 25 25.87 49.96 -1.34
C ILE A 25 25.16 51.32 -1.46
N ALA A 26 24.32 51.58 -0.46
CA ALA A 26 24.04 52.92 0.04
C ALA A 26 25.22 53.44 0.88
N ARG A 27 25.74 54.64 0.58
CA ARG A 27 26.60 55.42 1.49
C ARG A 27 26.68 56.88 1.04
N THR A 28 25.76 57.70 1.50
CA THR A 28 26.00 59.08 1.96
C THR A 28 24.72 59.56 2.63
N ALA A 29 24.82 59.83 3.93
CA ALA A 29 23.86 60.63 4.67
C ALA A 29 24.55 61.97 4.96
N ASP A 30 23.86 63.08 4.68
CA ASP A 30 24.11 64.43 5.22
C ASP A 30 22.89 65.32 4.86
N PRO A 31 22.62 66.46 5.54
CA PRO A 31 22.15 66.57 6.92
C PRO A 31 20.99 67.60 7.06
N ALA A 32 20.50 67.80 8.28
CA ALA A 32 19.78 68.99 8.76
C ALA A 32 19.13 69.95 7.72
N GLY A 33 17.88 69.66 7.37
CA GLY A 33 16.70 70.52 7.57
C GLY A 33 16.68 71.98 7.10
N THR A 34 15.86 72.24 6.09
CA THR A 34 14.81 73.28 6.11
C THR A 34 13.52 72.72 5.46
N GLN A 35 12.34 73.13 5.96
CA GLN A 35 10.95 72.84 5.50
C GLN A 35 10.81 72.34 4.04
N ASP A 36 10.20 71.22 3.65
CA ASP A 36 9.57 70.06 4.29
C ASP A 36 10.20 68.80 3.66
N GLN A 37 11.45 68.52 3.99
CA GLN A 37 12.20 67.44 3.34
C GLN A 37 12.25 66.18 4.20
N THR A 38 11.13 65.46 4.27
CA THR A 38 11.23 63.99 4.32
C THR A 38 11.25 63.50 2.88
N GLY A 39 12.43 63.48 2.25
CA GLY A 39 12.66 62.61 1.10
C GLY A 39 12.38 61.18 1.58
N ASN A 40 11.26 60.52 1.25
CA ASN A 40 10.62 60.47 -0.06
C ASN A 40 11.72 60.49 -1.13
N GLY A 41 12.72 59.63 -1.05
CA GLY A 41 12.53 58.23 -0.77
C GLY A 41 12.53 57.49 -2.08
N ARG A 42 12.10 56.24 -2.02
CA ARG A 42 11.98 55.34 -3.17
C ARG A 42 13.27 55.30 -4.00
N VAL A 43 14.06 54.27 -3.75
CA VAL A 43 14.97 53.76 -4.78
C VAL A 43 14.21 53.72 -6.10
N ASN A 44 14.67 54.56 -7.03
CA ASN A 44 14.16 54.69 -8.37
C ASN A 44 14.51 53.40 -9.13
N ILE A 45 13.52 52.52 -9.30
CA ILE A 45 13.66 51.24 -10.01
C ILE A 45 14.20 51.45 -11.44
N ALA A 46 13.95 52.60 -12.07
CA ALA A 46 14.48 52.93 -13.40
C ALA A 46 15.98 53.29 -13.39
N ARG A 47 16.56 53.75 -12.27
CA ARG A 47 18.03 53.94 -12.12
C ARG A 47 18.76 52.69 -11.65
N ALA A 48 18.07 51.77 -10.96
CA ALA A 48 18.57 50.41 -10.75
C ALA A 48 18.68 49.63 -12.08
N LEU A 49 17.83 49.95 -13.06
CA LEU A 49 17.92 49.49 -14.45
C LEU A 49 19.01 50.21 -15.27
N SER A 50 19.69 51.24 -14.72
CA SER A 50 20.67 52.08 -15.44
C SER A 50 22.04 52.20 -14.76
N ASP A 51 22.36 51.38 -13.75
CA ASP A 51 23.71 51.35 -13.14
C ASP A 51 24.66 50.55 -14.02
N THR A 52 25.76 51.19 -14.39
CA THR A 52 26.81 50.70 -15.31
C THR A 52 28.18 50.56 -14.61
N SER A 53 28.24 50.59 -13.27
CA SER A 53 29.51 50.54 -12.51
C SER A 53 30.11 49.12 -12.34
N THR A 54 31.46 49.03 -12.35
CA THR A 54 32.23 47.80 -12.64
C THR A 54 33.14 47.28 -11.52
N ASP A 55 32.99 47.74 -10.28
CA ASP A 55 33.91 47.44 -9.16
C ASP A 55 33.59 46.11 -8.42
N ALA A 56 34.66 45.35 -8.10
CA ALA A 56 34.63 43.96 -7.65
C ALA A 56 34.28 43.71 -6.16
N ILE A 57 33.61 42.59 -5.91
CA ILE A 57 33.17 42.08 -4.60
C ILE A 57 34.35 41.38 -3.89
N GLN A 58 34.53 41.67 -2.59
CA GLN A 58 35.52 41.03 -1.71
C GLN A 58 35.04 39.62 -1.24
N PRO A 59 35.89 38.57 -1.24
CA PRO A 59 35.51 37.22 -0.81
C PRO A 59 35.41 37.06 0.72
N ALA A 60 34.54 36.14 1.15
CA ALA A 60 34.25 35.83 2.54
C ALA A 60 35.44 35.15 3.24
N GLY A 61 35.72 35.55 4.49
CA GLY A 61 36.69 34.88 5.36
C GLY A 61 38.01 35.61 5.61
N THR A 62 38.22 36.83 5.09
CA THR A 62 39.26 37.71 5.66
C THR A 62 38.71 38.48 6.86
N ALA A 63 39.50 38.61 7.92
CA ALA A 63 39.11 39.41 9.08
C ALA A 63 38.92 40.89 8.67
N PRO A 64 37.99 41.61 9.32
CA PRO A 64 37.59 42.94 8.88
C PRO A 64 38.73 43.94 9.01
N VAL A 65 39.10 44.63 7.93
CA VAL A 65 39.63 45.99 8.07
C VAL A 65 38.42 46.93 8.13
N GLY A 66 37.87 47.05 9.34
CA GLY A 66 36.73 47.91 9.66
C GLY A 66 35.42 47.15 9.94
N SER A 67 35.09 47.05 11.23
CA SER A 67 33.76 46.87 11.86
C SER A 67 32.68 46.06 11.09
N GLY A 68 32.95 44.81 10.70
CA GLY A 68 31.87 43.83 10.45
C GLY A 68 31.15 43.48 11.77
N GLY A 69 29.90 43.03 11.87
CA GLY A 69 28.81 42.58 10.98
C GLY A 69 27.81 41.79 11.87
N PRO A 70 26.52 41.57 11.48
CA PRO A 70 26.11 40.18 11.20
C PRO A 70 25.00 40.00 10.11
N PHE A 71 25.28 39.17 9.09
CA PHE A 71 24.56 37.97 8.57
C PHE A 71 23.01 37.83 8.80
N VAL A 72 22.09 37.37 7.90
CA VAL A 72 22.10 36.48 6.70
C VAL A 72 20.75 36.58 5.92
N GLY A 73 20.75 36.46 4.57
CA GLY A 73 19.74 35.68 3.81
C GLY A 73 18.77 36.40 2.82
N PRO A 74 18.43 35.82 1.65
CA PRO A 74 19.12 34.84 0.84
C PRO A 74 19.43 35.48 -0.51
N TYR A 75 20.32 36.48 -0.52
CA TYR A 75 21.26 36.54 -1.62
C TYR A 75 21.86 35.12 -1.65
N LYS A 76 21.55 34.33 -2.68
CA LYS A 76 22.71 33.69 -3.29
C LYS A 76 23.41 34.84 -4.02
N ALA A 77 24.07 35.85 -3.42
CA ALA A 77 25.43 35.73 -2.89
C ALA A 77 25.80 34.29 -3.11
N GLY A 78 26.11 33.91 -4.36
CA GLY A 78 26.40 32.53 -4.67
C GLY A 78 27.42 32.15 -3.62
N ALA A 79 26.99 31.35 -2.62
CA ALA A 79 27.40 31.49 -1.23
C ALA A 79 28.89 31.80 -1.19
N THR A 80 29.29 33.06 -0.95
CA THR A 80 30.59 33.60 -1.38
C THR A 80 31.62 32.51 -1.27
N ALA A 81 32.13 32.05 -2.42
CA ALA A 81 32.67 30.71 -2.50
C ALA A 81 33.63 30.52 -1.33
N THR A 82 33.42 29.53 -0.50
CA THR A 82 34.43 29.11 0.46
C THR A 82 35.50 28.35 -0.31
N SER A 83 36.73 28.38 0.19
CA SER A 83 37.75 27.47 -0.33
C SER A 83 37.19 26.04 -0.25
N GLY A 84 37.17 25.32 -1.37
CA GLY A 84 36.52 24.00 -1.47
C GLY A 84 35.17 24.01 -2.21
N ASP A 85 34.62 25.18 -2.55
CA ASP A 85 33.40 25.25 -3.36
C ASP A 85 33.66 25.06 -4.85
N GLY A 86 32.66 24.63 -5.60
CA GLY A 86 32.74 24.39 -7.05
C GLY A 86 32.63 22.92 -7.44
N THR A 87 32.39 22.68 -8.72
CA THR A 87 32.47 21.34 -9.30
C THR A 87 33.39 21.31 -10.49
N MET A 88 34.06 20.18 -10.69
CA MET A 88 34.93 19.97 -11.84
C MET A 88 34.59 18.65 -12.51
N SER A 89 34.36 18.71 -13.82
CA SER A 89 34.16 17.55 -14.68
C SER A 89 35.21 17.52 -15.79
N VAL A 90 35.50 16.34 -16.33
CA VAL A 90 36.44 16.15 -17.43
C VAL A 90 35.71 15.54 -18.63
N ASN A 91 36.10 15.92 -19.84
CA ASN A 91 35.47 15.44 -21.08
C ASN A 91 35.67 13.94 -21.33
N SER A 92 36.80 13.37 -20.89
CA SER A 92 37.06 11.93 -20.95
C SER A 92 37.42 11.40 -19.58
N THR A 93 36.59 10.50 -19.05
CA THR A 93 36.82 9.83 -17.76
C THR A 93 37.72 8.60 -17.89
N THR A 94 38.03 8.19 -19.12
CA THR A 94 38.93 7.06 -19.40
C THR A 94 39.90 7.45 -20.51
N VAL A 95 41.19 7.14 -20.34
CA VAL A 95 42.21 7.29 -21.38
C VAL A 95 43.21 6.14 -21.32
N ASN A 96 43.94 5.91 -22.41
CA ASN A 96 44.95 4.85 -22.45
C ASN A 96 46.27 5.30 -21.81
N ALA A 97 46.96 4.39 -21.14
CA ALA A 97 48.28 4.63 -20.54
C ALA A 97 49.29 5.01 -21.62
N SER A 98 50.17 5.97 -21.31
CA SER A 98 51.10 6.59 -22.27
C SER A 98 50.44 7.25 -23.48
N SER A 99 49.12 7.35 -23.58
CA SER A 99 48.49 8.05 -24.71
C SER A 99 48.56 9.56 -24.49
N THR A 100 48.81 10.28 -25.58
CA THR A 100 48.76 11.73 -25.59
C THR A 100 47.31 12.16 -25.78
N ASN A 101 46.75 12.80 -24.77
CA ASN A 101 45.35 13.19 -24.72
C ASN A 101 45.21 14.70 -24.62
N THR A 102 44.06 15.21 -25.04
CA THR A 102 43.63 16.56 -24.70
C THR A 102 42.47 16.43 -23.73
N LEU A 103 42.76 16.66 -22.45
CA LEU A 103 41.77 16.64 -21.39
C LEU A 103 41.25 18.04 -21.15
N THR A 104 39.95 18.21 -21.32
CA THR A 104 39.27 19.49 -21.07
C THR A 104 38.50 19.37 -19.77
N PHE A 105 39.03 20.05 -18.74
CA PHE A 105 38.40 20.16 -17.44
C PHE A 105 37.47 21.35 -17.44
N THR A 106 36.19 21.13 -17.16
CA THR A 106 35.20 22.19 -17.04
C THR A 106 34.93 22.44 -15.57
N PHE A 107 35.38 23.58 -15.08
CA PHE A 107 35.01 24.05 -13.76
C PHE A 107 33.65 24.74 -13.86
N THR A 108 32.72 24.37 -12.98
CA THR A 108 31.47 25.10 -12.78
C THR A 108 31.46 25.66 -11.37
N ALA A 109 31.42 26.99 -11.27
CA ALA A 109 31.35 27.67 -9.99
C ALA A 109 30.02 27.33 -9.31
N VAL A 110 30.05 26.65 -8.16
CA VAL A 110 28.83 26.36 -7.37
C VAL A 110 28.40 27.58 -6.56
N ASN A 111 29.33 28.52 -6.37
CA ASN A 111 29.22 29.77 -5.63
C ASN A 111 30.12 30.85 -6.29
N ASP A 112 29.98 32.13 -5.93
CA ASP A 112 30.68 33.25 -6.58
C ASP A 112 32.15 33.35 -6.09
N PHE A 113 33.12 33.23 -7.02
CA PHE A 113 34.55 33.41 -6.81
C PHE A 113 35.00 34.83 -7.22
N GLY A 114 35.65 35.57 -6.31
CA GLY A 114 36.13 36.95 -6.52
C GLY A 114 37.53 37.06 -7.15
N ILE A 115 37.98 38.27 -7.53
CA ILE A 115 39.11 38.54 -8.45
C ILE A 115 40.51 37.98 -8.10
N THR A 116 40.77 37.63 -6.84
CA THR A 116 42.03 37.00 -6.40
C THR A 116 41.88 35.51 -6.10
N SER A 117 40.68 34.98 -6.29
CA SER A 117 40.38 33.57 -6.06
C SER A 117 41.06 32.71 -7.10
N GLN A 118 41.40 31.51 -6.68
CA GLN A 118 42.18 30.59 -7.49
C GLN A 118 41.49 29.25 -7.57
N VAL A 119 41.39 28.70 -8.78
CA VAL A 119 41.15 27.29 -8.97
C VAL A 119 42.50 26.63 -9.20
N ARG A 120 42.83 25.70 -8.32
CA ARG A 120 43.97 24.82 -8.46
C ARG A 120 43.49 23.49 -9.00
N LEU A 121 44.02 23.10 -10.14
CA LEU A 121 43.97 21.74 -10.63
C LEU A 121 45.34 21.13 -10.36
N THR A 122 45.39 20.18 -9.45
CA THR A 122 46.61 19.42 -9.17
C THR A 122 46.68 18.30 -10.19
N ILE A 123 47.67 18.35 -11.07
CA ILE A 123 47.90 17.28 -12.02
C ILE A 123 48.55 16.10 -11.26
N PRO A 124 47.96 14.90 -11.28
CA PRO A 124 48.49 13.76 -10.53
C PRO A 124 49.88 13.37 -11.03
N THR A 125 50.71 12.87 -10.11
CA THR A 125 52.04 12.38 -10.43
C THR A 125 52.00 11.32 -11.53
N GLY A 126 52.92 11.39 -12.49
CA GLY A 126 53.01 10.46 -13.62
C GLY A 126 52.39 10.99 -14.91
N TRP A 127 51.53 12.01 -14.86
CA TRP A 127 51.11 12.77 -16.04
C TRP A 127 52.20 13.75 -16.45
N THR A 128 52.28 14.12 -17.74
CA THR A 128 53.24 15.11 -18.22
C THR A 128 53.14 16.41 -17.41
N PRO A 129 54.21 16.91 -16.78
CA PRO A 129 54.11 18.11 -15.96
C PRO A 129 53.45 19.28 -16.73
N PRO A 130 52.49 19.99 -16.12
CA PRO A 130 51.81 21.09 -16.81
C PRO A 130 52.80 22.21 -17.15
N GLN A 131 52.55 22.93 -18.25
CA GLN A 131 53.30 24.14 -18.61
C GLN A 131 52.45 25.13 -19.41
N THR A 132 52.87 26.39 -19.47
CA THR A 132 52.15 27.43 -20.23
C THR A 132 52.62 27.56 -21.68
N ALA A 133 53.83 27.10 -21.99
CA ALA A 133 54.40 27.13 -23.33
C ALA A 133 53.75 26.08 -24.26
N ALA A 134 53.79 26.34 -25.57
CA ALA A 134 53.28 25.41 -26.58
C ALA A 134 54.16 24.15 -26.61
N GLY A 135 53.56 22.99 -26.31
CA GLY A 135 54.24 21.70 -26.23
C GLY A 135 53.45 20.65 -25.44
N PRO A 136 54.03 19.48 -25.15
CA PRO A 136 53.41 18.44 -24.33
C PRO A 136 53.11 18.94 -22.92
N GLY A 137 51.90 18.66 -22.41
CA GLY A 137 51.42 19.15 -21.12
C GLY A 137 51.03 20.62 -21.11
N GLN A 138 50.81 21.25 -22.28
CA GLN A 138 50.36 22.64 -22.35
C GLN A 138 48.99 22.79 -21.68
N VAL A 139 48.91 23.72 -20.74
CA VAL A 139 47.66 24.13 -20.11
C VAL A 139 47.24 25.51 -20.57
N THR A 140 46.03 25.58 -21.12
CA THR A 140 45.37 26.84 -21.45
C THR A 140 44.05 26.92 -20.71
N ALA A 141 43.74 28.10 -20.19
CA ALA A 141 42.45 28.36 -19.57
C ALA A 141 41.70 29.36 -20.45
N ALA A 142 40.48 29.02 -20.82
CA ALA A 142 39.60 29.89 -21.57
C ALA A 142 38.24 29.93 -20.89
N ALA A 143 37.66 31.12 -20.78
CA ALA A 143 36.24 31.22 -20.46
C ALA A 143 35.47 30.45 -21.54
N THR A 144 34.54 29.59 -21.12
CA THR A 144 33.71 28.86 -22.08
C THR A 144 32.86 29.92 -22.79
N GLY A 145 33.04 30.09 -24.11
CA GLY A 145 32.47 31.22 -24.85
C GLY A 145 30.95 31.38 -24.67
N GLY A 146 30.47 32.62 -24.61
CA GLY A 146 29.06 32.97 -24.41
C GLY A 146 28.71 33.36 -22.97
N SER A 147 27.43 33.61 -22.70
CA SER A 147 26.93 34.11 -21.40
C SER A 147 27.11 33.12 -20.24
N SER A 148 27.52 31.87 -20.50
CA SER A 148 27.84 30.83 -19.51
C SER A 148 29.30 30.85 -19.04
N GLY A 149 30.17 31.65 -19.66
CA GLY A 149 31.58 31.76 -19.29
C GLY A 149 31.81 32.50 -17.95
N CYS A 150 32.87 32.15 -17.24
CA CYS A 150 33.36 32.96 -16.12
C CYS A 150 33.75 34.37 -16.60
N GLY A 151 33.45 35.40 -15.80
CA GLY A 151 33.62 36.80 -16.19
C GLY A 151 35.07 37.22 -16.47
N THR A 152 36.03 36.68 -15.72
CA THR A 152 37.46 36.85 -16.04
C THR A 152 38.23 35.59 -15.67
N VAL A 153 38.92 35.00 -16.65
CA VAL A 153 39.90 33.94 -16.43
C VAL A 153 41.27 34.60 -16.55
N GLY A 154 41.85 34.89 -15.39
CA GLY A 154 43.12 35.62 -15.25
C GLY A 154 44.33 34.75 -15.59
N PRO A 155 45.56 35.29 -15.37
CA PRO A 155 46.78 34.58 -15.76
C PRO A 155 46.83 33.20 -15.10
N LEU A 156 46.99 32.19 -15.94
CA LEU A 156 47.27 30.83 -15.53
C LEU A 156 48.75 30.76 -15.13
N SER A 157 49.02 30.17 -13.98
CA SER A 157 50.37 29.90 -13.48
C SER A 157 50.53 28.42 -13.20
N VAL A 158 51.74 27.91 -13.44
CA VAL A 158 52.09 26.54 -13.12
C VAL A 158 53.24 26.55 -12.12
N SER A 159 53.08 25.81 -11.03
CA SER A 159 54.13 25.61 -10.02
C SER A 159 54.17 24.14 -9.65
N GLY A 160 55.24 23.46 -10.05
CA GLY A 160 55.30 22.00 -9.98
C GLY A 160 54.14 21.37 -10.74
N SER A 161 53.33 20.56 -10.07
CA SER A 161 52.17 19.88 -10.66
C SER A 161 50.87 20.68 -10.58
N ASP A 162 50.90 21.83 -9.91
CA ASP A 162 49.69 22.62 -9.65
C ASP A 162 49.48 23.68 -10.70
N VAL A 163 48.34 23.57 -11.38
CA VAL A 163 47.86 24.56 -12.33
C VAL A 163 46.89 25.47 -11.61
N THR A 164 47.33 26.68 -11.34
CA THR A 164 46.56 27.65 -10.59
C THR A 164 46.11 28.76 -11.53
N VAL A 165 44.80 28.87 -11.70
CA VAL A 165 44.17 29.91 -12.52
C VAL A 165 43.48 30.87 -11.59
N THR A 166 43.88 32.14 -11.65
CA THR A 166 43.16 33.20 -10.94
C THR A 166 41.86 33.46 -11.69
N ILE A 167 40.72 33.38 -11.02
CA ILE A 167 39.42 33.51 -11.66
C ILE A 167 38.56 34.55 -10.96
N THR A 168 37.69 35.17 -11.74
CA THR A 168 36.47 35.80 -11.26
C THR A 168 35.31 35.09 -11.93
N CYS A 169 34.55 34.32 -11.16
CA CYS A 169 33.51 33.46 -11.72
C CYS A 169 32.27 33.43 -10.86
N SER A 170 31.14 33.84 -11.42
CA SER A 170 29.85 33.79 -10.73
C SER A 170 29.28 32.37 -10.72
N ASN A 171 28.41 32.10 -9.77
CA ASN A 171 27.66 30.85 -9.61
C ASN A 171 27.01 30.41 -10.93
N GLY A 172 27.18 29.13 -11.26
CA GLY A 172 26.70 28.48 -12.48
C GLY A 172 27.57 28.72 -13.71
N LYS A 173 28.45 29.72 -13.70
CA LYS A 173 29.35 30.02 -14.81
C LYS A 173 30.52 29.05 -14.85
N LYS A 174 31.08 28.88 -16.05
CA LYS A 174 32.06 27.85 -16.35
C LYS A 174 33.28 28.44 -17.04
N PHE A 175 34.41 27.82 -16.79
CA PHE A 175 35.55 27.97 -17.67
C PHE A 175 36.16 26.61 -17.93
N THR A 176 36.83 26.48 -19.07
CA THR A 176 37.52 25.26 -19.45
C THR A 176 39.01 25.45 -19.27
N LEU A 177 39.62 24.50 -18.58
CA LEU A 177 41.05 24.32 -18.51
C LEU A 177 41.40 23.15 -19.41
N THR A 178 42.01 23.46 -20.54
CA THR A 178 42.44 22.46 -21.53
C THR A 178 43.88 22.09 -21.24
N TYR A 179 44.08 20.86 -20.84
CA TYR A 179 45.37 20.22 -20.66
C TYR A 179 45.66 19.40 -21.91
N ALA A 180 46.31 20.06 -22.87
CA ALA A 180 46.53 19.58 -24.22
C ALA A 180 47.86 18.85 -24.34
N ASN A 181 47.89 17.88 -25.26
CA ASN A 181 49.06 17.02 -25.49
C ASN A 181 49.61 16.42 -24.19
N ALA A 182 48.72 16.12 -23.27
CA ALA A 182 49.00 15.56 -21.97
C ALA A 182 49.18 14.04 -22.11
N THR A 183 50.38 13.56 -21.89
CA THR A 183 50.64 12.12 -21.89
C THR A 183 50.25 11.55 -20.52
N ALA A 184 49.36 10.58 -20.53
CA ALA A 184 48.94 9.87 -19.34
C ALA A 184 50.09 9.02 -18.76
N PRO A 185 50.08 8.72 -17.44
CA PRO A 185 51.02 7.80 -16.81
C PRO A 185 51.19 6.51 -17.60
N ALA A 186 52.41 6.00 -17.62
CA ALA A 186 52.72 4.77 -18.35
C ALA A 186 52.06 3.53 -17.72
N THR A 187 51.69 3.60 -16.44
CA THR A 187 51.05 2.51 -15.70
C THR A 187 49.57 2.81 -15.50
N ALA A 188 48.72 1.79 -15.71
CA ALA A 188 47.29 1.87 -15.46
C ALA A 188 47.02 2.29 -14.01
N THR A 189 46.24 3.35 -13.82
CA THR A 189 45.94 3.89 -12.50
C THR A 189 44.71 4.78 -12.55
N SER A 190 44.01 4.89 -11.42
CA SER A 190 42.95 5.89 -11.27
C SER A 190 43.59 7.21 -10.84
N SER A 191 43.64 8.17 -11.76
CA SER A 191 44.22 9.48 -11.51
C SER A 191 43.14 10.45 -11.07
N THR A 192 43.04 10.71 -9.77
CA THR A 192 42.18 11.77 -9.23
C THR A 192 42.87 13.10 -9.42
N PHE A 193 42.36 13.93 -10.33
CA PHE A 193 42.83 15.30 -10.51
C PHE A 193 42.27 16.14 -9.38
N ALA A 194 43.03 16.22 -8.29
CA ALA A 194 42.61 16.90 -7.08
C ALA A 194 42.39 18.38 -7.40
N THR A 195 41.13 18.77 -7.34
CA THR A 195 40.72 20.13 -7.55
C THR A 195 40.54 20.79 -6.21
N ALA A 196 41.13 21.96 -6.06
CA ALA A 196 40.99 22.77 -4.88
C ALA A 196 40.66 24.19 -5.33
N THR A 197 39.81 24.84 -4.57
CA THR A 197 39.57 26.26 -4.77
C THR A 197 40.06 27.00 -3.54
N ARG A 198 40.68 28.15 -3.78
CA ARG A 198 40.93 29.14 -2.76
C ARG A 198 40.10 30.35 -3.07
N SER A 199 39.22 30.71 -2.15
CA SER A 199 38.53 31.98 -2.25
C SER A 199 39.41 33.08 -1.65
N GLY A 200 39.80 34.07 -2.45
CA GLY A 200 40.70 35.16 -2.03
C GLY A 200 42.21 34.87 -2.09
N GLY A 201 43.02 35.84 -1.62
CA GLY A 201 44.46 35.94 -1.86
C GLY A 201 45.42 35.26 -0.86
N SER A 202 44.94 34.84 0.31
CA SER A 202 45.77 34.26 1.40
C SER A 202 45.20 32.95 1.94
N GLY A 203 46.06 32.06 2.46
CA GLY A 203 45.70 30.70 2.89
C GLY A 203 45.96 29.63 1.81
N SER A 204 45.88 28.35 2.21
CA SER A 204 46.08 27.23 1.29
C SER A 204 44.76 26.87 0.58
N PRO A 205 44.79 26.52 -0.72
CA PRO A 205 43.61 26.02 -1.44
C PRO A 205 42.98 24.81 -0.73
N VAL A 206 41.66 24.75 -0.67
CA VAL A 206 40.90 23.64 -0.04
C VAL A 206 40.26 22.81 -1.13
N ALA A 207 40.33 21.48 -0.99
CA ALA A 207 39.82 20.53 -1.97
C ALA A 207 38.31 20.70 -2.20
N ILE A 208 37.88 20.69 -3.47
CA ILE A 208 36.46 20.66 -3.82
C ILE A 208 35.96 19.22 -3.84
N ALA A 209 34.72 19.02 -3.40
CA ALA A 209 34.15 17.68 -3.21
C ALA A 209 34.09 16.83 -4.50
N SER A 210 34.05 17.47 -5.67
CA SER A 210 34.10 16.77 -6.96
C SER A 210 35.45 16.99 -7.64
N SER A 211 36.41 16.14 -7.27
CA SER A 211 37.65 15.97 -8.03
C SER A 211 37.42 14.96 -9.15
N PRO A 212 37.59 15.34 -10.43
CA PRO A 212 37.38 14.43 -11.53
C PRO A 212 38.44 13.34 -11.50
N VAL A 213 37.96 12.12 -11.61
CA VAL A 213 38.82 10.94 -11.71
C VAL A 213 38.90 10.55 -13.17
N VAL A 214 40.12 10.48 -13.69
CA VAL A 214 40.39 9.90 -14.99
C VAL A 214 41.05 8.56 -14.74
N THR A 215 40.37 7.49 -15.14
CA THR A 215 40.95 6.15 -15.10
C THR A 215 41.86 6.01 -16.31
N VAL A 216 43.16 5.91 -16.04
CA VAL A 216 44.16 5.57 -17.04
C VAL A 216 44.13 4.06 -17.15
N ILE A 217 43.55 3.57 -18.24
CA ILE A 217 43.53 2.15 -18.55
C ILE A 217 44.82 1.79 -19.28
N GLY A 218 45.47 0.71 -18.87
CA GLY A 218 46.66 0.21 -19.54
C GLY A 218 46.35 -0.27 -20.97
N PRO A 219 47.38 -0.54 -21.79
CA PRO A 219 47.16 -1.35 -22.99
C PRO A 219 46.50 -2.69 -22.60
N PRO A 220 45.72 -3.32 -23.50
CA PRO A 220 45.21 -4.67 -23.31
C PRO A 220 46.31 -5.60 -22.78
N ALA A 221 46.07 -6.24 -21.63
CA ALA A 221 47.06 -7.13 -21.01
C ALA A 221 46.49 -8.50 -20.66
N GLN A 222 45.18 -8.61 -20.41
CA GLN A 222 44.54 -9.86 -20.04
C GLN A 222 43.10 -9.94 -20.53
N LEU A 223 42.59 -11.16 -20.58
CA LEU A 223 41.20 -11.47 -20.88
C LEU A 223 40.48 -11.87 -19.59
N ALA A 224 39.18 -11.63 -19.52
CA ALA A 224 38.34 -12.10 -18.41
C ALA A 224 36.95 -12.49 -18.88
N PHE A 225 36.43 -13.62 -18.41
CA PHE A 225 35.03 -13.99 -18.64
C PHE A 225 34.11 -13.12 -17.76
N THR A 226 33.36 -12.22 -18.38
CA THR A 226 32.36 -11.37 -17.71
C THR A 226 30.95 -11.96 -17.77
N GLN A 227 30.70 -12.87 -18.70
CA GLN A 227 29.58 -13.80 -18.65
C GLN A 227 30.14 -15.21 -18.79
N GLN A 228 29.95 -16.03 -17.76
CA GLN A 228 30.34 -17.44 -17.79
C GLN A 228 29.40 -18.24 -18.70
N PRO A 229 29.91 -19.29 -19.39
CA PRO A 229 29.05 -20.29 -20.02
C PRO A 229 28.27 -21.08 -18.95
N SER A 230 27.14 -21.68 -19.32
CA SER A 230 26.40 -22.55 -18.39
C SER A 230 27.29 -23.64 -17.80
N SER A 231 27.14 -23.92 -16.50
CA SER A 231 27.90 -24.96 -15.78
C SER A 231 27.58 -26.40 -16.24
N SER A 232 26.52 -26.59 -17.04
CA SER A 232 26.17 -27.87 -17.62
C SER A 232 25.46 -27.74 -18.97
N SER A 233 25.69 -28.68 -19.87
CA SER A 233 24.96 -28.84 -21.14
C SER A 233 24.92 -30.31 -21.59
N THR A 234 24.11 -30.63 -22.59
CA THR A 234 24.07 -31.95 -23.23
C THR A 234 25.01 -31.99 -24.42
N GLY A 235 25.69 -33.11 -24.66
CA GLY A 235 26.61 -33.30 -25.78
C GLY A 235 25.99 -32.91 -27.12
N GLY A 236 26.64 -32.01 -27.85
CA GLY A 236 26.16 -31.50 -29.15
C GLY A 236 25.04 -30.45 -29.05
N THR A 237 24.71 -29.95 -27.86
CA THR A 237 23.72 -28.88 -27.63
C THR A 237 24.37 -27.58 -27.14
N ALA A 238 23.90 -26.43 -27.65
CA ALA A 238 24.40 -25.10 -27.25
C ALA A 238 24.19 -24.83 -25.76
N PHE A 239 25.17 -24.16 -25.13
CA PHE A 239 25.07 -23.74 -23.73
C PHE A 239 23.86 -22.82 -23.52
N GLY A 240 23.13 -23.02 -22.41
CA GLY A 240 21.94 -22.19 -22.11
C GLY A 240 22.29 -20.71 -21.91
N THR A 241 23.46 -20.44 -21.32
CA THR A 241 24.07 -19.12 -21.17
C THR A 241 25.37 -19.11 -21.96
N GLN A 242 25.52 -18.13 -22.85
CA GLN A 242 26.64 -18.04 -23.77
C GLN A 242 27.78 -17.18 -23.20
N PRO A 243 29.05 -17.53 -23.45
CA PRO A 243 30.18 -16.83 -22.84
C PRO A 243 30.41 -15.43 -23.43
N LYS A 244 30.78 -14.46 -22.57
CA LYS A 244 31.32 -13.14 -22.97
C LYS A 244 32.68 -12.93 -22.32
N VAL A 245 33.65 -12.50 -23.11
CA VAL A 245 35.03 -12.25 -22.69
C VAL A 245 35.34 -10.77 -22.88
N THR A 246 35.72 -10.10 -21.81
CA THR A 246 36.12 -8.69 -21.80
C THR A 246 37.65 -8.60 -21.82
N ILE A 247 38.17 -7.67 -22.63
CA ILE A 247 39.58 -7.31 -22.69
C ILE A 247 39.86 -6.34 -21.55
N GLN A 248 40.82 -6.67 -20.70
CA GLN A 248 41.21 -5.88 -19.55
C GLN A 248 42.70 -5.49 -19.62
N ASP A 249 43.04 -4.38 -18.98
CA ASP A 249 44.42 -4.02 -18.71
C ASP A 249 45.01 -4.86 -17.56
N SER A 250 46.28 -4.62 -17.24
CA SER A 250 47.01 -5.35 -16.19
C SER A 250 46.47 -5.08 -14.78
N ALA A 251 45.69 -4.02 -14.58
CA ALA A 251 45.00 -3.72 -13.33
C ALA A 251 43.61 -4.38 -13.24
N GLY A 252 43.14 -5.05 -14.31
CA GLY A 252 41.84 -5.71 -14.35
C GLY A 252 40.68 -4.80 -14.79
N THR A 253 40.98 -3.62 -15.35
CA THR A 253 39.97 -2.68 -15.83
C THR A 253 39.67 -2.92 -17.30
N ALA A 254 38.40 -2.85 -17.72
CA ALA A 254 38.00 -3.10 -19.11
C ALA A 254 38.55 -2.03 -20.07
N VAL A 255 39.18 -2.47 -21.17
CA VAL A 255 39.71 -1.59 -22.22
C VAL A 255 38.62 -1.30 -23.25
N THR A 256 37.69 -0.41 -22.89
CA THR A 256 36.45 -0.17 -23.67
C THR A 256 36.68 0.48 -25.04
N SER A 257 37.88 0.99 -25.33
CA SER A 257 38.23 1.51 -26.64
C SER A 257 38.61 0.43 -27.67
N ASP A 258 38.88 -0.80 -27.23
CA ASP A 258 39.32 -1.88 -28.12
C ASP A 258 38.16 -2.41 -28.98
N ASN A 259 38.30 -2.34 -30.30
CA ASN A 259 37.32 -2.82 -31.28
C ASN A 259 37.93 -3.76 -32.33
N SER A 260 39.14 -4.26 -32.08
CA SER A 260 39.92 -5.01 -33.08
C SER A 260 40.50 -6.32 -32.55
N THR A 261 40.64 -6.50 -31.24
CA THR A 261 41.17 -7.74 -30.66
C THR A 261 40.25 -8.94 -30.94
N GLN A 262 40.77 -9.95 -31.63
CA GLN A 262 40.06 -11.21 -31.90
C GLN A 262 40.28 -12.19 -30.76
N VAL A 263 39.23 -12.51 -30.01
CA VAL A 263 39.27 -13.50 -28.94
C VAL A 263 38.84 -14.86 -29.50
N THR A 264 39.65 -15.88 -29.23
CA THR A 264 39.36 -17.28 -29.57
C THR A 264 39.01 -18.04 -28.29
N LEU A 265 37.95 -18.84 -28.33
CA LEU A 265 37.67 -19.83 -27.29
C LEU A 265 38.16 -21.21 -27.72
N ALA A 266 38.80 -21.94 -26.81
CA ALA A 266 39.14 -23.34 -26.97
C ALA A 266 38.82 -24.11 -25.69
N ILE A 267 38.64 -25.44 -25.79
CA ILE A 267 38.60 -26.29 -24.60
C ILE A 267 39.99 -26.29 -23.97
N THR A 268 40.08 -26.04 -22.66
CA THR A 268 41.34 -26.08 -21.92
C THR A 268 41.92 -27.50 -22.00
N SER A 269 43.17 -27.61 -22.44
CA SER A 269 43.84 -28.91 -22.58
C SER A 269 43.87 -29.66 -21.25
N GLY A 270 43.65 -30.98 -21.31
CA GLY A 270 43.60 -31.84 -20.13
C GLY A 270 42.29 -31.77 -19.33
N THR A 271 41.29 -30.98 -19.77
CA THR A 271 39.96 -30.95 -19.13
C THR A 271 38.92 -31.75 -19.93
N GLY A 272 38.00 -32.40 -19.22
CA GLY A 272 36.99 -33.28 -19.79
C GLY A 272 37.56 -34.46 -20.60
N THR A 273 36.89 -34.85 -21.68
CA THR A 273 37.22 -36.05 -22.49
C THR A 273 38.11 -35.69 -23.67
N ALA A 274 39.13 -36.52 -23.93
CA ALA A 274 40.03 -36.35 -25.06
C ALA A 274 39.28 -36.37 -26.41
N ALA A 275 39.73 -35.53 -27.35
CA ALA A 275 39.12 -35.35 -28.67
C ALA A 275 37.69 -34.77 -28.68
N ALA A 276 37.25 -34.14 -27.58
CA ALA A 276 36.05 -33.30 -27.59
C ALA A 276 36.26 -32.05 -28.46
N ALA A 277 35.24 -31.68 -29.23
CA ALA A 277 35.23 -30.51 -30.10
C ALA A 277 34.31 -29.41 -29.55
N LEU A 278 34.87 -28.21 -29.32
CA LEU A 278 34.11 -26.99 -29.12
C LEU A 278 33.70 -26.43 -30.48
N SER A 279 32.43 -26.09 -30.64
CA SER A 279 31.94 -25.34 -31.80
C SER A 279 31.05 -24.20 -31.34
N CYS A 280 31.27 -23.01 -31.88
CA CYS A 280 30.40 -21.83 -31.73
C CYS A 280 29.93 -21.38 -33.11
N THR A 281 28.92 -20.52 -33.19
CA THR A 281 28.46 -19.96 -34.48
C THR A 281 29.59 -19.20 -35.18
N THR A 282 30.39 -18.45 -34.42
CA THR A 282 31.60 -17.76 -34.88
C THR A 282 32.67 -17.87 -33.80
N ASN A 283 33.90 -18.25 -34.19
CA ASN A 283 35.06 -18.32 -33.31
C ASN A 283 36.33 -18.35 -34.19
N PRO A 284 37.26 -17.38 -34.10
CA PRO A 284 37.33 -16.24 -33.17
C PRO A 284 36.22 -15.19 -33.34
N VAL A 285 36.01 -14.36 -32.31
CA VAL A 285 35.11 -13.19 -32.31
C VAL A 285 35.93 -11.92 -32.05
N THR A 286 35.79 -10.91 -32.93
CA THR A 286 36.37 -9.57 -32.73
C THR A 286 35.61 -8.82 -31.65
N ALA A 287 36.34 -8.27 -30.67
CA ALA A 287 35.76 -7.47 -29.61
C ALA A 287 35.12 -6.18 -30.15
N SER A 288 34.01 -5.76 -29.55
CA SER A 288 33.42 -4.45 -29.75
C SER A 288 33.27 -3.77 -28.40
N ALA A 289 33.75 -2.53 -28.30
CA ALA A 289 33.89 -1.77 -27.06
C ALA A 289 34.56 -2.58 -25.92
N GLY A 290 35.59 -3.36 -26.25
CA GLY A 290 36.37 -4.18 -25.32
C GLY A 290 35.72 -5.51 -24.93
N VAL A 291 34.62 -5.95 -25.56
CA VAL A 291 33.96 -7.22 -25.23
C VAL A 291 33.73 -8.09 -26.47
N ALA A 292 34.20 -9.33 -26.42
CA ALA A 292 33.88 -10.39 -27.37
C ALA A 292 32.69 -11.21 -26.86
N THR A 293 31.58 -11.21 -27.60
CA THR A 293 30.35 -11.94 -27.25
C THR A 293 30.18 -13.16 -28.17
N PHE A 294 30.18 -14.36 -27.60
CA PHE A 294 30.03 -15.60 -28.36
C PHE A 294 28.57 -16.08 -28.35
N ALA A 295 28.19 -16.84 -29.38
CA ALA A 295 26.88 -17.44 -29.51
C ALA A 295 26.95 -18.86 -30.09
N GLY A 296 25.95 -19.69 -29.78
CA GLY A 296 25.84 -21.07 -30.28
C GLY A 296 26.95 -22.02 -29.82
N CYS A 297 27.73 -21.64 -28.80
CA CYS A 297 28.82 -22.46 -28.29
C CYS A 297 28.31 -23.76 -27.66
N LYS A 298 28.92 -24.90 -28.04
CA LYS A 298 28.62 -26.27 -27.58
C LYS A 298 29.84 -27.18 -27.62
N ILE A 299 29.82 -28.24 -26.81
CA ILE A 299 30.82 -29.34 -26.82
C ILE A 299 30.10 -30.65 -27.15
N ASP A 300 30.68 -31.49 -28.01
CA ASP A 300 30.06 -32.70 -28.59
C ASP A 300 30.24 -33.97 -27.73
N LYS A 301 31.32 -34.08 -26.96
CA LYS A 301 31.64 -35.26 -26.15
C LYS A 301 31.27 -35.11 -24.68
N VAL A 302 30.65 -36.16 -24.15
CA VAL A 302 30.34 -36.34 -22.73
C VAL A 302 31.63 -36.28 -21.91
N GLY A 303 31.62 -35.55 -20.80
CA GLY A 303 32.77 -35.38 -19.91
C GLY A 303 32.48 -34.34 -18.82
N THR A 304 33.12 -34.46 -17.66
CA THR A 304 32.97 -33.52 -16.54
C THR A 304 34.17 -32.59 -16.44
N GLY A 305 33.93 -31.37 -15.94
CA GLY A 305 34.98 -30.41 -15.64
C GLY A 305 35.64 -29.76 -16.86
N TYR A 306 35.00 -29.73 -18.03
CA TYR A 306 35.50 -28.96 -19.16
C TYR A 306 35.63 -27.49 -18.76
N THR A 307 36.75 -26.84 -19.06
CA THR A 307 36.84 -25.38 -18.99
C THR A 307 37.14 -24.84 -20.37
N LEU A 308 36.77 -23.59 -20.63
CA LEU A 308 37.11 -22.89 -21.86
C LEU A 308 38.24 -21.90 -21.56
N THR A 309 39.31 -21.97 -22.35
CA THR A 309 40.35 -20.96 -22.35
C THR A 309 40.06 -19.94 -23.43
N ALA A 310 39.96 -18.67 -23.04
CA ALA A 310 39.92 -17.54 -23.96
C ALA A 310 41.34 -17.04 -24.20
N THR A 311 41.76 -17.00 -25.45
CA THR A 311 43.09 -16.55 -25.88
C THR A 311 42.97 -15.49 -26.96
N SER A 312 43.85 -14.50 -26.92
CA SER A 312 44.02 -13.54 -28.00
C SER A 312 45.45 -13.02 -28.02
N GLY A 313 46.20 -13.35 -29.06
CA GLY A 313 47.60 -12.93 -29.22
C GLY A 313 48.45 -13.15 -27.96
N SER A 314 49.09 -12.08 -27.49
CA SER A 314 49.95 -12.07 -26.30
C SER A 314 49.21 -11.69 -25.00
N LEU A 315 47.89 -11.55 -25.01
CA LEU A 315 47.13 -11.23 -23.80
C LEU A 315 47.10 -12.45 -22.86
N THR A 316 47.17 -12.20 -21.56
CA THR A 316 47.01 -13.25 -20.55
C THR A 316 45.64 -13.88 -20.71
N SER A 317 45.62 -15.19 -20.95
CA SER A 317 44.39 -15.93 -21.22
C SER A 317 43.48 -16.01 -20.00
N ALA A 318 42.17 -16.06 -20.22
CA ALA A 318 41.20 -16.34 -19.18
C ALA A 318 40.74 -17.79 -19.25
N THR A 319 40.42 -18.41 -18.12
CA THR A 319 39.75 -19.71 -18.07
C THR A 319 38.37 -19.56 -17.47
N SER A 320 37.35 -20.18 -18.09
CA SER A 320 35.98 -20.18 -17.59
C SER A 320 35.84 -21.04 -16.34
N SER A 321 34.69 -20.93 -15.66
CA SER A 321 34.27 -21.96 -14.71
C SER A 321 34.03 -23.31 -15.41
N GLY A 322 34.08 -24.40 -14.64
CA GLY A 322 33.87 -25.76 -15.14
C GLY A 322 32.48 -26.01 -15.72
N ILE A 323 32.43 -26.81 -16.78
CA ILE A 323 31.26 -27.17 -17.60
C ILE A 323 31.19 -28.69 -17.64
N ASN A 324 30.05 -29.25 -17.25
CA ASN A 324 29.79 -30.68 -17.38
C ASN A 324 28.96 -30.95 -18.63
N ILE A 325 29.42 -31.84 -19.49
CA ILE A 325 28.70 -32.33 -20.66
C ILE A 325 28.18 -33.73 -20.38
N THR A 326 26.86 -33.87 -20.36
CA THR A 326 26.20 -35.16 -20.14
C THR A 326 25.77 -35.80 -21.46
N ALA A 327 25.72 -37.13 -21.49
CA ALA A 327 25.20 -37.88 -22.64
C ALA A 327 23.74 -37.52 -22.88
N GLY A 328 23.36 -37.42 -24.16
CA GLY A 328 21.95 -37.34 -24.52
C GLY A 328 21.23 -38.66 -24.28
N THR A 329 19.91 -38.65 -24.41
CA THR A 329 19.12 -39.89 -24.46
C THR A 329 19.53 -40.74 -25.67
N VAL A 330 19.41 -42.07 -25.54
CA VAL A 330 19.60 -43.02 -26.66
C VAL A 330 18.86 -42.53 -27.91
N ALA A 331 19.55 -42.55 -29.05
CA ALA A 331 19.01 -42.15 -30.36
C ALA A 331 19.36 -43.11 -31.52
N LYS A 332 20.33 -44.03 -31.38
CA LYS A 332 20.68 -45.03 -32.41
C LYS A 332 21.32 -46.33 -31.87
N LEU A 333 21.27 -47.38 -32.67
CA LEU A 333 21.93 -48.68 -32.48
C LEU A 333 23.11 -48.84 -33.46
N ALA A 334 24.11 -49.65 -33.09
CA ALA A 334 25.23 -50.02 -33.96
C ALA A 334 25.65 -51.49 -33.75
N ILE A 335 25.90 -52.25 -34.82
CA ILE A 335 26.57 -53.57 -34.75
C ILE A 335 28.07 -53.33 -34.78
N THR A 336 28.79 -53.91 -33.82
CA THR A 336 30.23 -53.71 -33.65
C THR A 336 31.07 -54.97 -33.92
N ASP A 337 30.47 -56.18 -33.98
CA ASP A 337 31.17 -57.45 -34.29
C ASP A 337 30.23 -58.57 -34.83
N VAL A 338 30.75 -59.47 -35.69
CA VAL A 338 30.08 -60.69 -36.22
C VAL A 338 31.04 -61.89 -36.21
N ASN A 339 30.64 -62.98 -35.54
CA ASN A 339 31.36 -64.26 -35.37
C ASN A 339 32.84 -64.15 -34.98
N GLY A 340 33.23 -63.09 -34.25
CA GLY A 340 34.63 -62.80 -33.96
C GLY A 340 35.52 -62.69 -35.22
N GLY A 341 34.91 -62.50 -36.40
CA GLY A 341 35.58 -62.37 -37.71
C GLY A 341 35.61 -63.60 -38.63
N ALA A 342 35.15 -64.81 -38.23
CA ALA A 342 35.23 -66.04 -39.07
C ALA A 342 33.96 -66.35 -39.92
N ASN A 343 34.07 -67.15 -40.99
CA ASN A 343 32.93 -67.57 -41.83
C ASN A 343 32.06 -68.64 -41.14
N PRO A 344 30.73 -68.48 -41.03
CA PRO A 344 29.82 -69.53 -40.55
C PRO A 344 29.51 -70.63 -41.59
N ALA A 345 29.00 -71.81 -41.18
CA ALA A 345 28.55 -72.89 -42.07
C ALA A 345 27.01 -72.95 -42.15
N ALA A 346 26.43 -73.39 -43.28
CA ALA A 346 24.99 -73.36 -43.47
C ALA A 346 24.27 -74.29 -42.49
N GLY A 347 23.35 -73.72 -41.71
CA GLY A 347 22.61 -74.39 -40.65
C GLY A 347 23.30 -74.40 -39.28
N VAL A 348 24.50 -73.82 -39.13
CA VAL A 348 25.28 -73.80 -37.86
C VAL A 348 25.26 -72.40 -37.21
N GLY A 349 25.29 -72.31 -35.87
CA GLY A 349 25.13 -71.06 -35.10
C GLY A 349 26.42 -70.26 -34.82
N PHE A 350 26.35 -68.92 -34.79
CA PHE A 350 27.44 -67.94 -34.57
C PHE A 350 27.01 -66.67 -33.78
N PRO A 351 27.92 -65.88 -33.15
CA PRO A 351 27.58 -64.68 -32.34
C PRO A 351 27.63 -63.30 -33.06
N VAL A 352 26.96 -62.26 -32.52
CA VAL A 352 26.87 -60.85 -33.02
C VAL A 352 26.75 -59.80 -31.88
N THR A 353 27.49 -58.67 -31.91
CA THR A 353 27.49 -57.65 -30.81
C THR A 353 26.88 -56.30 -31.20
N VAL A 354 26.02 -55.71 -30.35
CA VAL A 354 25.26 -54.45 -30.60
C VAL A 354 25.37 -53.42 -29.47
N GLN A 355 25.44 -52.13 -29.80
CA GLN A 355 25.62 -50.98 -28.88
C GLN A 355 24.53 -49.90 -29.03
N SER A 356 24.12 -49.22 -27.94
CA SER A 356 23.25 -48.04 -27.91
C SER A 356 24.04 -46.73 -27.81
N GLN A 357 23.67 -45.75 -28.62
CA GLN A 357 24.35 -44.46 -28.72
C GLN A 357 23.36 -43.28 -28.75
N ASP A 358 23.78 -42.10 -28.31
CA ASP A 358 23.04 -40.84 -28.46
C ASP A 358 23.10 -40.32 -29.93
N ALA A 359 22.44 -39.19 -30.20
CA ALA A 359 22.40 -38.63 -31.56
C ALA A 359 23.80 -38.22 -32.07
N GLY A 360 24.71 -37.88 -31.15
CA GLY A 360 26.11 -37.56 -31.45
C GLY A 360 27.00 -38.80 -31.65
N GLY A 361 26.47 -40.02 -31.49
CA GLY A 361 27.23 -41.25 -31.60
C GLY A 361 28.05 -41.60 -30.36
N ASN A 362 27.75 -40.99 -29.22
CA ASN A 362 28.38 -41.36 -27.97
C ASN A 362 27.64 -42.55 -27.35
N PRO A 363 28.33 -43.57 -26.83
CA PRO A 363 27.69 -44.66 -26.10
C PRO A 363 26.88 -44.07 -24.95
N THR A 364 25.60 -44.39 -24.91
CA THR A 364 24.71 -43.87 -23.88
C THR A 364 23.95 -45.04 -23.28
N ASN A 365 23.94 -45.08 -21.96
CA ASN A 365 23.25 -46.13 -21.23
C ASN A 365 21.75 -46.00 -21.51
N VAL A 366 21.10 -47.14 -21.58
CA VAL A 366 19.65 -47.17 -21.71
C VAL A 366 19.04 -46.67 -20.39
N THR A 367 18.44 -45.49 -20.43
CA THR A 367 17.76 -44.84 -19.29
C THR A 367 16.27 -44.65 -19.59
N GLY A 368 15.39 -44.77 -18.59
CA GLY A 368 13.94 -44.56 -18.78
C GLY A 368 13.03 -45.75 -18.42
N GLY A 369 13.44 -46.60 -17.46
CA GLY A 369 12.60 -47.67 -16.91
C GLY A 369 12.37 -48.88 -17.83
N THR A 370 12.85 -48.84 -19.08
CA THR A 370 12.71 -49.95 -20.05
C THR A 370 14.04 -50.22 -20.77
N ALA A 371 14.44 -51.48 -20.87
CA ALA A 371 15.62 -51.91 -21.60
C ALA A 371 15.44 -51.73 -23.13
N LEU A 372 16.55 -51.57 -23.87
CA LEU A 372 16.54 -51.34 -25.31
C LEU A 372 16.64 -52.68 -26.05
N GLY A 373 15.50 -53.21 -26.47
CA GLY A 373 15.44 -54.39 -27.32
C GLY A 373 15.76 -54.06 -28.77
N PHE A 374 16.42 -54.99 -29.46
CA PHE A 374 16.60 -54.96 -30.90
C PHE A 374 16.48 -56.36 -31.51
N SER A 375 16.24 -56.39 -32.82
CA SER A 375 16.28 -57.58 -33.65
C SER A 375 17.36 -57.45 -34.72
N LEU A 376 18.05 -58.54 -34.98
CA LEU A 376 18.95 -58.74 -36.10
C LEU A 376 18.14 -59.22 -37.31
N SER A 377 18.33 -58.58 -38.44
CA SER A 377 17.73 -58.96 -39.70
C SER A 377 18.77 -58.96 -40.81
N ARG A 378 18.63 -59.85 -41.80
CA ARG A 378 19.48 -59.83 -42.98
C ARG A 378 19.07 -58.68 -43.90
N THR A 379 20.05 -57.94 -44.40
CA THR A 379 19.87 -56.85 -45.37
C THR A 379 20.53 -57.16 -46.72
N ALA A 380 21.45 -58.14 -46.78
CA ALA A 380 22.00 -58.70 -48.03
C ALA A 380 22.27 -60.21 -47.89
N GLY A 381 22.09 -60.99 -48.98
CA GLY A 381 22.17 -62.47 -49.06
C GLY A 381 20.83 -63.15 -49.42
N THR A 382 20.83 -64.39 -49.94
CA THR A 382 19.63 -65.17 -50.37
C THR A 382 19.16 -66.26 -49.40
N GLY A 383 20.03 -66.76 -48.54
CA GLY A 383 19.79 -67.68 -47.45
C GLY A 383 19.12 -66.99 -46.27
N THR A 384 18.36 -67.74 -45.49
CA THR A 384 17.62 -67.23 -44.34
C THR A 384 18.54 -67.09 -43.12
N LEU A 385 18.52 -65.93 -42.48
CA LEU A 385 19.14 -65.72 -41.17
C LEU A 385 18.17 -66.27 -40.11
N GLY A 386 18.67 -67.08 -39.18
CA GLY A 386 17.88 -67.81 -38.19
C GLY A 386 18.55 -67.87 -36.82
N GLY A 387 18.06 -68.73 -35.92
CA GLY A 387 18.60 -68.85 -34.57
C GLY A 387 18.21 -67.66 -33.67
N THR A 388 19.09 -67.25 -32.75
CA THR A 388 18.81 -66.14 -31.84
C THR A 388 19.01 -64.80 -32.54
N LEU A 389 17.91 -64.17 -32.97
CA LEU A 389 17.94 -62.93 -33.76
C LEU A 389 17.53 -61.68 -32.98
N SER A 390 17.56 -61.72 -31.66
CA SER A 390 17.23 -60.56 -30.84
C SER A 390 18.14 -60.46 -29.64
N GLY A 391 18.34 -59.23 -29.20
CA GLY A 391 19.11 -58.91 -28.01
C GLY A 391 18.46 -57.76 -27.26
N THR A 392 18.78 -57.64 -25.99
CA THR A 392 18.31 -56.54 -25.15
C THR A 392 19.50 -55.91 -24.45
N ILE A 393 19.69 -54.62 -24.67
CA ILE A 393 20.64 -53.82 -23.90
C ILE A 393 19.91 -53.40 -22.63
N ALA A 394 20.32 -53.98 -21.51
CA ALA A 394 19.67 -53.76 -20.21
C ALA A 394 19.69 -52.29 -19.78
N ILE A 395 18.76 -51.92 -18.91
CA ILE A 395 18.74 -50.58 -18.29
C ILE A 395 20.06 -50.38 -17.55
N GLY A 396 20.72 -49.24 -17.79
CA GLY A 396 22.04 -48.96 -17.24
C GLY A 396 23.22 -49.55 -18.02
N ALA A 397 22.98 -50.37 -19.05
CA ALA A 397 24.01 -50.84 -19.98
C ALA A 397 23.93 -50.09 -21.32
N ASN A 398 25.00 -50.19 -22.12
CA ASN A 398 25.06 -49.64 -23.48
C ASN A 398 25.42 -50.68 -24.56
N THR A 399 25.68 -51.96 -24.23
CA THR A 399 26.04 -53.02 -25.19
C THR A 399 25.47 -54.39 -24.82
N VAL A 400 25.29 -55.29 -25.80
CA VAL A 400 24.99 -56.72 -25.61
C VAL A 400 25.46 -57.58 -26.80
N THR A 401 25.85 -58.84 -26.54
CA THR A 401 26.22 -59.84 -27.57
C THR A 401 25.16 -60.94 -27.67
N VAL A 402 24.75 -61.25 -28.89
CA VAL A 402 23.75 -62.27 -29.24
C VAL A 402 24.47 -63.50 -29.78
N SER A 403 24.33 -64.66 -29.12
CA SER A 403 24.94 -65.93 -29.56
C SER A 403 23.90 -66.87 -30.18
N GLY A 404 24.29 -67.62 -31.22
CA GLY A 404 23.44 -68.65 -31.84
C GLY A 404 22.64 -68.18 -33.05
N VAL A 405 23.10 -67.14 -33.74
CA VAL A 405 22.59 -66.72 -35.06
C VAL A 405 22.96 -67.78 -36.10
N THR A 406 22.04 -68.27 -36.93
CA THR A 406 22.32 -69.26 -37.99
C THR A 406 22.06 -68.67 -39.37
N TYR A 407 22.56 -69.35 -40.41
CA TYR A 407 22.30 -68.98 -41.80
C TYR A 407 22.04 -70.21 -42.66
N SER A 408 20.95 -70.27 -43.43
CA SER A 408 20.46 -71.55 -44.00
C SER A 408 21.08 -71.99 -45.32
N LYS A 409 21.88 -71.14 -45.96
CA LYS A 409 22.40 -71.40 -47.30
C LYS A 409 23.88 -71.06 -47.38
N ALA A 410 24.62 -71.90 -48.08
CA ALA A 410 25.99 -71.59 -48.46
C ALA A 410 26.01 -70.47 -49.53
N GLU A 411 26.59 -69.31 -49.22
CA GLU A 411 26.76 -68.16 -50.13
C GLU A 411 27.64 -67.02 -49.53
N SER A 412 28.08 -66.06 -50.36
CA SER A 412 28.91 -64.90 -49.97
C SER A 412 28.17 -63.55 -49.99
N GLY A 413 28.61 -62.56 -49.20
CA GLY A 413 28.14 -61.16 -49.26
C GLY A 413 26.99 -60.80 -48.31
N VAL A 414 26.87 -61.52 -47.20
CA VAL A 414 25.78 -61.40 -46.22
C VAL A 414 25.95 -60.16 -45.33
N VAL A 415 24.90 -59.34 -45.16
CA VAL A 415 24.89 -58.18 -44.24
C VAL A 415 23.74 -58.32 -43.25
N ILE A 416 23.98 -57.99 -41.98
CA ILE A 416 22.95 -57.99 -40.94
C ILE A 416 22.76 -56.60 -40.32
N THR A 417 21.54 -56.30 -39.87
CA THR A 417 21.14 -54.99 -39.31
C THR A 417 20.43 -55.18 -37.98
N ALA A 418 20.84 -54.43 -36.97
CA ALA A 418 20.21 -54.34 -35.66
C ALA A 418 19.19 -53.21 -35.68
N THR A 419 17.92 -53.59 -35.64
CA THR A 419 16.79 -52.65 -35.64
C THR A 419 16.13 -52.69 -34.27
N ARG A 420 15.89 -51.52 -33.69
CA ARG A 420 15.23 -51.42 -32.38
C ARG A 420 13.85 -52.08 -32.43
N THR A 421 13.56 -52.91 -31.44
CA THR A 421 12.25 -53.52 -31.22
C THR A 421 11.51 -52.90 -30.04
N SER A 422 12.21 -52.49 -28.97
CA SER A 422 11.60 -51.93 -27.77
C SER A 422 12.55 -50.99 -27.01
N GLY A 423 12.04 -50.24 -26.03
CA GLY A 423 12.81 -49.25 -25.29
C GLY A 423 12.99 -47.91 -26.02
N PRO A 424 13.92 -47.06 -25.58
CA PRO A 424 14.13 -45.69 -26.09
C PRO A 424 14.28 -45.62 -27.62
N ALA A 425 13.77 -44.56 -28.25
CA ALA A 425 13.83 -44.42 -29.70
C ALA A 425 15.28 -44.46 -30.22
N ALA A 426 15.57 -45.43 -31.08
CA ALA A 426 16.88 -45.63 -31.67
C ALA A 426 16.76 -46.01 -33.15
N THR A 427 17.50 -45.35 -34.03
CA THR A 427 17.65 -45.75 -35.43
C THR A 427 18.51 -47.01 -35.56
N ALA A 428 18.30 -47.78 -36.63
CA ALA A 428 18.96 -49.07 -36.85
C ALA A 428 20.44 -48.92 -37.25
N GLY A 429 21.25 -49.95 -36.98
CA GLY A 429 22.66 -50.01 -37.37
C GLY A 429 23.03 -51.33 -38.03
N SER A 430 23.78 -51.29 -39.13
CA SER A 430 24.18 -52.46 -39.94
C SER A 430 25.62 -52.90 -39.68
N SER A 431 25.91 -54.18 -39.95
CA SER A 431 27.26 -54.77 -39.99
C SER A 431 27.98 -54.50 -41.31
N ALA A 432 29.26 -54.88 -41.39
CA ALA A 432 29.94 -55.10 -42.67
C ALA A 432 29.54 -56.47 -43.31
N PRO A 433 29.77 -56.70 -44.64
CA PRO A 433 29.45 -57.96 -45.34
C PRO A 433 30.33 -59.21 -45.00
N PHE A 434 29.81 -60.46 -45.04
CA PHE A 434 30.52 -61.77 -44.75
C PHE A 434 30.04 -63.04 -45.55
N THR A 435 30.55 -64.30 -45.36
CA THR A 435 30.33 -65.55 -46.22
C THR A 435 29.96 -66.89 -45.50
N VAL A 436 29.29 -67.91 -46.14
CA VAL A 436 28.73 -69.22 -45.60
C VAL A 436 28.89 -70.55 -46.46
N ASP A 437 29.00 -71.82 -45.92
CA ASP A 437 29.33 -73.18 -46.58
C ASP A 437 28.26 -74.41 -46.55
N ILE A 438 28.38 -75.60 -47.28
CA ILE A 438 27.39 -76.78 -47.51
C ILE A 438 27.31 -77.93 -46.40
N GLY A 439 26.19 -78.72 -46.27
CA GLY A 439 25.94 -79.80 -45.24
C GLY A 439 25.40 -81.23 -45.67
N PRO A 440 25.00 -82.15 -44.74
CA PRO A 440 24.72 -83.61 -44.95
C PRO A 440 23.27 -84.09 -45.32
N ALA A 441 23.13 -85.36 -45.80
CA ALA A 441 21.86 -86.03 -46.19
C ALA A 441 20.81 -86.09 -45.07
N SER A 442 19.58 -85.67 -45.37
CA SER A 442 18.58 -85.38 -44.34
C SER A 442 17.10 -85.42 -44.77
N LYS A 443 16.74 -85.75 -46.02
CA LYS A 443 15.32 -85.85 -46.46
C LYS A 443 15.06 -86.79 -47.67
N LEU A 444 13.78 -87.03 -48.02
CA LEU A 444 13.33 -87.83 -49.19
C LEU A 444 12.58 -86.95 -50.23
N ALA A 445 12.22 -87.49 -51.41
CA ALA A 445 11.36 -86.87 -52.45
C ALA A 445 10.62 -87.94 -53.31
N ILE A 446 9.38 -87.71 -53.78
CA ILE A 446 8.73 -88.56 -54.81
C ILE A 446 8.87 -87.91 -56.19
N THR A 447 9.42 -88.64 -57.15
CA THR A 447 9.81 -88.07 -58.45
C THR A 447 8.86 -88.42 -59.62
N SER A 448 7.92 -89.36 -59.46
CA SER A 448 6.95 -89.75 -60.50
C SER A 448 5.66 -90.38 -59.95
N VAL A 449 4.52 -90.17 -60.63
CA VAL A 449 3.17 -90.73 -60.31
C VAL A 449 2.46 -91.24 -61.58
N ASN A 450 1.95 -92.48 -61.55
CA ASN A 450 1.15 -93.18 -62.57
C ASN A 450 1.65 -93.06 -64.02
N GLY A 451 2.97 -93.09 -64.21
CA GLY A 451 3.60 -92.87 -65.52
C GLY A 451 3.26 -91.53 -66.18
N GLY A 452 2.69 -90.57 -65.43
CA GLY A 452 2.27 -89.25 -65.92
C GLY A 452 0.78 -89.09 -66.27
N SER A 453 -0.08 -90.10 -66.09
CA SER A 453 -1.53 -90.03 -66.43
C SER A 453 -2.45 -89.85 -65.21
N ASN A 454 -3.60 -89.17 -65.38
CA ASN A 454 -4.57 -88.88 -64.32
C ASN A 454 -5.37 -90.13 -63.88
N PRO A 455 -5.40 -90.47 -62.58
CA PRO A 455 -6.27 -91.51 -62.05
C PRO A 455 -7.77 -91.17 -62.14
N THR A 456 -8.65 -92.15 -62.01
CA THR A 456 -10.11 -91.93 -61.88
C THR A 456 -10.55 -92.26 -60.46
N ALA A 457 -11.50 -91.48 -59.90
CA ALA A 457 -11.92 -91.67 -58.51
C ALA A 457 -12.47 -93.10 -58.32
N GLY A 458 -11.76 -93.91 -57.52
CA GLY A 458 -12.07 -95.31 -57.23
C GLY A 458 -11.20 -96.37 -57.93
N THR A 459 -10.18 -96.02 -58.74
CA THR A 459 -9.35 -96.99 -59.52
C THR A 459 -7.82 -97.02 -59.15
N PRO A 460 -7.04 -98.13 -59.36
CA PRO A 460 -5.61 -98.26 -58.93
C PRO A 460 -4.45 -97.64 -59.82
N PHE A 461 -3.26 -97.27 -59.26
CA PHE A 461 -2.05 -96.60 -59.89
C PHE A 461 -0.64 -96.80 -59.17
N SER A 462 0.51 -96.19 -59.61
CA SER A 462 1.94 -96.38 -59.09
C SER A 462 2.86 -95.11 -58.90
N ILE A 463 4.07 -95.15 -58.23
CA ILE A 463 5.03 -94.01 -57.93
C ILE A 463 6.57 -94.34 -57.77
N VAL A 464 7.48 -93.33 -57.67
CA VAL A 464 8.98 -93.44 -57.44
C VAL A 464 9.53 -92.48 -56.33
N VAL A 465 10.51 -92.87 -55.47
CA VAL A 465 11.06 -92.13 -54.28
C VAL A 465 12.61 -91.95 -54.28
N GLN A 466 13.19 -90.81 -53.82
CA GLN A 466 14.65 -90.44 -53.77
C GLN A 466 15.12 -89.79 -52.43
N SER A 467 16.43 -89.76 -52.06
CA SER A 467 17.07 -89.11 -50.86
C SER A 467 17.95 -87.86 -51.13
N GLN A 468 17.98 -86.85 -50.22
CA GLN A 468 18.61 -85.51 -50.40
C GLN A 468 19.19 -84.88 -49.10
N ASP A 469 20.06 -83.85 -49.21
CA ASP A 469 20.55 -82.97 -48.10
C ASP A 469 19.53 -81.89 -47.69
N VAL A 470 19.86 -81.07 -46.69
CA VAL A 470 18.96 -79.98 -46.24
C VAL A 470 18.65 -79.01 -47.39
N GLY A 471 19.63 -78.78 -48.28
CA GLY A 471 19.55 -77.93 -49.46
C GLY A 471 18.74 -78.51 -50.63
N GLY A 472 18.33 -79.78 -50.58
CA GLY A 472 17.59 -80.43 -51.67
C GLY A 472 18.46 -81.06 -52.76
N SER A 473 19.76 -81.13 -52.53
CA SER A 473 20.67 -81.81 -53.44
C SER A 473 20.66 -83.31 -53.15
N ALA A 474 20.67 -84.15 -54.19
CA ALA A 474 20.72 -85.60 -54.03
C ALA A 474 21.94 -86.00 -53.19
N SER A 475 21.70 -86.74 -52.11
CA SER A 475 22.73 -87.10 -51.15
C SER A 475 22.60 -88.59 -50.83
N PRO A 476 23.63 -89.41 -51.10
CA PRO A 476 23.58 -90.86 -50.88
C PRO A 476 23.30 -91.21 -49.43
N VAL A 477 22.52 -92.27 -49.22
CA VAL A 477 22.25 -92.75 -47.87
C VAL A 477 23.40 -93.62 -47.40
N SER A 478 23.83 -93.45 -46.15
CA SER A 478 24.91 -94.24 -45.56
C SER A 478 24.50 -95.67 -45.16
N ALA A 479 23.20 -96.00 -45.14
CA ALA A 479 22.63 -97.31 -44.85
C ALA A 479 21.25 -97.51 -45.51
N ASP A 480 20.80 -98.77 -45.66
CA ASP A 480 19.46 -99.12 -46.20
C ASP A 480 18.35 -98.33 -45.49
N THR A 481 17.41 -97.81 -46.28
CA THR A 481 16.39 -96.86 -45.85
C THR A 481 15.03 -97.29 -46.38
N ASP A 482 14.22 -97.93 -45.51
CA ASP A 482 12.82 -98.28 -45.80
C ASP A 482 11.93 -97.04 -45.89
N VAL A 483 10.90 -97.10 -46.74
CA VAL A 483 9.99 -96.00 -47.07
C VAL A 483 8.52 -96.45 -47.04
N SER A 484 7.64 -95.62 -46.49
CA SER A 484 6.17 -95.76 -46.48
C SER A 484 5.49 -94.58 -47.18
N ILE A 485 4.31 -94.80 -47.76
CA ILE A 485 3.56 -93.82 -48.56
C ILE A 485 2.26 -93.44 -47.87
N THR A 486 2.03 -92.14 -47.77
CA THR A 486 0.82 -91.56 -47.18
C THR A 486 0.25 -90.49 -48.08
N LEU A 487 -1.04 -90.22 -47.97
CA LEU A 487 -1.67 -89.09 -48.64
C LEU A 487 -1.28 -87.78 -47.93
N LYS A 488 -0.77 -86.79 -48.68
CA LYS A 488 -0.50 -85.45 -48.16
C LYS A 488 -1.61 -84.47 -48.44
N THR A 489 -2.00 -84.39 -49.71
CA THR A 489 -3.04 -83.47 -50.17
C THR A 489 -4.01 -84.19 -51.09
N GLY A 490 -5.20 -83.61 -51.15
CA GLY A 490 -6.36 -84.30 -51.64
C GLY A 490 -7.23 -84.76 -50.47
N THR A 491 -8.52 -84.78 -50.70
CA THR A 491 -9.57 -84.99 -49.70
C THR A 491 -10.31 -86.32 -49.88
N GLY A 492 -9.92 -87.11 -50.89
CA GLY A 492 -10.25 -88.52 -51.04
C GLY A 492 -9.37 -89.42 -50.18
N THR A 493 -9.76 -90.68 -50.10
CA THR A 493 -9.09 -91.71 -49.31
C THR A 493 -8.07 -92.44 -50.16
N LEU A 494 -6.81 -92.50 -49.73
CA LEU A 494 -5.73 -93.27 -50.37
C LEU A 494 -5.68 -94.70 -49.82
N GLY A 495 -5.63 -95.70 -50.70
CA GLY A 495 -5.53 -97.12 -50.34
C GLY A 495 -4.54 -97.89 -51.21
N GLY A 496 -4.48 -99.22 -51.08
CA GLY A 496 -3.61 -100.10 -51.89
C GLY A 496 -2.24 -100.42 -51.27
N THR A 497 -1.20 -100.61 -52.10
CA THR A 497 0.19 -100.92 -51.65
C THR A 497 0.95 -99.64 -51.27
N LEU A 498 1.42 -99.53 -50.03
CA LEU A 498 1.95 -98.27 -49.46
C LEU A 498 3.40 -98.32 -48.94
N ASN A 499 4.25 -99.31 -49.25
CA ASN A 499 5.62 -99.41 -48.71
C ASN A 499 6.70 -99.83 -49.76
N GLY A 500 7.99 -99.49 -49.55
CA GLY A 500 9.19 -99.84 -50.38
C GLY A 500 10.55 -99.54 -49.69
N THR A 501 11.73 -99.77 -50.31
CA THR A 501 13.09 -99.61 -49.68
C THR A 501 14.15 -99.00 -50.62
N ILE A 502 15.00 -98.09 -50.13
CA ILE A 502 16.20 -97.51 -50.80
C ILE A 502 17.49 -98.14 -50.22
N THR A 503 18.36 -98.70 -51.05
CA THR A 503 19.58 -99.43 -50.61
C THR A 503 20.77 -98.49 -50.30
N ALA A 504 21.65 -98.89 -49.37
CA ALA A 504 22.86 -98.18 -48.95
C ALA A 504 23.77 -97.83 -50.14
N GLY A 505 24.32 -96.60 -50.14
CA GLY A 505 25.13 -96.08 -51.25
C GLY A 505 24.30 -95.61 -52.46
N SER A 506 22.99 -95.88 -52.48
CA SER A 506 22.06 -95.37 -53.50
C SER A 506 21.25 -94.19 -52.98
N SER A 507 20.43 -93.63 -53.86
CA SER A 507 19.55 -92.52 -53.52
C SER A 507 18.08 -92.70 -53.93
N GLN A 508 17.55 -93.84 -54.44
CA GLN A 508 16.11 -93.98 -54.86
C GLN A 508 15.46 -95.41 -54.98
N THR A 509 14.10 -95.54 -55.10
CA THR A 509 13.25 -96.78 -55.25
C THR A 509 11.81 -96.59 -55.88
N THR A 510 11.04 -97.63 -56.29
CA THR A 510 9.69 -97.57 -56.99
C THR A 510 8.57 -98.41 -56.32
N ILE A 511 7.30 -97.95 -56.27
CA ILE A 511 6.12 -98.59 -55.58
C ILE A 511 4.84 -98.62 -56.45
N SER A 512 4.10 -99.75 -56.52
CA SER A 512 2.89 -99.94 -57.38
C SER A 512 1.64 -100.48 -56.66
N GLY A 513 0.43 -100.03 -57.03
CA GLY A 513 -0.87 -100.58 -56.58
C GLY A 513 -1.73 -99.69 -55.68
N LEU A 514 -1.63 -98.36 -55.76
CA LEU A 514 -2.35 -97.37 -54.92
C LEU A 514 -3.75 -97.03 -55.47
N THR A 515 -4.76 -96.70 -54.64
CA THR A 515 -6.12 -96.26 -55.08
C THR A 515 -6.57 -94.95 -54.44
N TYR A 516 -7.50 -94.19 -55.06
CA TYR A 516 -7.96 -92.88 -54.54
C TYR A 516 -9.46 -92.57 -54.78
N THR A 517 -10.23 -92.15 -53.76
CA THR A 517 -11.72 -92.16 -53.82
C THR A 517 -12.42 -90.88 -54.29
N LYS A 518 -11.74 -89.73 -54.39
CA LYS A 518 -12.39 -88.44 -54.70
C LYS A 518 -11.87 -87.82 -55.99
N ALA A 519 -12.77 -87.21 -56.74
CA ALA A 519 -12.45 -86.48 -57.95
C ALA A 519 -11.96 -85.08 -57.62
N GLU A 520 -10.66 -84.85 -57.74
CA GLU A 520 -10.06 -83.56 -57.47
C GLU A 520 -8.71 -83.43 -58.17
N SER A 521 -8.33 -82.20 -58.51
CA SER A 521 -6.97 -81.87 -58.91
C SER A 521 -6.11 -81.57 -57.70
N GLY A 522 -4.81 -81.81 -57.83
CA GLY A 522 -3.84 -81.44 -56.79
C GLY A 522 -3.64 -82.48 -55.69
N VAL A 523 -3.91 -83.75 -55.98
CA VAL A 523 -3.57 -84.86 -55.06
C VAL A 523 -2.06 -85.00 -54.96
N VAL A 524 -1.52 -85.10 -53.75
CA VAL A 524 -0.08 -85.27 -53.48
C VAL A 524 0.13 -86.41 -52.49
N LEU A 525 1.14 -87.23 -52.76
CA LEU A 525 1.58 -88.32 -51.89
C LEU A 525 2.89 -87.94 -51.20
N THR A 526 3.09 -88.43 -49.98
CA THR A 526 4.36 -88.33 -49.23
C THR A 526 4.98 -89.71 -49.09
N ALA A 527 6.28 -89.79 -49.33
CA ALA A 527 7.15 -90.89 -48.93
C ALA A 527 7.87 -90.54 -47.62
N LYS A 528 7.88 -91.44 -46.65
CA LYS A 528 8.53 -91.27 -45.34
C LYS A 528 9.40 -92.45 -45.00
N ARG A 529 10.58 -92.21 -44.41
CA ARG A 529 11.44 -93.27 -43.90
C ARG A 529 10.78 -94.03 -42.74
N THR A 530 10.74 -95.35 -42.80
CA THR A 530 9.90 -96.18 -41.91
C THR A 530 10.45 -96.32 -40.48
N LEU A 531 11.78 -96.34 -40.29
CA LEU A 531 12.40 -96.62 -38.98
C LEU A 531 12.45 -95.39 -38.03
N THR A 532 12.59 -94.18 -38.58
CA THR A 532 12.80 -92.96 -37.78
C THR A 532 11.97 -91.75 -38.23
N SER A 533 11.19 -91.85 -39.32
CA SER A 533 10.26 -90.84 -39.86
C SER A 533 10.82 -89.43 -40.14
N ASP A 534 12.11 -89.22 -39.93
CA ASP A 534 12.82 -87.95 -40.03
C ASP A 534 13.08 -87.52 -41.48
N TRP A 535 13.07 -88.46 -42.42
CA TRP A 535 13.14 -88.14 -43.85
C TRP A 535 11.78 -88.32 -44.50
N ALA A 536 11.27 -87.23 -45.10
CA ALA A 536 10.02 -87.23 -45.83
C ALA A 536 10.14 -86.45 -47.15
N GLY A 537 9.32 -86.82 -48.14
CA GLY A 537 9.37 -86.26 -49.47
C GLY A 537 8.08 -86.44 -50.25
N ASP A 538 7.69 -85.40 -50.98
CA ASP A 538 6.38 -85.33 -51.60
C ASP A 538 6.41 -85.47 -53.12
N SER A 539 5.28 -85.89 -53.69
CA SER A 539 5.06 -85.94 -55.14
C SER A 539 4.68 -84.57 -55.70
N ALA A 540 4.79 -84.43 -57.03
CA ALA A 540 4.03 -83.40 -57.73
C ALA A 540 2.52 -83.65 -57.58
N ALA A 541 1.74 -82.59 -57.69
CA ALA A 541 0.29 -82.66 -57.58
C ALA A 541 -0.34 -83.21 -58.88
N PHE A 542 -1.29 -84.14 -58.79
CA PHE A 542 -1.96 -84.78 -59.93
C PHE A 542 -3.50 -84.75 -59.81
N THR A 543 -4.23 -85.10 -60.87
CA THR A 543 -5.71 -84.96 -60.94
C THR A 543 -6.47 -86.28 -61.01
N VAL A 544 -7.64 -86.32 -60.37
CA VAL A 544 -8.60 -87.44 -60.32
C VAL A 544 -10.01 -87.01 -60.81
N ASN A 545 -10.73 -87.80 -61.62
CA ASN A 545 -12.00 -87.41 -62.33
C ASN A 545 -13.36 -87.91 -61.68
N ALA A 546 -14.56 -87.28 -61.97
CA ALA A 546 -15.90 -87.37 -61.26
C ALA A 546 -17.13 -88.09 -61.96
N GLY A 547 -18.32 -88.26 -61.29
CA GLY A 547 -19.58 -88.99 -61.68
C GLY A 547 -20.90 -88.17 -61.99
N ILE A 548 -22.15 -88.73 -61.91
CA ILE A 548 -23.49 -88.15 -62.40
C ILE A 548 -24.46 -87.49 -61.36
N ALA A 549 -25.25 -86.44 -61.67
CA ALA A 549 -25.98 -85.54 -60.72
C ALA A 549 -27.38 -86.01 -60.21
N THR A 550 -27.74 -85.68 -58.94
CA THR A 550 -28.97 -86.14 -58.23
C THR A 550 -29.64 -85.17 -57.20
N LYS A 551 -28.97 -84.12 -56.69
CA LYS A 551 -29.54 -83.18 -55.67
C LYS A 551 -29.05 -81.73 -55.82
N LEU A 552 -29.75 -80.74 -55.23
CA LEU A 552 -29.28 -79.34 -55.09
C LEU A 552 -28.59 -79.09 -53.74
N ALA A 553 -27.61 -78.20 -53.72
CA ALA A 553 -26.95 -77.72 -52.51
C ALA A 553 -26.64 -76.22 -52.62
N ILE A 554 -26.93 -75.43 -51.57
CA ILE A 554 -26.37 -74.09 -51.46
C ILE A 554 -24.94 -74.23 -50.96
N THR A 555 -23.99 -73.97 -51.86
CA THR A 555 -22.56 -74.19 -51.59
C THR A 555 -21.84 -72.93 -51.17
N SER A 556 -22.45 -71.75 -51.37
CA SER A 556 -21.88 -70.49 -50.93
C SER A 556 -22.96 -69.44 -50.70
N VAL A 557 -22.84 -68.73 -49.59
CA VAL A 557 -23.52 -67.46 -49.33
C VAL A 557 -22.43 -66.40 -49.26
N ASN A 558 -22.56 -65.37 -50.10
CA ASN A 558 -21.61 -64.27 -50.31
C ASN A 558 -20.16 -64.70 -50.53
N GLY A 559 -19.93 -65.70 -51.39
CA GLY A 559 -18.58 -66.20 -51.65
C GLY A 559 -17.93 -66.89 -50.44
N GLY A 560 -18.72 -67.30 -49.43
CA GLY A 560 -18.25 -67.89 -48.18
C GLY A 560 -17.85 -66.87 -47.12
N SER A 561 -17.92 -65.57 -47.44
CA SER A 561 -17.74 -64.50 -46.47
C SER A 561 -19.08 -64.16 -45.81
N ASN A 562 -19.03 -63.67 -44.58
CA ASN A 562 -20.22 -63.13 -43.93
C ASN A 562 -20.76 -61.95 -44.75
N PRO A 563 -22.04 -61.95 -45.17
CA PRO A 563 -22.66 -60.80 -45.81
C PRO A 563 -22.61 -59.58 -44.90
N THR A 564 -22.55 -58.38 -45.46
CA THR A 564 -22.65 -57.14 -44.68
C THR A 564 -24.09 -56.65 -44.68
N ALA A 565 -24.63 -56.34 -43.50
CA ALA A 565 -25.99 -55.85 -43.35
C ALA A 565 -26.26 -54.64 -44.26
N GLY A 566 -27.40 -54.64 -44.95
CA GLY A 566 -27.82 -53.61 -45.91
C GLY A 566 -27.09 -53.64 -47.26
N THR A 567 -26.10 -54.51 -47.44
CA THR A 567 -25.33 -54.62 -48.69
C THR A 567 -25.80 -55.84 -49.49
N ALA A 568 -25.86 -55.71 -50.82
CA ALA A 568 -26.22 -56.84 -51.68
C ALA A 568 -25.10 -57.89 -51.70
N PHE A 569 -25.49 -59.17 -51.65
CA PHE A 569 -24.60 -60.32 -51.72
C PHE A 569 -25.12 -61.39 -52.70
N SER A 570 -24.28 -62.37 -52.99
CA SER A 570 -24.58 -63.46 -53.91
C SER A 570 -24.84 -64.78 -53.18
N VAL A 571 -25.63 -65.68 -53.77
CA VAL A 571 -25.86 -67.04 -53.25
C VAL A 571 -25.63 -68.03 -54.39
N THR A 572 -24.75 -69.00 -54.17
CA THR A 572 -24.39 -70.02 -55.18
C THR A 572 -25.06 -71.36 -54.85
N VAL A 573 -25.84 -71.86 -55.80
CA VAL A 573 -26.52 -73.16 -55.74
C VAL A 573 -25.87 -74.11 -56.75
N ARG A 574 -25.67 -75.37 -56.36
CA ARG A 574 -25.06 -76.40 -57.21
C ARG A 574 -25.86 -77.69 -57.29
N SER A 575 -25.62 -78.48 -58.34
CA SER A 575 -26.05 -79.88 -58.47
C SER A 575 -24.92 -80.85 -58.19
N GLU A 576 -25.20 -81.93 -57.45
CA GLU A 576 -24.21 -82.91 -56.98
C GLU A 576 -24.61 -84.36 -57.31
N ASP A 577 -23.63 -85.25 -57.50
CA ASP A 577 -23.81 -86.70 -57.60
C ASP A 577 -24.16 -87.36 -56.26
N ALA A 578 -24.42 -88.68 -56.28
CA ALA A 578 -24.79 -89.44 -55.08
C ALA A 578 -23.70 -89.45 -53.99
N ASN A 579 -22.44 -89.20 -54.37
CA ASN A 579 -21.28 -89.17 -53.49
C ASN A 579 -20.89 -87.72 -53.11
N GLY A 580 -21.69 -86.72 -53.51
CA GLY A 580 -21.47 -85.31 -53.19
C GLY A 580 -20.42 -84.62 -54.07
N ASN A 581 -20.02 -85.21 -55.20
CA ASN A 581 -19.17 -84.53 -56.17
C ASN A 581 -20.02 -83.67 -57.11
N PHE A 582 -19.47 -82.55 -57.56
CA PHE A 582 -20.18 -81.69 -58.50
C PHE A 582 -20.41 -82.42 -59.82
N SER A 583 -21.66 -82.42 -60.26
CA SER A 583 -22.03 -83.01 -61.53
C SER A 583 -22.98 -82.08 -62.26
N ASN A 584 -22.77 -81.97 -63.56
CA ASN A 584 -23.56 -81.11 -64.42
C ASN A 584 -25.00 -81.62 -64.54
N VAL A 585 -25.98 -80.70 -64.60
CA VAL A 585 -27.38 -81.02 -64.90
C VAL A 585 -27.55 -81.29 -66.40
N SER A 586 -28.45 -82.19 -66.74
CA SER A 586 -28.78 -82.58 -68.11
C SER A 586 -29.78 -81.61 -68.78
N ALA A 587 -30.68 -80.98 -68.02
CA ALA A 587 -31.59 -79.93 -68.50
C ALA A 587 -31.52 -78.64 -67.66
N ALA A 588 -31.84 -77.51 -68.28
CA ALA A 588 -31.86 -76.21 -67.60
C ALA A 588 -32.87 -76.23 -66.42
N THR A 589 -32.39 -75.94 -65.22
CA THR A 589 -33.10 -76.18 -63.95
C THR A 589 -33.27 -74.89 -63.16
N GLY A 590 -34.52 -74.43 -62.98
CA GLY A 590 -34.86 -73.23 -62.21
C GLY A 590 -34.77 -73.43 -60.69
N VAL A 591 -34.39 -72.38 -59.96
CA VAL A 591 -34.16 -72.38 -58.50
C VAL A 591 -34.67 -71.08 -57.85
N SER A 592 -35.30 -71.17 -56.68
CA SER A 592 -35.68 -70.02 -55.82
C SER A 592 -35.11 -70.10 -54.41
N LEU A 593 -34.90 -68.96 -53.77
CA LEU A 593 -34.39 -68.80 -52.40
C LEU A 593 -35.47 -68.31 -51.43
N THR A 594 -35.52 -68.92 -50.26
CA THR A 594 -36.39 -68.48 -49.15
C THR A 594 -35.63 -68.43 -47.82
N LEU A 595 -36.12 -67.64 -46.87
CA LEU A 595 -35.56 -67.54 -45.52
C LEU A 595 -36.08 -68.69 -44.65
N LYS A 596 -35.17 -69.45 -44.04
CA LYS A 596 -35.48 -70.53 -43.09
C LYS A 596 -35.32 -70.09 -41.63
N THR A 597 -34.28 -69.32 -41.31
CA THR A 597 -34.03 -68.77 -39.96
C THR A 597 -33.43 -67.35 -40.02
N GLY A 598 -33.68 -66.51 -39.00
CA GLY A 598 -33.16 -65.12 -38.86
C GLY A 598 -34.26 -64.09 -38.57
N THR A 599 -33.91 -62.93 -37.99
CA THR A 599 -34.88 -61.87 -37.60
C THR A 599 -34.85 -60.60 -38.46
N GLY A 600 -33.81 -60.40 -39.26
CA GLY A 600 -33.73 -59.40 -40.31
C GLY A 600 -34.58 -59.73 -41.54
N THR A 601 -34.74 -58.75 -42.42
CA THR A 601 -35.55 -58.86 -43.63
C THR A 601 -34.70 -59.34 -44.81
N LEU A 602 -35.08 -60.45 -45.46
CA LEU A 602 -34.47 -60.94 -46.70
C LEU A 602 -35.13 -60.27 -47.92
N GLY A 603 -34.33 -59.67 -48.80
CA GLY A 603 -34.84 -58.94 -49.97
C GLY A 603 -33.91 -59.03 -51.19
N GLY A 604 -34.20 -58.21 -52.21
CA GLY A 604 -33.42 -58.18 -53.46
C GLY A 604 -33.81 -59.28 -54.46
N THR A 605 -32.84 -59.82 -55.19
CA THR A 605 -33.07 -60.86 -56.22
C THR A 605 -33.01 -62.27 -55.62
N LEU A 606 -34.08 -63.05 -55.71
CA LEU A 606 -34.22 -64.34 -54.99
C LEU A 606 -34.41 -65.58 -55.90
N THR A 607 -34.28 -65.45 -57.22
CA THR A 607 -34.52 -66.55 -58.20
C THR A 607 -33.42 -66.62 -59.26
N GLY A 608 -33.23 -67.80 -59.89
CA GLY A 608 -32.29 -68.01 -61.00
C GLY A 608 -32.38 -69.41 -61.65
N THR A 609 -31.55 -69.70 -62.65
CA THR A 609 -31.56 -70.96 -63.42
C THR A 609 -30.16 -71.57 -63.61
N ILE A 610 -29.96 -72.85 -63.27
CA ILE A 610 -28.76 -73.63 -63.65
C ILE A 610 -28.90 -74.04 -65.13
N ALA A 611 -27.95 -73.65 -65.98
CA ALA A 611 -27.98 -74.01 -67.40
C ALA A 611 -27.68 -75.51 -67.63
N ALA A 612 -28.20 -76.09 -68.73
CA ALA A 612 -27.84 -77.45 -69.14
C ALA A 612 -26.31 -77.59 -69.32
N SER A 613 -25.75 -78.74 -68.96
CA SER A 613 -24.31 -79.00 -68.90
C SER A 613 -23.51 -78.14 -67.91
N SER A 614 -24.20 -77.43 -67.01
CA SER A 614 -23.60 -76.74 -65.85
C SER A 614 -24.00 -77.42 -64.56
N SER A 615 -23.16 -77.32 -63.54
CA SER A 615 -23.47 -77.80 -62.19
C SER A 615 -23.77 -76.67 -61.20
N THR A 616 -23.79 -75.41 -61.66
CA THR A 616 -23.77 -74.24 -60.77
C THR A 616 -24.65 -73.09 -61.29
N LEU A 617 -25.30 -72.39 -60.36
CA LEU A 617 -25.99 -71.09 -60.52
C LEU A 617 -25.54 -70.16 -59.40
N THR A 618 -25.35 -68.87 -59.71
CA THR A 618 -25.19 -67.81 -58.69
C THR A 618 -26.29 -66.77 -58.84
N ILE A 619 -27.04 -66.54 -57.76
CA ILE A 619 -28.07 -65.51 -57.65
C ILE A 619 -27.42 -64.29 -56.99
N SER A 620 -27.25 -63.21 -57.73
CA SER A 620 -26.62 -61.97 -57.26
C SER A 620 -27.69 -60.91 -56.94
N GLY A 621 -27.51 -60.16 -55.85
CA GLY A 621 -28.41 -59.08 -55.47
C GLY A 621 -29.30 -59.37 -54.26
N VAL A 622 -29.01 -60.41 -53.48
CA VAL A 622 -29.73 -60.75 -52.24
C VAL A 622 -29.34 -59.74 -51.16
N THR A 623 -30.27 -59.22 -50.37
CA THR A 623 -29.98 -58.29 -49.26
C THR A 623 -30.53 -58.80 -47.93
N TYR A 624 -29.86 -58.42 -46.84
CA TYR A 624 -30.29 -58.72 -45.46
C TYR A 624 -30.01 -57.53 -44.54
N THR A 625 -30.98 -57.12 -43.71
CA THR A 625 -30.95 -55.80 -43.06
C THR A 625 -30.27 -55.74 -41.69
N ARG A 626 -30.08 -56.88 -41.01
CA ARG A 626 -29.61 -56.93 -39.62
C ARG A 626 -28.28 -57.69 -39.51
N ALA A 627 -27.36 -57.18 -38.70
CA ALA A 627 -26.16 -57.92 -38.32
C ALA A 627 -26.51 -58.95 -37.24
N GLU A 628 -26.55 -60.24 -37.59
CA GLU A 628 -26.86 -61.34 -36.68
C GLU A 628 -26.26 -62.66 -37.16
N SER A 629 -26.04 -63.60 -36.23
CA SER A 629 -25.58 -64.96 -36.53
C SER A 629 -26.73 -65.95 -36.61
N GLY A 630 -26.61 -66.98 -37.46
CA GLY A 630 -27.56 -68.10 -37.49
C GLY A 630 -28.62 -68.00 -38.60
N VAL A 631 -28.38 -67.19 -39.63
CA VAL A 631 -29.28 -67.04 -40.77
C VAL A 631 -29.15 -68.24 -41.70
N VAL A 632 -30.26 -68.83 -42.14
CA VAL A 632 -30.29 -69.97 -43.08
C VAL A 632 -31.23 -69.67 -44.23
N LEU A 633 -30.77 -69.94 -45.46
CA LEU A 633 -31.55 -69.92 -46.71
C LEU A 633 -31.80 -71.35 -47.23
N THR A 634 -32.90 -71.55 -47.96
CA THR A 634 -33.24 -72.79 -48.66
C THR A 634 -33.34 -72.55 -50.16
N ALA A 635 -32.69 -73.40 -50.97
CA ALA A 635 -32.80 -73.42 -52.43
C ALA A 635 -33.75 -74.53 -52.88
N THR A 636 -34.82 -74.15 -53.58
CA THR A 636 -35.84 -75.09 -54.04
C THR A 636 -35.92 -75.08 -55.56
N ARG A 637 -35.97 -76.26 -56.16
CA ARG A 637 -36.17 -76.41 -57.61
C ARG A 637 -37.55 -75.89 -58.01
N THR A 638 -37.60 -75.12 -59.10
CA THR A 638 -38.83 -74.62 -59.71
C THR A 638 -39.12 -75.23 -61.09
N SER A 639 -38.11 -75.74 -61.83
CA SER A 639 -38.24 -76.44 -63.13
C SER A 639 -36.98 -77.28 -63.47
N GLY A 640 -36.99 -78.11 -64.53
CA GLY A 640 -35.80 -78.89 -65.00
C GLY A 640 -35.57 -80.25 -64.31
N ASP A 641 -34.30 -80.69 -64.24
CA ASP A 641 -33.86 -82.00 -63.71
C ASP A 641 -34.43 -82.31 -62.32
N THR A 642 -34.69 -83.59 -62.04
CA THR A 642 -35.29 -84.00 -60.76
C THR A 642 -34.24 -83.98 -59.65
N LEU A 643 -34.14 -82.85 -58.96
CA LEU A 643 -33.17 -82.61 -57.89
C LEU A 643 -33.91 -82.28 -56.58
N ALA A 644 -33.48 -82.90 -55.48
CA ALA A 644 -33.99 -82.58 -54.13
C ALA A 644 -33.55 -81.17 -53.68
N PRO A 645 -34.37 -80.43 -52.90
CA PRO A 645 -34.00 -79.12 -52.35
C PRO A 645 -32.77 -79.17 -51.44
N GLY A 646 -32.06 -78.03 -51.34
CA GLY A 646 -30.85 -77.91 -50.55
C GLY A 646 -30.84 -76.67 -49.66
N ASP A 647 -30.49 -76.85 -48.39
CA ASP A 647 -30.30 -75.76 -47.44
C ASP A 647 -28.87 -75.22 -47.49
N SER A 648 -28.69 -73.97 -47.07
CA SER A 648 -27.39 -73.41 -46.74
C SER A 648 -26.98 -73.79 -45.32
N VAL A 649 -25.69 -73.69 -45.03
CA VAL A 649 -25.20 -73.68 -43.66
C VAL A 649 -25.61 -72.36 -43.00
N ALA A 650 -25.90 -72.38 -41.70
CA ALA A 650 -26.14 -71.16 -40.94
C ALA A 650 -24.94 -70.19 -41.07
N PHE A 651 -25.21 -68.96 -41.51
CA PHE A 651 -24.19 -67.92 -41.69
C PHE A 651 -24.45 -66.70 -40.80
N THR A 652 -23.44 -65.84 -40.70
CA THR A 652 -23.50 -64.60 -39.94
C THR A 652 -23.51 -63.42 -40.89
N VAL A 653 -24.34 -62.43 -40.62
CA VAL A 653 -24.34 -61.14 -41.30
C VAL A 653 -23.56 -60.15 -40.43
N ASN A 654 -22.48 -59.58 -40.96
CA ASN A 654 -21.62 -58.60 -40.31
C ASN A 654 -22.26 -57.19 -40.35
N ALA A 655 -21.89 -56.35 -39.39
CA ALA A 655 -22.18 -54.91 -39.46
C ALA A 655 -21.35 -54.23 -40.57
N GLY A 656 -21.88 -53.15 -41.14
CA GLY A 656 -21.21 -52.33 -42.15
C GLY A 656 -20.03 -51.52 -41.62
N THR A 657 -19.37 -50.76 -42.51
CA THR A 657 -18.31 -49.84 -42.10
C THR A 657 -18.86 -48.78 -41.14
N ILE A 658 -18.02 -48.32 -40.22
CA ILE A 658 -18.38 -47.25 -39.30
C ILE A 658 -18.70 -45.99 -40.10
N THR A 659 -19.86 -45.41 -39.85
CA THR A 659 -20.27 -44.13 -40.45
C THR A 659 -20.68 -43.10 -39.41
N LYS A 660 -20.97 -43.51 -38.17
CA LYS A 660 -21.38 -42.61 -37.08
C LYS A 660 -20.91 -43.09 -35.70
N LEU A 661 -20.75 -42.14 -34.78
CA LEU A 661 -20.65 -42.39 -33.35
C LEU A 661 -22.04 -42.31 -32.71
N ALA A 662 -22.23 -43.00 -31.59
CA ALA A 662 -23.43 -42.91 -30.76
C ALA A 662 -23.04 -42.98 -29.28
N ILE A 663 -23.65 -42.15 -28.43
CA ILE A 663 -23.56 -42.32 -26.97
C ILE A 663 -24.70 -43.24 -26.55
N THR A 664 -24.37 -44.45 -26.11
CA THR A 664 -25.37 -45.49 -25.81
C THR A 664 -25.73 -45.57 -24.33
N ALA A 665 -24.87 -45.07 -23.44
CA ALA A 665 -25.15 -45.06 -22.01
C ALA A 665 -24.41 -43.94 -21.28
N ILE A 666 -25.08 -43.39 -20.27
CA ILE A 666 -24.51 -42.55 -19.22
C ILE A 666 -24.74 -43.29 -17.90
N SER A 667 -23.67 -43.48 -17.11
CA SER A 667 -23.72 -44.26 -15.86
C SER A 667 -23.09 -43.50 -14.70
N PRO A 668 -23.82 -43.28 -13.59
CA PRO A 668 -25.25 -43.55 -13.43
C PRO A 668 -26.09 -42.69 -14.39
N ALA A 669 -27.33 -43.12 -14.71
CA ALA A 669 -28.22 -42.43 -15.65
C ALA A 669 -28.56 -40.98 -15.22
N THR A 670 -28.50 -40.71 -13.92
CA THR A 670 -28.60 -39.39 -13.30
C THR A 670 -27.32 -39.08 -12.52
N PRO A 671 -26.24 -38.64 -13.20
CA PRO A 671 -24.98 -38.34 -12.54
C PRO A 671 -25.10 -37.18 -11.55
N THR A 672 -24.24 -37.17 -10.55
CA THR A 672 -24.19 -36.11 -9.52
C THR A 672 -23.18 -35.04 -9.93
N ALA A 673 -23.54 -33.77 -9.80
CA ALA A 673 -22.68 -32.65 -10.13
C ALA A 673 -21.35 -32.71 -9.33
N GLY A 674 -20.24 -32.44 -10.02
CA GLY A 674 -18.89 -32.53 -9.46
C GLY A 674 -18.35 -33.95 -9.27
N VAL A 675 -19.18 -34.99 -9.34
CA VAL A 675 -18.78 -36.40 -9.23
C VAL A 675 -18.50 -36.98 -10.62
N GLY A 676 -17.44 -37.80 -10.72
CA GLY A 676 -17.11 -38.49 -11.97
C GLY A 676 -18.18 -39.52 -12.35
N PHE A 677 -18.64 -39.46 -13.60
CA PHE A 677 -19.53 -40.46 -14.20
C PHE A 677 -18.91 -41.03 -15.48
N SER A 678 -19.56 -42.06 -16.00
CA SER A 678 -19.09 -42.82 -17.14
C SER A 678 -19.96 -42.57 -18.37
N VAL A 679 -19.32 -42.36 -19.52
CA VAL A 679 -20.00 -42.20 -20.83
C VAL A 679 -19.55 -43.32 -21.75
N THR A 680 -20.51 -44.12 -22.24
CA THR A 680 -20.22 -45.19 -23.19
C THR A 680 -20.51 -44.72 -24.61
N VAL A 681 -19.49 -44.75 -25.45
CA VAL A 681 -19.56 -44.36 -26.86
C VAL A 681 -19.38 -45.61 -27.72
N GLN A 682 -20.25 -45.77 -28.70
CA GLN A 682 -20.26 -46.87 -29.66
C GLN A 682 -20.04 -46.35 -31.08
N SER A 683 -19.23 -47.05 -31.86
CA SER A 683 -19.15 -46.88 -33.31
C SER A 683 -20.22 -47.73 -33.99
N GLN A 684 -20.95 -47.14 -34.93
CA GLN A 684 -22.05 -47.80 -35.64
C GLN A 684 -21.94 -47.60 -37.16
N ASP A 685 -22.54 -48.52 -37.90
CA ASP A 685 -22.77 -48.38 -39.34
C ASP A 685 -23.98 -47.48 -39.67
N ALA A 686 -24.27 -47.30 -40.96
CA ALA A 686 -25.36 -46.45 -41.42
C ALA A 686 -26.75 -46.92 -40.91
N ASN A 687 -26.89 -48.23 -40.66
CA ASN A 687 -28.10 -48.88 -40.21
C ASN A 687 -28.18 -49.01 -38.68
N SER A 688 -27.27 -48.35 -37.95
CA SER A 688 -27.17 -48.37 -36.48
C SER A 688 -26.74 -49.72 -35.88
N ASN A 689 -26.15 -50.61 -36.68
CA ASN A 689 -25.55 -51.82 -36.13
C ASN A 689 -24.21 -51.44 -35.47
N PRO A 690 -23.89 -51.97 -34.28
CA PRO A 690 -22.57 -51.81 -33.67
C PRO A 690 -21.48 -52.34 -34.61
N SER A 691 -20.52 -51.49 -34.95
CA SER A 691 -19.46 -51.83 -35.91
C SER A 691 -18.09 -51.65 -35.25
N ASN A 692 -17.27 -52.70 -35.31
CA ASN A 692 -15.94 -52.69 -34.72
C ASN A 692 -15.01 -51.75 -35.50
N VAL A 693 -14.11 -51.06 -34.79
CA VAL A 693 -13.09 -50.23 -35.42
C VAL A 693 -12.07 -51.12 -36.12
N THR A 694 -12.05 -51.01 -37.44
CA THR A 694 -11.13 -51.74 -38.33
C THR A 694 -10.29 -50.76 -39.16
N GLY A 695 -9.03 -51.10 -39.46
CA GLY A 695 -8.15 -50.25 -40.31
C GLY A 695 -6.88 -49.71 -39.67
N GLY A 696 -6.34 -50.37 -38.63
CA GLY A 696 -5.00 -50.10 -38.09
C GLY A 696 -4.86 -48.82 -37.24
N THR A 697 -5.86 -47.95 -37.21
CA THR A 697 -5.91 -46.76 -36.34
C THR A 697 -7.16 -46.82 -35.46
N ALA A 698 -6.97 -46.71 -34.15
CA ALA A 698 -8.10 -46.64 -33.21
C ALA A 698 -8.94 -45.37 -33.45
N LEU A 699 -10.25 -45.44 -33.17
CA LEU A 699 -11.18 -44.34 -33.40
C LEU A 699 -11.19 -43.44 -32.17
N GLY A 700 -10.45 -42.33 -32.26
CA GLY A 700 -10.40 -41.31 -31.22
C GLY A 700 -11.58 -40.34 -31.33
N PHE A 701 -12.11 -39.92 -30.19
CA PHE A 701 -13.13 -38.89 -30.12
C PHE A 701 -12.93 -38.00 -28.89
N SER A 702 -13.50 -36.80 -28.96
CA SER A 702 -13.68 -35.89 -27.84
C SER A 702 -15.15 -35.77 -27.48
N LEU A 703 -15.42 -35.62 -26.20
CA LEU A 703 -16.72 -35.31 -25.64
C LEU A 703 -16.83 -33.81 -25.47
N SER A 704 -17.90 -33.23 -26.00
CA SER A 704 -18.21 -31.81 -25.84
C SER A 704 -19.67 -31.64 -25.43
N ARG A 705 -19.96 -30.55 -24.70
CA ARG A 705 -21.33 -30.19 -24.34
C ARG A 705 -22.00 -29.50 -25.51
N THR A 706 -23.22 -29.93 -25.84
CA THR A 706 -24.02 -29.36 -26.93
C THR A 706 -25.32 -28.73 -26.41
N ALA A 707 -25.80 -29.16 -25.24
CA ALA A 707 -26.87 -28.50 -24.48
C ALA A 707 -26.60 -28.56 -22.96
N GLY A 708 -27.11 -27.57 -22.21
CA GLY A 708 -26.85 -27.36 -20.78
C GLY A 708 -25.89 -26.18 -20.51
N THR A 709 -25.89 -25.67 -19.28
CA THR A 709 -25.15 -24.45 -18.88
C THR A 709 -23.90 -24.71 -18.03
N GLY A 710 -23.78 -25.87 -17.40
CA GLY A 710 -22.63 -26.30 -16.61
C GLY A 710 -21.44 -26.71 -17.47
N THR A 711 -20.22 -26.52 -16.96
CA THR A 711 -18.97 -26.91 -17.60
C THR A 711 -18.76 -28.41 -17.53
N LEU A 712 -18.44 -29.03 -18.68
CA LEU A 712 -18.04 -30.42 -18.82
C LEU A 712 -16.52 -30.53 -18.62
N GLY A 713 -16.05 -31.45 -17.78
CA GLY A 713 -14.64 -31.58 -17.39
C GLY A 713 -14.23 -33.03 -17.10
N GLY A 714 -13.06 -33.21 -16.50
CA GLY A 714 -12.49 -34.55 -16.25
C GLY A 714 -11.94 -35.19 -17.52
N THR A 715 -12.15 -36.49 -17.70
CA THR A 715 -11.67 -37.23 -18.88
C THR A 715 -12.61 -37.01 -20.06
N LEU A 716 -12.26 -36.09 -20.99
CA LEU A 716 -13.12 -35.73 -22.13
C LEU A 716 -12.75 -36.39 -23.45
N THR A 717 -11.74 -37.25 -23.46
CA THR A 717 -11.32 -37.96 -24.66
C THR A 717 -11.46 -39.46 -24.44
N GLY A 718 -11.85 -40.15 -25.50
CA GLY A 718 -11.96 -41.60 -25.51
C GLY A 718 -11.41 -42.15 -26.80
N THR A 719 -11.02 -43.41 -26.78
CA THR A 719 -10.52 -44.11 -27.96
C THR A 719 -11.18 -45.47 -28.00
N ILE A 720 -11.96 -45.73 -29.04
CA ILE A 720 -12.47 -47.07 -29.32
C ILE A 720 -11.33 -47.84 -29.96
N ALA A 721 -10.82 -48.82 -29.23
CA ALA A 721 -9.70 -49.63 -29.65
C ALA A 721 -10.02 -50.42 -30.93
N ILE A 722 -8.98 -50.73 -31.69
CA ILE A 722 -9.10 -51.58 -32.88
C ILE A 722 -9.66 -52.95 -32.44
N GLY A 723 -10.69 -53.43 -33.14
CA GLY A 723 -11.40 -54.67 -32.79
C GLY A 723 -12.53 -54.49 -31.76
N ALA A 724 -12.67 -53.32 -31.14
CA ALA A 724 -13.82 -52.97 -30.32
C ALA A 724 -14.78 -52.06 -31.10
N ASN A 725 -16.06 -52.09 -30.72
CA ASN A 725 -17.08 -51.15 -31.21
C ASN A 725 -17.51 -50.15 -30.13
N THR A 726 -17.01 -50.29 -28.90
CA THR A 726 -17.44 -49.49 -27.76
C THR A 726 -16.26 -49.14 -26.88
N VAL A 727 -16.35 -47.99 -26.21
CA VAL A 727 -15.48 -47.64 -25.08
C VAL A 727 -16.27 -46.87 -24.05
N THR A 728 -15.99 -47.14 -22.77
CA THR A 728 -16.52 -46.37 -21.65
C THR A 728 -15.46 -45.40 -21.15
N VAL A 729 -15.75 -44.11 -21.26
CA VAL A 729 -14.92 -43.04 -20.71
C VAL A 729 -15.33 -42.81 -19.27
N ASN A 730 -14.45 -43.11 -18.32
CA ASN A 730 -14.68 -42.93 -16.88
C ASN A 730 -14.11 -41.59 -16.40
N GLY A 731 -14.77 -40.99 -15.40
CA GLY A 731 -14.31 -39.75 -14.78
C GLY A 731 -14.66 -38.50 -15.58
N VAL A 732 -15.71 -38.56 -16.40
CA VAL A 732 -16.34 -37.35 -16.96
C VAL A 732 -17.01 -36.61 -15.81
N THR A 733 -16.80 -35.31 -15.67
CA THR A 733 -17.47 -34.50 -14.65
C THR A 733 -18.32 -33.42 -15.27
N TYR A 734 -19.39 -33.05 -14.57
CA TYR A 734 -20.24 -31.93 -14.95
C TYR A 734 -20.48 -31.06 -13.73
N THR A 735 -20.27 -29.76 -13.87
CA THR A 735 -20.16 -28.86 -12.70
C THR A 735 -21.50 -28.39 -12.13
N LYS A 736 -22.60 -28.49 -12.90
CA LYS A 736 -23.89 -27.91 -12.55
C LYS A 736 -25.01 -28.94 -12.48
N ALA A 737 -25.85 -28.86 -11.45
CA ALA A 737 -27.08 -29.65 -11.40
C ALA A 737 -28.16 -29.00 -12.29
N GLU A 738 -28.57 -29.70 -13.36
CA GLU A 738 -29.61 -29.24 -14.30
C GLU A 738 -30.16 -30.40 -15.14
N SER A 739 -31.38 -30.21 -15.68
CA SER A 739 -32.03 -31.17 -16.59
C SER A 739 -31.78 -30.82 -18.05
N GLY A 740 -31.74 -31.84 -18.93
CA GLY A 740 -31.65 -31.66 -20.37
C GLY A 740 -30.23 -31.46 -20.89
N VAL A 741 -29.22 -31.92 -20.15
CA VAL A 741 -27.82 -31.90 -20.58
C VAL A 741 -27.66 -32.85 -21.77
N VAL A 742 -26.95 -32.40 -22.81
CA VAL A 742 -26.61 -33.21 -23.98
C VAL A 742 -25.11 -33.12 -24.23
N ILE A 743 -24.47 -34.28 -24.32
CA ILE A 743 -23.06 -34.41 -24.68
C ILE A 743 -22.98 -35.00 -26.09
N THR A 744 -22.02 -34.54 -26.88
CA THR A 744 -21.73 -35.08 -28.21
C THR A 744 -20.33 -35.68 -28.25
N ALA A 745 -20.22 -36.90 -28.77
CA ALA A 745 -18.96 -37.51 -29.13
C ALA A 745 -18.59 -37.10 -30.56
N THR A 746 -17.53 -36.33 -30.71
CA THR A 746 -17.01 -35.86 -32.00
C THR A 746 -15.71 -36.56 -32.31
N ARG A 747 -15.60 -37.16 -33.49
CA ARG A 747 -14.38 -37.84 -33.91
C ARG A 747 -13.20 -36.87 -33.93
N THR A 748 -12.07 -37.29 -33.37
CA THR A 748 -10.78 -36.57 -33.40
C THR A 748 -9.75 -37.27 -34.28
N SER A 749 -9.80 -38.60 -34.40
CA SER A 749 -8.85 -39.39 -35.21
C SER A 749 -9.44 -40.75 -35.61
N GLY A 750 -8.86 -41.44 -36.59
CA GLY A 750 -9.34 -42.76 -37.07
C GLY A 750 -10.47 -42.67 -38.13
N PRO A 751 -11.17 -43.78 -38.41
CA PRO A 751 -12.17 -43.92 -39.48
C PRO A 751 -13.25 -42.82 -39.49
N ALA A 752 -13.69 -42.41 -40.69
CA ALA A 752 -14.67 -41.32 -40.83
C ALA A 752 -16.01 -41.68 -40.17
N ALA A 753 -16.41 -40.90 -39.16
CA ALA A 753 -17.65 -41.06 -38.44
C ALA A 753 -18.27 -39.68 -38.16
N THR A 754 -19.57 -39.55 -38.38
CA THR A 754 -20.33 -38.36 -37.96
C THR A 754 -20.52 -38.35 -36.44
N ALA A 755 -20.65 -37.15 -35.87
CA ALA A 755 -20.75 -36.98 -34.42
C ALA A 755 -22.06 -37.56 -33.86
N GLY A 756 -21.99 -38.12 -32.65
CA GLY A 756 -23.11 -38.76 -31.96
C GLY A 756 -23.49 -38.05 -30.68
N ALA A 757 -24.72 -37.55 -30.59
CA ALA A 757 -25.26 -36.95 -29.38
C ALA A 757 -25.85 -38.00 -28.42
N SER A 758 -25.82 -37.73 -27.13
CA SER A 758 -26.58 -38.47 -26.13
C SER A 758 -28.07 -38.10 -26.18
N ALA A 759 -28.92 -38.94 -25.59
CA ALA A 759 -30.23 -38.46 -25.15
C ALA A 759 -30.05 -37.35 -24.08
N PRO A 760 -31.00 -36.41 -23.96
CA PRO A 760 -31.01 -35.46 -22.85
C PRO A 760 -31.07 -36.20 -21.51
N PHE A 761 -30.21 -35.83 -20.56
CA PHE A 761 -30.18 -36.43 -19.22
C PHE A 761 -30.15 -35.35 -18.12
N THR A 762 -30.36 -35.76 -16.88
CA THR A 762 -30.41 -34.88 -15.72
C THR A 762 -29.18 -35.09 -14.84
N VAL A 763 -28.50 -34.01 -14.49
CA VAL A 763 -27.43 -34.01 -13.49
C VAL A 763 -28.04 -33.57 -12.15
N ASN A 764 -27.96 -34.44 -11.14
CA ASN A 764 -28.47 -34.17 -9.80
C ASN A 764 -27.45 -33.38 -8.98
N ALA A 765 -27.91 -32.60 -8.00
CA ALA A 765 -27.02 -32.00 -7.00
C ALA A 765 -26.49 -33.08 -6.04
N GLY A 766 -25.30 -32.87 -5.48
CA GLY A 766 -24.77 -33.70 -4.41
C GLY A 766 -25.53 -33.51 -3.08
N ALA A 767 -25.11 -34.26 -2.05
CA ALA A 767 -25.64 -34.05 -0.70
C ALA A 767 -25.36 -32.62 -0.23
N ALA A 768 -26.34 -32.01 0.44
CA ALA A 768 -26.17 -30.70 1.04
C ALA A 768 -24.99 -30.73 2.03
N SER A 769 -24.06 -29.77 1.90
CA SER A 769 -22.82 -29.72 2.69
C SER A 769 -22.55 -28.34 3.29
N LYS A 770 -23.13 -27.27 2.73
CA LYS A 770 -22.97 -25.90 3.19
C LYS A 770 -24.26 -25.11 3.04
N LEU A 771 -24.41 -24.07 3.86
CA LEU A 771 -25.40 -23.01 3.64
C LEU A 771 -24.76 -21.90 2.79
N VAL A 772 -25.56 -21.15 2.06
CA VAL A 772 -25.17 -19.90 1.39
C VAL A 772 -26.36 -18.95 1.41
N ILE A 773 -26.12 -17.67 1.70
CA ILE A 773 -27.14 -16.63 1.51
C ILE A 773 -27.03 -16.12 0.07
N ILE A 774 -27.94 -16.59 -0.79
CA ILE A 774 -27.87 -16.34 -2.24
C ILE A 774 -28.57 -15.06 -2.67
N SER A 775 -29.42 -14.49 -1.81
CA SER A 775 -30.12 -13.24 -2.08
C SER A 775 -30.35 -12.48 -0.78
N VAL A 776 -30.05 -11.18 -0.84
CA VAL A 776 -30.39 -10.21 0.21
C VAL A 776 -31.39 -9.25 -0.41
N ASN A 777 -32.59 -9.20 0.16
CA ASN A 777 -33.69 -8.31 -0.19
C ASN A 777 -34.02 -8.28 -1.70
N GLY A 778 -34.01 -9.44 -2.37
CA GLY A 778 -34.30 -9.52 -3.80
C GLY A 778 -33.27 -8.82 -4.70
N GLY A 779 -32.07 -8.55 -4.19
CA GLY A 779 -30.99 -7.86 -4.92
C GLY A 779 -31.03 -6.33 -4.82
N VAL A 780 -32.01 -5.74 -4.12
CA VAL A 780 -32.02 -4.31 -3.83
C VAL A 780 -31.45 -4.04 -2.43
N ASN A 781 -30.73 -2.94 -2.27
CA ASN A 781 -30.15 -2.56 -0.98
C ASN A 781 -31.27 -2.45 0.10
N PRO A 782 -31.15 -3.14 1.24
CA PRO A 782 -32.06 -2.95 2.37
C PRO A 782 -32.05 -1.51 2.86
N THR A 783 -33.17 -1.07 3.42
CA THR A 783 -33.28 0.25 4.07
C THR A 783 -33.14 0.08 5.58
N ALA A 784 -32.32 0.92 6.22
CA ALA A 784 -32.09 0.87 7.66
C ALA A 784 -33.41 0.99 8.44
N GLY A 785 -33.59 0.15 9.46
CA GLY A 785 -34.81 0.08 10.27
C GLY A 785 -36.00 -0.65 9.60
N SER A 786 -36.01 -0.80 8.29
CA SER A 786 -37.08 -1.51 7.57
C SER A 786 -36.84 -3.02 7.53
N PRO A 787 -37.90 -3.85 7.64
CA PRO A 787 -37.77 -5.29 7.46
C PRO A 787 -37.37 -5.64 6.03
N PHE A 788 -36.44 -6.57 5.87
CA PHE A 788 -36.06 -7.16 4.60
C PHE A 788 -36.02 -8.69 4.71
N SER A 789 -35.91 -9.34 3.55
CA SER A 789 -35.85 -10.79 3.46
C SER A 789 -34.49 -11.25 2.94
N ILE A 790 -34.05 -12.43 3.36
CA ILE A 790 -32.92 -13.13 2.74
C ILE A 790 -33.37 -14.50 2.26
N VAL A 791 -32.70 -15.02 1.23
CA VAL A 791 -32.87 -16.41 0.79
C VAL A 791 -31.62 -17.18 1.17
N VAL A 792 -31.80 -18.15 2.05
CA VAL A 792 -30.74 -19.10 2.41
C VAL A 792 -30.95 -20.37 1.62
N GLN A 793 -29.91 -20.82 0.94
CA GLN A 793 -29.90 -22.03 0.14
C GLN A 793 -28.89 -23.01 0.73
N SER A 794 -29.28 -24.27 0.88
CA SER A 794 -28.36 -25.38 1.10
C SER A 794 -27.73 -25.77 -0.23
N GLN A 795 -26.40 -25.88 -0.24
CA GLN A 795 -25.63 -26.25 -1.42
C GLN A 795 -24.77 -27.48 -1.16
N ASP A 796 -24.50 -28.24 -2.23
CA ASP A 796 -23.46 -29.26 -2.22
C ASP A 796 -22.05 -28.63 -2.22
N ALA A 797 -21.02 -29.47 -2.15
CA ALA A 797 -19.63 -29.01 -2.09
C ALA A 797 -19.23 -28.23 -3.35
N SER A 798 -19.90 -28.48 -4.47
CA SER A 798 -19.66 -27.83 -5.77
C SER A 798 -20.47 -26.54 -5.96
N GLY A 799 -21.33 -26.16 -5.01
CA GLY A 799 -22.11 -24.92 -5.04
C GLY A 799 -23.48 -25.04 -5.73
N ASN A 800 -23.97 -26.24 -5.96
CA ASN A 800 -25.31 -26.46 -6.52
C ASN A 800 -26.36 -26.52 -5.42
N ALA A 801 -27.58 -26.04 -5.70
CA ALA A 801 -28.71 -26.16 -4.79
C ALA A 801 -29.01 -27.64 -4.47
N ALA A 802 -28.88 -28.03 -3.21
CA ALA A 802 -29.01 -29.40 -2.75
C ALA A 802 -30.13 -29.52 -1.72
N LEU A 803 -30.97 -30.55 -1.86
CA LEU A 803 -32.06 -30.81 -0.91
C LEU A 803 -31.50 -31.22 0.45
N VAL A 804 -32.10 -30.75 1.54
CA VAL A 804 -31.80 -31.25 2.89
C VAL A 804 -32.62 -32.51 3.18
N SER A 805 -32.02 -33.47 3.89
CA SER A 805 -32.61 -34.76 4.26
C SER A 805 -33.46 -34.70 5.53
N THR A 806 -33.19 -33.72 6.40
CA THR A 806 -33.96 -33.41 7.61
C THR A 806 -34.24 -31.92 7.70
N ASP A 807 -35.31 -31.54 8.41
CA ASP A 807 -35.61 -30.14 8.69
C ASP A 807 -34.39 -29.46 9.32
N THR A 808 -33.79 -28.55 8.58
CA THR A 808 -32.51 -27.94 8.95
C THR A 808 -32.77 -26.50 9.39
N THR A 809 -32.63 -26.27 10.69
CA THR A 809 -32.80 -24.94 11.29
C THR A 809 -31.48 -24.17 11.28
N MET A 810 -31.54 -22.85 11.12
CA MET A 810 -30.38 -21.97 11.13
C MET A 810 -30.66 -20.68 11.92
N SER A 811 -29.59 -20.09 12.41
CA SER A 811 -29.55 -18.73 12.96
C SER A 811 -28.76 -17.81 12.03
N ILE A 812 -29.22 -16.57 11.91
CA ILE A 812 -28.57 -15.52 11.13
C ILE A 812 -27.82 -14.60 12.08
N THR A 813 -26.54 -14.38 11.78
CA THR A 813 -25.66 -13.51 12.55
C THR A 813 -25.00 -12.48 11.63
N ARG A 814 -24.57 -11.35 12.21
CA ARG A 814 -23.81 -10.33 11.49
C ARG A 814 -22.32 -10.68 11.54
N LYS A 815 -21.69 -10.87 10.39
CA LYS A 815 -20.25 -11.10 10.27
C LYS A 815 -19.47 -9.78 10.20
N THR A 816 -19.93 -8.84 9.38
CA THR A 816 -19.33 -7.51 9.22
C THR A 816 -20.41 -6.43 9.28
N GLY A 817 -19.99 -5.19 9.55
CA GLY A 817 -20.90 -4.06 9.80
C GLY A 817 -21.01 -3.74 11.28
N THR A 818 -21.46 -2.51 11.58
CA THR A 818 -21.52 -1.96 12.94
C THR A 818 -22.96 -1.77 13.45
N GLY A 819 -23.96 -1.76 12.57
CA GLY A 819 -25.39 -1.70 12.89
C GLY A 819 -25.96 -2.97 13.51
N THR A 820 -26.95 -2.84 14.37
CA THR A 820 -27.59 -3.96 15.07
C THR A 820 -28.46 -4.75 14.10
N LEU A 821 -28.25 -6.06 14.02
CA LEU A 821 -29.10 -7.00 13.29
C LEU A 821 -30.21 -7.51 14.24
N GLY A 822 -31.46 -7.47 13.81
CA GLY A 822 -32.63 -7.87 14.60
C GLY A 822 -33.77 -8.46 13.75
N GLY A 823 -34.95 -8.58 14.35
CA GLY A 823 -36.13 -9.17 13.71
C GLY A 823 -36.10 -10.70 13.70
N THR A 824 -36.54 -11.33 12.61
CA THR A 824 -36.57 -12.79 12.46
C THR A 824 -35.18 -13.34 12.14
N LEU A 825 -34.42 -13.74 13.16
CA LEU A 825 -33.04 -14.23 13.01
C LEU A 825 -32.91 -15.75 12.84
N THR A 826 -34.01 -16.47 12.72
CA THR A 826 -34.03 -17.92 12.57
C THR A 826 -34.85 -18.33 11.36
N GLY A 827 -34.45 -19.41 10.70
CA GLY A 827 -35.19 -20.00 9.59
C GLY A 827 -35.01 -21.51 9.51
N THR A 828 -35.91 -22.17 8.80
CA THR A 828 -35.87 -23.63 8.58
C THR A 828 -35.96 -23.91 7.09
N ILE A 829 -35.05 -24.72 6.57
CA ILE A 829 -35.22 -25.39 5.28
C ILE A 829 -35.86 -26.75 5.60
N LEU A 830 -37.07 -26.98 5.08
CA LEU A 830 -37.79 -28.22 5.32
C LEU A 830 -37.15 -29.39 4.57
N ALA A 831 -37.27 -30.60 5.11
CA ALA A 831 -36.83 -31.83 4.46
C ALA A 831 -37.41 -31.91 3.02
N GLY A 832 -36.55 -32.19 2.06
CA GLY A 832 -36.90 -32.21 0.63
C GLY A 832 -36.91 -30.84 -0.06
N ALA A 833 -36.56 -29.75 0.62
CA ALA A 833 -36.31 -28.43 0.02
C ALA A 833 -34.81 -28.09 0.02
N SER A 834 -34.38 -27.17 -0.85
CA SER A 834 -32.99 -26.68 -0.91
C SER A 834 -32.83 -25.21 -0.52
N ALA A 835 -33.92 -24.51 -0.22
CA ALA A 835 -33.87 -23.11 0.16
C ALA A 835 -35.05 -22.72 1.05
N THR A 836 -34.87 -21.65 1.80
CA THR A 836 -35.92 -21.00 2.58
C THR A 836 -35.75 -19.48 2.53
N THR A 837 -36.87 -18.77 2.55
CA THR A 837 -36.87 -17.31 2.64
C THR A 837 -37.12 -16.92 4.09
N ILE A 838 -36.18 -16.18 4.68
CA ILE A 838 -36.33 -15.62 6.02
C ILE A 838 -36.74 -14.17 5.84
N SER A 839 -37.96 -13.83 6.26
CA SER A 839 -38.53 -12.49 6.13
C SER A 839 -38.62 -11.80 7.49
N GLY A 840 -38.47 -10.47 7.49
CA GLY A 840 -38.57 -9.65 8.70
C GLY A 840 -37.25 -9.45 9.44
N LEU A 841 -36.11 -9.60 8.76
CA LEU A 841 -34.81 -9.17 9.31
C LEU A 841 -34.76 -7.64 9.32
N THR A 842 -34.20 -7.05 10.36
CA THR A 842 -33.99 -5.60 10.42
C THR A 842 -32.51 -5.30 10.67
N TYR A 843 -32.04 -4.17 10.13
CA TYR A 843 -30.67 -3.71 10.34
C TYR A 843 -30.68 -2.20 10.62
N THR A 844 -30.09 -1.76 11.73
CA THR A 844 -30.35 -0.39 12.23
C THR A 844 -29.49 0.70 11.60
N LYS A 845 -28.38 0.36 10.95
CA LYS A 845 -27.40 1.35 10.48
C LYS A 845 -27.26 1.36 8.96
N ALA A 846 -27.23 2.54 8.36
CA ALA A 846 -26.88 2.72 6.96
C ALA A 846 -25.36 2.66 6.79
N GLU A 847 -24.86 1.60 6.14
CA GLU A 847 -23.44 1.40 5.87
C GLU A 847 -23.25 0.43 4.69
N SER A 848 -22.07 0.49 4.06
CA SER A 848 -21.67 -0.45 3.01
C SER A 848 -20.80 -1.58 3.58
N GLY A 849 -20.80 -2.73 2.91
CA GLY A 849 -19.92 -3.85 3.29
C GLY A 849 -20.50 -4.76 4.39
N VAL A 850 -21.82 -4.74 4.62
CA VAL A 850 -22.48 -5.63 5.57
C VAL A 850 -22.48 -7.06 5.02
N VAL A 851 -22.12 -8.02 5.85
CA VAL A 851 -22.14 -9.45 5.54
C VAL A 851 -22.88 -10.18 6.65
N LEU A 852 -23.84 -11.02 6.28
CA LEU A 852 -24.55 -11.90 7.20
C LEU A 852 -24.04 -13.33 7.05
N THR A 853 -24.06 -14.09 8.14
CA THR A 853 -23.72 -15.52 8.15
C THR A 853 -24.93 -16.33 8.60
N ALA A 854 -25.35 -17.28 7.78
CA ALA A 854 -26.28 -18.33 8.14
C ALA A 854 -25.51 -19.49 8.76
N THR A 855 -25.75 -19.74 10.05
CA THR A 855 -25.13 -20.83 10.79
C THR A 855 -26.21 -21.84 11.17
N ARG A 856 -26.00 -23.10 10.80
CA ARG A 856 -26.90 -24.18 11.18
C ARG A 856 -26.97 -24.33 12.70
N THR A 857 -28.18 -24.52 13.23
CA THR A 857 -28.43 -24.83 14.64
C THR A 857 -28.87 -26.27 14.88
N SER A 858 -29.63 -26.89 13.96
CA SER A 858 -30.03 -28.32 14.02
C SER A 858 -30.31 -28.90 12.61
N GLY A 859 -30.52 -30.21 12.49
CA GLY A 859 -30.69 -30.93 11.21
C GLY A 859 -29.37 -31.33 10.53
N ASP A 860 -29.39 -31.46 9.19
CA ASP A 860 -28.26 -31.91 8.34
C ASP A 860 -26.94 -31.21 8.64
N THR A 861 -25.80 -31.90 8.62
CA THR A 861 -24.49 -31.29 8.91
C THR A 861 -24.00 -30.37 7.79
N LEU A 862 -24.36 -29.08 7.87
CA LEU A 862 -23.97 -28.05 6.91
C LEU A 862 -22.98 -27.04 7.52
N THR A 863 -21.93 -26.68 6.77
CA THR A 863 -21.04 -25.57 7.15
C THR A 863 -21.75 -24.22 6.98
N ALA A 864 -21.39 -23.25 7.83
CA ALA A 864 -21.97 -21.90 7.76
C ALA A 864 -21.67 -21.20 6.43
N GLY A 865 -22.59 -20.31 6.03
CA GLY A 865 -22.56 -19.62 4.75
C GLY A 865 -22.73 -18.12 4.88
N ASP A 866 -21.88 -17.36 4.21
CA ASP A 866 -21.98 -15.91 4.19
C ASP A 866 -22.84 -15.40 3.02
N SER A 867 -23.40 -14.20 3.17
CA SER A 867 -23.89 -13.40 2.05
C SER A 867 -22.74 -12.75 1.29
N ALA A 868 -23.02 -12.29 0.07
CA ALA A 868 -22.21 -11.23 -0.51
C ALA A 868 -22.27 -9.96 0.37
N ALA A 869 -21.23 -9.14 0.30
CA ALA A 869 -21.24 -7.83 0.92
C ALA A 869 -22.32 -6.96 0.27
N PHE A 870 -23.20 -6.36 1.08
CA PHE A 870 -24.26 -5.46 0.60
C PHE A 870 -24.22 -4.12 1.33
N THR A 871 -24.97 -3.16 0.76
CA THR A 871 -25.13 -1.82 1.33
C THR A 871 -26.53 -1.70 1.93
N VAL A 872 -26.62 -1.15 3.14
CA VAL A 872 -27.87 -0.74 3.75
C VAL A 872 -28.03 0.77 3.51
N ASN A 873 -29.10 1.15 2.83
CA ASN A 873 -29.44 2.54 2.55
C ASN A 873 -30.05 3.20 3.80
N PRO A 874 -29.90 4.52 4.00
CA PRO A 874 -30.64 5.25 5.04
C PRO A 874 -32.15 5.15 4.83
N GLY A 875 -32.91 5.12 5.94
CA GLY A 875 -34.36 5.30 5.93
C GLY A 875 -34.78 6.70 5.46
N PRO A 876 -36.08 6.95 5.21
CA PRO A 876 -36.56 8.30 4.93
C PRO A 876 -36.21 9.23 6.09
N ALA A 877 -35.78 10.45 5.78
CA ALA A 877 -35.49 11.46 6.79
C ALA A 877 -36.73 11.71 7.67
N ALA A 878 -36.53 11.66 8.98
CA ALA A 878 -37.58 11.74 10.00
C ALA A 878 -37.30 12.80 11.08
N MET A 879 -36.04 13.21 11.28
CA MET A 879 -35.66 14.22 12.26
C MET A 879 -34.50 15.09 11.80
N LEU A 880 -34.37 16.26 12.41
CA LEU A 880 -33.22 17.14 12.29
C LEU A 880 -32.24 16.87 13.44
N VAL A 881 -30.98 17.20 13.23
CA VAL A 881 -29.95 17.25 14.27
C VAL A 881 -28.97 18.37 13.96
N ILE A 882 -28.50 19.08 14.99
CA ILE A 882 -27.40 20.03 14.84
C ILE A 882 -26.10 19.27 15.10
N THR A 883 -25.29 19.06 14.08
CA THR A 883 -24.07 18.26 14.18
C THR A 883 -22.84 19.06 14.56
N SER A 884 -22.82 20.37 14.30
CA SER A 884 -21.70 21.22 14.67
C SER A 884 -22.06 22.69 14.78
N ILE A 885 -21.39 23.34 15.73
CA ILE A 885 -21.28 24.79 15.88
C ILE A 885 -19.83 25.16 15.54
N SER A 886 -19.61 26.10 14.63
CA SER A 886 -18.27 26.50 14.18
C SER A 886 -18.10 28.02 14.20
N PRO A 887 -17.13 28.56 14.95
CA PRO A 887 -16.24 27.83 15.88
C PRO A 887 -17.00 27.24 17.08
N ALA A 888 -16.45 26.22 17.75
CA ALA A 888 -17.12 25.50 18.85
C ALA A 888 -17.40 26.38 20.09
N SER A 889 -16.62 27.45 20.26
CA SER A 889 -16.88 28.51 21.24
C SER A 889 -16.99 29.84 20.51
N PRO A 890 -18.16 30.17 19.93
CA PRO A 890 -18.33 31.40 19.18
C PRO A 890 -18.24 32.62 20.08
N THR A 891 -17.75 33.73 19.52
CA THR A 891 -17.61 35.00 20.23
C THR A 891 -18.91 35.79 20.17
N ALA A 892 -19.33 36.35 21.30
CA ALA A 892 -20.56 37.14 21.41
C ALA A 892 -20.60 38.26 20.36
N GLY A 893 -21.73 38.39 19.67
CA GLY A 893 -21.96 39.34 18.59
C GLY A 893 -21.27 39.05 17.26
N THR A 894 -20.42 38.04 17.18
CA THR A 894 -19.78 37.61 15.92
C THR A 894 -20.57 36.51 15.23
N GLY A 895 -20.55 36.50 13.90
CA GLY A 895 -21.22 35.48 13.10
C GLY A 895 -20.53 34.13 13.19
N PHE A 896 -21.27 33.08 13.55
CA PHE A 896 -20.82 31.69 13.52
C PHE A 896 -21.72 30.84 12.61
N SER A 897 -21.26 29.62 12.33
CA SER A 897 -21.95 28.67 11.47
C SER A 897 -22.55 27.53 12.27
N VAL A 898 -23.78 27.15 11.92
CA VAL A 898 -24.51 26.01 12.49
C VAL A 898 -24.78 25.02 11.37
N THR A 899 -24.27 23.80 11.51
CA THR A 899 -24.55 22.72 10.55
C THR A 899 -25.70 21.87 11.07
N VAL A 900 -26.80 21.89 10.32
CA VAL A 900 -27.98 21.06 10.54
C VAL A 900 -27.97 19.92 9.54
N ARG A 901 -28.27 18.71 10.00
CA ARG A 901 -28.43 17.54 9.15
C ARG A 901 -29.77 16.87 9.39
N SER A 902 -30.30 16.23 8.35
CA SER A 902 -31.46 15.35 8.46
C SER A 902 -31.02 13.91 8.70
N GLN A 903 -31.74 13.21 9.57
CA GLN A 903 -31.54 11.81 9.91
C GLN A 903 -32.85 11.03 9.77
N ASP A 904 -32.75 9.73 9.52
CA ASP A 904 -33.88 8.81 9.65
C ASP A 904 -34.23 8.55 11.13
N ALA A 905 -35.28 7.76 11.37
CA ALA A 905 -35.75 7.42 12.72
C ALA A 905 -34.70 6.65 13.56
N ASN A 906 -33.66 6.11 12.91
CA ASN A 906 -32.60 5.31 13.52
C ASN A 906 -31.28 6.09 13.68
N GLY A 907 -31.26 7.39 13.38
CA GLY A 907 -30.11 8.26 13.54
C GLY A 907 -29.11 8.21 12.38
N ASN A 908 -29.46 7.60 11.23
CA ASN A 908 -28.61 7.60 10.04
C ASN A 908 -28.86 8.88 9.24
N PHE A 909 -27.79 9.52 8.74
CA PHE A 909 -27.96 10.68 7.86
C PHE A 909 -28.69 10.29 6.59
N SER A 910 -29.79 11.00 6.32
CA SER A 910 -30.67 10.70 5.21
C SER A 910 -31.03 11.97 4.47
N ASN A 911 -31.07 11.87 3.14
CA ASN A 911 -31.38 13.02 2.30
C ASN A 911 -32.87 13.38 2.39
N VAL A 912 -33.18 14.66 2.37
CA VAL A 912 -34.57 15.13 2.24
C VAL A 912 -35.05 14.91 0.79
N SER A 913 -36.31 14.53 0.65
CA SER A 913 -37.01 14.28 -0.60
C SER A 913 -37.51 15.59 -1.24
N ALA A 914 -37.92 16.57 -0.44
CA ALA A 914 -38.26 17.92 -0.89
C ALA A 914 -37.34 18.99 -0.25
N PRO A 915 -37.15 20.17 -0.89
CA PRO A 915 -36.42 21.26 -0.26
C PRO A 915 -37.05 21.60 1.09
N THR A 916 -36.28 21.43 2.16
CA THR A 916 -36.78 21.48 3.54
C THR A 916 -36.21 22.69 4.26
N ALA A 917 -37.05 23.68 4.53
CA ALA A 917 -36.67 24.89 5.22
C ALA A 917 -36.57 24.63 6.74
N VAL A 918 -35.50 25.15 7.34
CA VAL A 918 -35.16 25.00 8.76
C VAL A 918 -34.96 26.39 9.36
N SER A 919 -35.49 26.61 10.55
CA SER A 919 -35.19 27.75 11.42
C SER A 919 -34.48 27.30 12.68
N LEU A 920 -33.59 28.15 13.18
CA LEU A 920 -32.92 28.00 14.46
C LEU A 920 -33.64 28.84 15.51
N THR A 921 -33.97 28.22 16.64
CA THR A 921 -34.50 28.89 17.82
C THR A 921 -33.61 28.63 19.02
N LEU A 922 -33.67 29.51 20.02
CA LEU A 922 -32.97 29.32 21.28
C LEU A 922 -33.78 28.39 22.18
N LYS A 923 -33.18 27.28 22.61
CA LYS A 923 -33.78 26.37 23.60
C LYS A 923 -33.38 26.77 25.02
N THR A 924 -32.08 26.98 25.24
CA THR A 924 -31.51 27.40 26.53
C THR A 924 -30.45 28.46 26.31
N GLY A 925 -30.29 29.36 27.30
CA GLY A 925 -29.47 30.56 27.23
C GLY A 925 -30.31 31.81 27.45
N THR A 926 -29.67 32.92 27.79
CA THR A 926 -30.33 34.17 28.18
C THR A 926 -29.96 35.36 27.27
N GLY A 927 -28.95 35.21 26.43
CA GLY A 927 -28.65 36.12 25.32
C GLY A 927 -29.62 36.02 24.15
N THR A 928 -29.56 37.03 23.28
CA THR A 928 -30.40 37.12 22.09
C THR A 928 -29.76 36.38 20.93
N LEU A 929 -30.48 35.43 20.34
CA LEU A 929 -30.11 34.76 19.08
C LEU A 929 -30.55 35.61 17.88
N GLY A 930 -29.65 35.87 16.93
CA GLY A 930 -29.93 36.74 15.78
C GLY A 930 -29.06 36.44 14.55
N GLY A 931 -29.03 37.34 13.58
CA GLY A 931 -28.33 37.14 12.30
C GLY A 931 -29.13 36.23 11.34
N THR A 932 -28.44 35.39 10.58
CA THR A 932 -29.10 34.43 9.68
C THR A 932 -29.59 33.23 10.48
N LEU A 933 -30.89 33.08 10.70
CA LEU A 933 -31.47 31.99 11.50
C LEU A 933 -32.21 30.94 10.69
N THR A 934 -32.31 31.11 9.37
CA THR A 934 -33.02 30.18 8.49
C THR A 934 -32.12 29.70 7.36
N GLY A 935 -32.45 28.53 6.82
CA GLY A 935 -31.83 28.00 5.61
C GLY A 935 -32.61 26.80 5.09
N THR A 936 -32.23 26.29 3.92
CA THR A 936 -32.94 25.18 3.27
C THR A 936 -31.99 24.02 3.01
N ILE A 937 -32.33 22.83 3.50
CA ILE A 937 -31.71 21.59 3.04
C ILE A 937 -32.28 21.32 1.65
N ALA A 938 -31.44 21.34 0.61
CA ALA A 938 -31.88 21.07 -0.76
C ALA A 938 -32.38 19.62 -0.91
N ALA A 939 -33.36 19.39 -1.79
CA ALA A 939 -33.78 18.04 -2.16
C ALA A 939 -32.57 17.22 -2.64
N GLY A 940 -32.45 15.99 -2.15
CA GLY A 940 -31.29 15.13 -2.41
C GLY A 940 -30.06 15.42 -1.54
N SER A 941 -30.13 16.36 -0.59
CA SER A 941 -29.09 16.62 0.41
C SER A 941 -29.56 16.23 1.82
N SER A 942 -28.62 15.90 2.70
CA SER A 942 -28.87 15.66 4.13
C SER A 942 -28.26 16.74 5.03
N THR A 943 -27.76 17.83 4.46
CA THR A 943 -26.98 18.82 5.18
C THR A 943 -27.30 20.25 4.74
N LEU A 944 -27.28 21.16 5.71
CA LEU A 944 -27.39 22.60 5.57
C LEU A 944 -26.41 23.24 6.55
N THR A 945 -25.65 24.24 6.10
CA THR A 945 -24.88 25.10 7.00
C THR A 945 -25.48 26.50 6.97
N ILE A 946 -25.97 26.96 8.10
CA ILE A 946 -26.47 28.33 8.30
C ILE A 946 -25.32 29.16 8.83
N SER A 947 -24.80 30.07 8.01
CA SER A 947 -23.67 30.95 8.36
C SER A 947 -24.17 32.36 8.70
N GLY A 948 -23.52 32.99 9.69
CA GLY A 948 -23.89 34.31 10.17
C GLY A 948 -24.92 34.30 11.30
N VAL A 949 -25.05 33.19 12.02
CA VAL A 949 -25.79 33.14 13.28
C VAL A 949 -25.03 33.96 14.31
N THR A 950 -25.70 34.79 15.09
CA THR A 950 -25.09 35.62 16.14
C THR A 950 -25.77 35.38 17.48
N TYR A 951 -25.01 35.55 18.56
CA TYR A 951 -25.53 35.44 19.92
C TYR A 951 -24.92 36.54 20.79
N THR A 952 -25.73 37.30 21.53
CA THR A 952 -25.27 38.56 22.14
C THR A 952 -24.59 38.42 23.50
N ARG A 953 -24.82 37.32 24.23
CA ARG A 953 -24.35 37.14 25.61
C ARG A 953 -23.28 36.07 25.73
N ALA A 954 -22.22 36.35 26.47
CA ALA A 954 -21.21 35.34 26.81
C ALA A 954 -21.72 34.48 27.98
N GLU A 955 -22.02 33.21 27.72
CA GLU A 955 -22.49 32.25 28.72
C GLU A 955 -22.25 30.79 28.27
N SER A 956 -22.20 29.87 29.24
CA SER A 956 -22.13 28.43 29.01
C SER A 956 -23.51 27.79 29.02
N GLY A 957 -23.71 26.72 28.27
CA GLY A 957 -24.96 25.95 28.31
C GLY A 957 -26.00 26.38 27.28
N VAL A 958 -25.58 27.10 26.23
CA VAL A 958 -26.46 27.53 25.14
C VAL A 958 -26.84 26.31 24.30
N VAL A 959 -28.13 26.13 24.05
CA VAL A 959 -28.66 25.07 23.17
C VAL A 959 -29.56 25.70 22.13
N LEU A 960 -29.33 25.36 20.87
CA LEU A 960 -30.19 25.74 19.76
C LEU A 960 -31.08 24.57 19.36
N THR A 961 -32.30 24.86 18.91
CA THR A 961 -33.19 23.89 18.28
C THR A 961 -33.32 24.23 16.80
N ALA A 962 -33.01 23.27 15.94
CA ALA A 962 -33.34 23.30 14.53
C ALA A 962 -34.77 22.77 14.35
N THR A 963 -35.68 23.65 13.93
CA THR A 963 -37.08 23.32 13.67
C THR A 963 -37.36 23.47 12.19
N ARG A 964 -38.03 22.48 11.61
CA ARG A 964 -38.50 22.60 10.24
C ARG A 964 -39.65 23.60 10.13
N THR A 965 -39.61 24.46 9.11
CA THR A 965 -40.70 25.41 8.79
C THR A 965 -41.50 25.00 7.54
N SER A 966 -40.91 24.29 6.57
CA SER A 966 -41.61 23.72 5.39
C SER A 966 -40.83 22.55 4.77
N GLY A 967 -41.42 21.80 3.83
CA GLY A 967 -40.81 20.61 3.21
C GLY A 967 -41.14 19.30 3.94
N ASP A 968 -40.23 18.32 3.91
CA ASP A 968 -40.41 16.96 4.47
C ASP A 968 -40.80 16.96 5.94
N THR A 969 -41.62 16.03 6.43
CA THR A 969 -42.02 16.05 7.85
C THR A 969 -40.89 15.54 8.76
N LEU A 970 -40.12 16.48 9.34
CA LEU A 970 -38.99 16.19 10.24
C LEU A 970 -39.26 16.70 11.66
N ALA A 971 -38.96 15.87 12.66
CA ALA A 971 -38.95 16.27 14.07
C ALA A 971 -37.80 17.26 14.35
N PRO A 972 -37.97 18.23 15.28
CA PRO A 972 -36.93 19.18 15.64
C PRO A 972 -35.70 18.49 16.27
N GLY A 973 -34.53 19.11 16.11
CA GLY A 973 -33.26 18.61 16.63
C GLY A 973 -32.49 19.66 17.40
N ASP A 974 -32.01 19.29 18.58
CA ASP A 974 -31.22 20.19 19.42
C ASP A 974 -29.72 20.09 19.13
N SER A 975 -28.99 21.16 19.41
CA SER A 975 -27.54 21.11 19.52
C SER A 975 -27.12 20.48 20.85
N VAL A 976 -25.88 20.00 20.90
CA VAL A 976 -25.20 19.90 22.19
C VAL A 976 -25.06 21.29 22.82
N ALA A 977 -25.03 21.33 24.15
CA ALA A 977 -24.79 22.58 24.87
C ALA A 977 -23.38 23.11 24.54
N PHE A 978 -23.28 24.37 24.14
CA PHE A 978 -22.01 25.04 23.84
C PHE A 978 -21.83 26.31 24.67
N THR A 979 -20.63 26.87 24.62
CA THR A 979 -20.25 28.09 25.36
C THR A 979 -20.01 29.23 24.38
N VAL A 980 -20.63 30.37 24.61
CA VAL A 980 -20.36 31.62 23.90
C VAL A 980 -19.38 32.43 24.74
N ILE A 981 -18.29 32.89 24.15
CA ILE A 981 -17.24 33.67 24.84
C ILE A 981 -17.41 35.16 24.60
N ALA A 982 -16.92 36.00 25.52
CA ALA A 982 -16.98 37.45 25.37
C ALA A 982 -16.09 37.96 24.22
N GLY A 983 -16.51 39.05 23.58
CA GLY A 983 -15.70 39.74 22.58
C GLY A 983 -14.46 40.40 23.16
N ALA A 984 -13.63 40.96 22.26
CA ALA A 984 -12.56 41.85 22.68
C ALA A 984 -13.16 43.05 23.44
N GLY A 985 -12.49 43.48 24.51
CA GLY A 985 -12.91 44.65 25.28
C GLY A 985 -13.01 45.88 24.38
N SER A 986 -14.09 46.65 24.54
CA SER A 986 -14.32 47.90 23.81
C SER A 986 -14.55 49.11 24.73
N LYS A 987 -14.99 48.88 25.98
CA LYS A 987 -15.30 49.94 26.94
C LYS A 987 -14.95 49.54 28.37
N LEU A 988 -14.68 50.52 29.20
CA LEU A 988 -14.61 50.39 30.65
C LEU A 988 -15.98 50.70 31.24
N VAL A 989 -16.30 50.10 32.38
CA VAL A 989 -17.51 50.40 33.16
C VAL A 989 -17.18 50.26 34.65
N PHE A 990 -17.56 51.25 35.46
CA PHE A 990 -17.54 51.09 36.91
C PHE A 990 -18.65 50.14 37.34
N THR A 991 -18.28 48.93 37.75
CA THR A 991 -19.22 47.96 38.36
C THR A 991 -19.35 48.19 39.86
N THR A 992 -18.43 48.92 40.47
CA THR A 992 -18.58 49.47 41.83
C THR A 992 -18.00 50.88 41.85
N SER A 993 -18.83 51.87 42.17
CA SER A 993 -18.37 53.26 42.33
C SER A 993 -17.79 53.50 43.73
N PRO A 994 -16.85 54.45 43.88
CA PRO A 994 -16.37 54.90 45.19
C PRO A 994 -17.49 55.40 46.08
N SER A 995 -17.33 55.24 47.40
CA SER A 995 -18.20 55.88 48.39
C SER A 995 -17.67 57.25 48.82
N ASP A 996 -18.53 58.02 49.48
CA ASP A 996 -18.11 59.18 50.26
C ASP A 996 -17.03 58.79 51.30
N SER A 997 -16.16 59.74 51.64
CA SER A 997 -15.08 59.53 52.62
C SER A 997 -14.66 60.85 53.30
N LEU A 998 -13.72 60.78 54.23
CA LEU A 998 -13.02 61.93 54.79
C LEU A 998 -11.71 62.19 54.03
N THR A 999 -11.21 63.42 54.12
CA THR A 999 -9.92 63.80 53.53
C THR A 999 -8.79 62.86 53.99
N ASN A 1000 -8.00 62.35 53.04
CA ASN A 1000 -6.91 61.38 53.28
C ASN A 1000 -7.33 60.04 53.90
N ILE A 1001 -8.63 59.72 53.93
CA ILE A 1001 -9.13 58.41 54.35
C ILE A 1001 -9.58 57.61 53.13
N ALA A 1002 -9.23 56.33 53.08
CA ALA A 1002 -9.62 55.44 52.00
C ALA A 1002 -11.14 55.29 51.94
N PHE A 1003 -11.70 55.25 50.73
CA PHE A 1003 -13.14 55.02 50.52
C PHE A 1003 -13.58 53.71 51.20
N SER A 1004 -14.71 53.69 51.89
CA SER A 1004 -15.23 52.44 52.47
C SER A 1004 -15.67 51.46 51.37
N THR A 1005 -16.21 51.98 50.27
CA THR A 1005 -16.43 51.23 49.04
C THR A 1005 -15.35 51.59 48.04
N GLN A 1006 -14.50 50.62 47.70
CA GLN A 1006 -13.41 50.83 46.75
C GLN A 1006 -13.89 50.65 45.30
N PRO A 1007 -13.35 51.41 44.33
CA PRO A 1007 -13.79 51.32 42.94
C PRO A 1007 -13.41 50.00 42.28
N THR A 1008 -14.35 49.40 41.56
CA THR A 1008 -14.12 48.28 40.65
C THR A 1008 -14.51 48.67 39.24
N VAL A 1009 -13.59 48.46 38.29
CA VAL A 1009 -13.78 48.75 36.87
C VAL A 1009 -13.71 47.44 36.10
N THR A 1010 -14.68 47.22 35.21
CA THR A 1010 -14.77 46.04 34.37
C THR A 1010 -14.55 46.43 32.90
N VAL A 1011 -13.71 45.68 32.20
CA VAL A 1011 -13.55 45.73 30.76
C VAL A 1011 -14.70 44.95 30.14
N GLN A 1012 -15.55 45.64 29.39
CA GLN A 1012 -16.66 45.04 28.67
C GLN A 1012 -16.45 45.11 27.16
N ASP A 1013 -16.98 44.12 26.45
CA ASP A 1013 -17.15 44.18 25.00
C ASP A 1013 -18.29 45.15 24.59
N ALA A 1014 -18.53 45.28 23.29
CA ALA A 1014 -19.54 46.19 22.74
C ALA A 1014 -20.97 45.83 23.18
N TYR A 1015 -21.21 44.59 23.57
CA TYR A 1015 -22.51 44.04 23.98
C TYR A 1015 -22.68 44.00 25.51
N GLY A 1016 -21.69 44.49 26.27
CA GLY A 1016 -21.74 44.57 27.73
C GLY A 1016 -21.28 43.28 28.43
N ASN A 1017 -20.69 42.32 27.71
CA ASN A 1017 -20.11 41.14 28.34
C ASN A 1017 -18.74 41.47 28.93
N THR A 1018 -18.41 40.89 30.09
CA THR A 1018 -17.06 41.03 30.66
C THR A 1018 -16.05 40.33 29.77
N ALA A 1019 -15.09 41.07 29.24
CA ALA A 1019 -14.03 40.54 28.39
C ALA A 1019 -12.98 39.83 29.26
N THR A 1020 -13.27 38.59 29.67
CA THR A 1020 -12.46 37.83 30.64
C THR A 1020 -11.04 37.51 30.18
N SER A 1021 -10.74 37.65 28.88
CA SER A 1021 -9.37 37.55 28.35
C SER A 1021 -8.59 38.87 28.44
N SER A 1022 -9.22 39.98 28.81
CA SER A 1022 -8.56 41.28 28.85
C SER A 1022 -7.69 41.44 30.09
N THR A 1023 -6.46 41.90 29.86
CA THR A 1023 -5.48 42.29 30.88
C THR A 1023 -5.16 43.78 30.79
N ALA A 1024 -6.14 44.60 30.39
CA ALA A 1024 -5.94 46.03 30.18
C ALA A 1024 -5.42 46.71 31.46
N ASN A 1025 -4.38 47.55 31.33
CA ASN A 1025 -3.90 48.39 32.42
C ASN A 1025 -4.81 49.61 32.56
N ILE A 1026 -5.64 49.60 33.60
CA ILE A 1026 -6.61 50.64 33.92
C ILE A 1026 -5.95 51.67 34.83
N THR A 1027 -6.08 52.94 34.46
CA THR A 1027 -5.63 54.10 35.25
C THR A 1027 -6.83 54.87 35.75
N LEU A 1028 -6.90 55.11 37.06
CA LEU A 1028 -7.87 56.02 37.66
C LEU A 1028 -7.30 57.43 37.80
N SER A 1029 -8.05 58.44 37.41
CA SER A 1029 -7.77 59.84 37.70
C SER A 1029 -9.02 60.53 38.23
N ILE A 1030 -8.89 61.76 38.74
CA ILE A 1030 -10.06 62.59 39.07
C ILE A 1030 -10.56 63.21 37.76
N THR A 1031 -11.85 63.10 37.47
CA THR A 1031 -12.47 63.69 36.28
C THR A 1031 -12.28 65.21 36.29
N THR A 1032 -11.80 65.78 35.18
CA THR A 1032 -11.53 67.22 35.07
C THR A 1032 -12.79 68.05 35.30
N GLY A 1033 -12.70 69.07 36.16
CA GLY A 1033 -13.84 69.93 36.52
C GLY A 1033 -14.73 69.36 37.63
N THR A 1034 -14.37 68.22 38.23
CA THR A 1034 -15.07 67.64 39.40
C THR A 1034 -14.29 67.85 40.70
N GLY A 1035 -15.02 68.04 41.81
CA GLY A 1035 -14.44 68.28 43.12
C GLY A 1035 -13.56 69.53 43.20
N THR A 1036 -12.61 69.54 44.13
CA THR A 1036 -11.75 70.69 44.39
C THR A 1036 -10.50 70.68 43.49
N PRO A 1037 -10.20 71.78 42.76
CA PRO A 1037 -9.00 71.89 41.94
C PRO A 1037 -7.71 71.62 42.72
N GLY A 1038 -6.79 70.87 42.12
CA GLY A 1038 -5.51 70.48 42.76
C GLY A 1038 -5.59 69.26 43.68
N ALA A 1039 -6.76 68.61 43.78
CA ALA A 1039 -6.90 67.36 44.51
C ALA A 1039 -6.13 66.22 43.81
N ALA A 1040 -5.55 65.33 44.61
CA ALA A 1040 -4.78 64.17 44.18
C ALA A 1040 -5.47 62.89 44.67
N LEU A 1041 -5.72 61.97 43.72
CA LEU A 1041 -6.13 60.60 44.01
C LEU A 1041 -4.88 59.75 44.29
N THR A 1042 -4.89 59.02 45.40
CA THR A 1042 -3.87 58.01 45.71
C THR A 1042 -4.53 56.67 45.97
N CYS A 1043 -4.09 55.63 45.28
CA CYS A 1043 -4.47 54.24 45.53
C CYS A 1043 -3.20 53.41 45.81
N THR A 1044 -3.36 52.19 46.35
CA THR A 1044 -2.23 51.28 46.62
C THR A 1044 -1.44 50.93 45.35
N GLN A 1045 -2.14 50.80 44.23
CA GLN A 1045 -1.56 50.61 42.90
C GLN A 1045 -2.47 51.31 41.87
N ASN A 1046 -1.88 52.19 41.06
CA ASN A 1046 -2.55 52.92 39.98
C ASN A 1046 -1.47 53.43 39.01
N PRO A 1047 -1.40 52.96 37.74
CA PRO A 1047 -2.32 52.04 37.06
C PRO A 1047 -2.25 50.58 37.57
N LYS A 1048 -3.29 49.78 37.28
CA LYS A 1048 -3.39 48.36 37.64
C LYS A 1048 -3.96 47.53 36.49
N ALA A 1049 -3.49 46.29 36.33
CA ALA A 1049 -3.92 45.39 35.27
C ALA A 1049 -5.22 44.67 35.65
N ALA A 1050 -6.19 44.63 34.75
CA ALA A 1050 -7.38 43.82 34.93
C ALA A 1050 -7.04 42.32 34.98
N VAL A 1051 -7.69 41.58 35.89
CA VAL A 1051 -7.62 40.13 35.98
C VAL A 1051 -8.98 39.57 35.63
N ALA A 1052 -9.02 38.69 34.63
CA ALA A 1052 -10.27 38.22 34.04
C ALA A 1052 -11.20 39.38 33.59
N GLY A 1053 -10.63 40.46 33.04
CA GLY A 1053 -11.39 41.63 32.61
C GLY A 1053 -11.95 42.50 33.74
N ILE A 1054 -11.62 42.25 35.01
CA ILE A 1054 -12.06 43.04 36.16
C ILE A 1054 -10.85 43.58 36.91
N ASP A 1055 -10.89 44.86 37.29
CA ASP A 1055 -9.91 45.48 38.16
C ASP A 1055 -10.56 46.13 39.38
N THR A 1056 -10.21 45.64 40.57
CA THR A 1056 -10.62 46.22 41.86
C THR A 1056 -9.46 46.99 42.46
N PHE A 1057 -9.62 48.30 42.63
CA PHE A 1057 -8.62 49.15 43.26
C PHE A 1057 -8.75 49.08 44.79
N ALA A 1058 -7.68 49.41 45.52
CA ALA A 1058 -7.66 49.36 46.97
C ALA A 1058 -6.89 50.54 47.57
N GLY A 1059 -7.30 50.98 48.75
CA GLY A 1059 -6.68 52.10 49.47
C GLY A 1059 -6.83 53.46 48.75
N CYS A 1060 -7.76 53.56 47.80
CA CYS A 1060 -8.05 54.79 47.08
C CYS A 1060 -8.60 55.85 48.02
N ARG A 1061 -7.97 57.03 48.03
CA ARG A 1061 -8.31 58.20 48.85
C ARG A 1061 -7.97 59.50 48.11
N ILE A 1062 -8.62 60.59 48.50
CA ILE A 1062 -8.38 61.94 47.96
C ILE A 1062 -7.94 62.87 49.10
N ASN A 1063 -6.95 63.72 48.81
CA ASN A 1063 -6.27 64.57 49.79
C ASN A 1063 -6.92 65.93 50.07
N LEU A 1064 -7.96 66.31 49.33
CA LEU A 1064 -8.72 67.55 49.53
C LEU A 1064 -10.21 67.26 49.68
N ALA A 1065 -10.88 68.00 50.55
CA ALA A 1065 -12.33 67.96 50.69
C ALA A 1065 -13.02 68.65 49.51
N GLY A 1066 -14.22 68.19 49.14
CA GLY A 1066 -15.01 68.70 48.01
C GLY A 1066 -16.20 67.81 47.68
N THR A 1067 -17.23 68.37 47.06
CA THR A 1067 -18.41 67.64 46.59
C THR A 1067 -18.32 67.31 45.10
N GLY A 1068 -19.03 66.26 44.69
CA GLY A 1068 -19.19 65.94 43.27
C GLY A 1068 -17.94 65.38 42.59
N TYR A 1069 -16.98 64.84 43.34
CA TYR A 1069 -15.86 64.11 42.76
C TYR A 1069 -16.37 62.96 41.91
N GLN A 1070 -15.77 62.76 40.73
CA GLN A 1070 -15.90 61.53 39.95
C GLN A 1070 -14.50 61.01 39.61
N LEU A 1071 -14.37 59.69 39.51
CA LEU A 1071 -13.15 59.07 39.02
C LEU A 1071 -13.30 58.73 37.55
N HIS A 1072 -12.28 59.06 36.77
CA HIS A 1072 -12.17 58.75 35.35
C HIS A 1072 -11.27 57.53 35.17
N ALA A 1073 -11.80 56.45 34.62
CA ALA A 1073 -11.05 55.23 34.31
C ALA A 1073 -10.65 55.21 32.82
N THR A 1074 -9.37 55.06 32.56
CA THR A 1074 -8.80 55.01 31.20
C THR A 1074 -7.91 53.80 31.01
N ALA A 1075 -7.90 53.26 29.78
CA ALA A 1075 -6.98 52.21 29.36
C ALA A 1075 -6.81 52.30 27.83
N SER A 1076 -5.64 51.93 27.31
CA SER A 1076 -5.36 52.03 25.87
C SER A 1076 -6.35 51.20 25.04
N GLY A 1077 -6.94 51.81 24.02
CA GLY A 1077 -7.87 51.16 23.09
C GLY A 1077 -9.29 50.90 23.61
N LEU A 1078 -9.63 51.35 24.82
CA LEU A 1078 -10.97 51.20 25.41
C LEU A 1078 -11.64 52.56 25.61
N THR A 1079 -12.96 52.63 25.39
CA THR A 1079 -13.75 53.81 25.77
C THR A 1079 -13.70 53.97 27.29
N ALA A 1080 -13.31 55.17 27.75
CA ALA A 1080 -13.22 55.51 29.16
C ALA A 1080 -14.60 55.52 29.85
N ALA A 1081 -14.59 55.45 31.18
CA ALA A 1081 -15.80 55.58 32.00
C ALA A 1081 -15.56 56.51 33.19
N ASP A 1082 -16.63 57.16 33.63
CA ASP A 1082 -16.66 57.92 34.88
C ASP A 1082 -17.43 57.14 35.94
N SER A 1083 -16.98 57.25 37.20
CA SER A 1083 -17.74 56.73 38.35
C SER A 1083 -18.97 57.58 38.61
N ALA A 1084 -19.90 57.09 39.45
CA ALA A 1084 -20.88 57.98 40.06
C ALA A 1084 -20.20 59.07 40.91
N SER A 1085 -20.89 60.18 41.15
CA SER A 1085 -20.39 61.28 41.97
C SER A 1085 -20.36 60.91 43.46
N PHE A 1086 -19.33 61.36 44.16
CA PHE A 1086 -19.14 61.17 45.61
C PHE A 1086 -18.51 62.42 46.25
N THR A 1087 -18.52 62.47 47.58
CA THR A 1087 -18.06 63.61 48.39
C THR A 1087 -16.92 63.22 49.31
N ILE A 1088 -15.93 64.11 49.40
CA ILE A 1088 -14.87 64.06 50.41
C ILE A 1088 -15.13 65.14 51.44
N ASN A 1089 -15.51 64.71 52.63
CA ASN A 1089 -15.89 65.58 53.73
C ASN A 1089 -14.67 66.07 54.52
N THR A 1090 -14.75 67.29 55.03
CA THR A 1090 -13.87 67.75 56.12
C THR A 1090 -14.33 67.11 57.44
N GLY A 1091 -13.39 66.75 58.32
CA GLY A 1091 -13.72 66.26 59.66
C GLY A 1091 -14.30 67.37 60.55
N VAL A 1092 -14.98 67.00 61.64
CA VAL A 1092 -15.43 67.97 62.66
C VAL A 1092 -14.23 68.38 63.54
N PRO A 1093 -13.99 69.68 63.78
CA PRO A 1093 -12.87 70.12 64.61
C PRO A 1093 -13.12 69.80 66.09
N THR A 1094 -12.05 69.63 66.87
CA THR A 1094 -12.13 69.33 68.31
C THR A 1094 -11.17 70.19 69.14
N PRO A 1095 -11.61 71.36 69.62
CA PRO A 1095 -10.87 72.16 70.59
C PRO A 1095 -10.65 71.41 71.91
N THR A 1096 -9.40 71.39 72.38
CA THR A 1096 -8.97 70.75 73.63
C THR A 1096 -8.65 71.75 74.73
N SER A 1097 -8.25 72.98 74.41
CA SER A 1097 -7.95 74.04 75.40
C SER A 1097 -7.98 75.44 74.78
N ILE A 1098 -8.10 76.47 75.62
CA ILE A 1098 -8.00 77.89 75.22
C ILE A 1098 -7.08 78.68 76.16
N SER A 1099 -6.43 79.72 75.64
CA SER A 1099 -5.59 80.63 76.43
C SER A 1099 -5.66 82.08 75.91
N PRO A 1100 -5.92 83.08 76.77
CA PRO A 1100 -6.24 82.95 78.20
C PRO A 1100 -7.61 82.28 78.42
N ALA A 1101 -7.76 81.50 79.50
CA ALA A 1101 -9.02 80.85 79.87
C ALA A 1101 -9.95 81.74 80.71
N SER A 1102 -9.41 82.83 81.27
CA SER A 1102 -10.17 83.85 81.99
C SER A 1102 -9.62 85.25 81.74
N VAL A 1103 -10.50 86.25 81.67
CA VAL A 1103 -10.14 87.67 81.45
C VAL A 1103 -11.00 88.60 82.30
N ALA A 1104 -10.54 89.84 82.49
CA ALA A 1104 -11.32 90.85 83.18
C ALA A 1104 -12.41 91.43 82.26
N ARG A 1105 -13.54 91.83 82.84
CA ARG A 1105 -14.63 92.51 82.16
C ARG A 1105 -14.14 93.82 81.55
N GLY A 1106 -14.52 94.06 80.31
CA GLY A 1106 -14.11 95.28 79.59
C GLY A 1106 -12.62 95.32 79.25
N SER A 1107 -11.94 94.17 79.29
CA SER A 1107 -10.60 94.05 78.70
C SER A 1107 -10.62 94.55 77.26
N ALA A 1108 -9.54 95.20 76.84
CA ALA A 1108 -9.36 95.54 75.43
C ALA A 1108 -9.34 94.27 74.56
N ASP A 1109 -9.50 94.44 73.25
CA ASP A 1109 -9.41 93.34 72.28
C ASP A 1109 -8.14 92.51 72.53
N PHE A 1110 -8.28 91.18 72.56
CA PHE A 1110 -7.16 90.28 72.81
C PHE A 1110 -7.20 89.05 71.90
N THR A 1111 -6.05 88.42 71.71
CA THR A 1111 -5.94 87.18 70.94
C THR A 1111 -6.14 85.97 71.84
N LEU A 1112 -7.20 85.20 71.56
CA LEU A 1112 -7.47 83.90 72.16
C LEU A 1112 -6.81 82.81 71.31
N THR A 1113 -5.92 82.03 71.91
CA THR A 1113 -5.38 80.82 71.28
C THR A 1113 -6.29 79.64 71.59
N VAL A 1114 -6.71 78.90 70.56
CA VAL A 1114 -7.53 77.69 70.65
C VAL A 1114 -6.71 76.51 70.15
N ASN A 1115 -6.33 75.60 71.04
CA ASN A 1115 -5.65 74.35 70.66
C ASN A 1115 -6.66 73.22 70.50
N GLY A 1116 -6.42 72.28 69.59
CA GLY A 1116 -7.34 71.19 69.27
C GLY A 1116 -6.79 70.23 68.21
N THR A 1117 -7.67 69.49 67.55
CA THR A 1117 -7.32 68.68 66.38
C THR A 1117 -8.35 68.84 65.26
N ALA A 1118 -7.97 68.41 64.06
CA ALA A 1118 -8.79 68.44 62.85
C ALA A 1118 -9.23 69.85 62.42
N PHE A 1119 -8.48 70.91 62.78
CA PHE A 1119 -8.68 72.20 62.13
C PHE A 1119 -8.19 72.14 60.69
N VAL A 1120 -8.82 72.92 59.82
CA VAL A 1120 -8.46 73.07 58.41
C VAL A 1120 -8.30 74.55 58.08
N ASN A 1121 -7.63 74.85 56.97
CA ASN A 1121 -7.59 76.23 56.50
C ASN A 1121 -9.01 76.72 56.19
N GLY A 1122 -9.42 77.84 56.78
CA GLY A 1122 -10.81 78.33 56.76
C GLY A 1122 -11.65 77.94 57.99
N SER A 1123 -11.12 77.14 58.92
CA SER A 1123 -11.75 76.99 60.24
C SER A 1123 -11.84 78.32 60.96
N TYR A 1124 -12.95 78.57 61.63
CA TYR A 1124 -13.14 79.78 62.42
C TYR A 1124 -13.65 79.47 63.83
N VAL A 1125 -13.26 80.29 64.79
CA VAL A 1125 -13.70 80.24 66.18
C VAL A 1125 -14.97 81.09 66.33
N GLN A 1126 -15.89 80.62 67.16
CA GLN A 1126 -17.09 81.34 67.57
C GLN A 1126 -17.06 81.60 69.07
N PHE A 1127 -17.35 82.83 69.46
CA PHE A 1127 -17.61 83.25 70.83
C PHE A 1127 -19.12 83.29 71.06
N ALA A 1128 -19.63 82.46 71.99
CA ALA A 1128 -21.05 82.33 72.29
C ALA A 1128 -21.94 82.16 71.05
N GLY A 1129 -21.46 81.39 70.06
CA GLY A 1129 -22.17 81.12 68.80
C GLY A 1129 -22.02 82.20 67.71
N SER A 1130 -21.24 83.27 67.95
CA SER A 1130 -20.94 84.29 66.94
C SER A 1130 -19.50 84.15 66.42
N PRO A 1131 -19.26 84.14 65.10
CA PRO A 1131 -17.93 83.97 64.53
C PRO A 1131 -17.00 85.14 64.85
N ARG A 1132 -15.71 84.83 65.00
CA ARG A 1132 -14.64 85.82 65.23
C ARG A 1132 -13.58 85.72 64.15
N VAL A 1133 -12.88 86.84 63.93
CA VAL A 1133 -11.73 86.87 63.02
C VAL A 1133 -10.71 85.88 63.55
N THR A 1134 -10.50 84.82 62.78
CA THR A 1134 -9.70 83.66 63.16
C THR A 1134 -8.58 83.49 62.16
N ALA A 1135 -7.36 83.29 62.65
CA ALA A 1135 -6.25 82.83 61.85
C ALA A 1135 -6.03 81.33 62.09
N PHE A 1136 -5.94 80.57 61.00
CA PHE A 1136 -5.52 79.17 61.04
C PHE A 1136 -4.00 79.11 61.18
N VAL A 1137 -3.51 78.55 62.28
CA VAL A 1137 -2.07 78.39 62.52
C VAL A 1137 -1.62 77.02 62.06
N SER A 1138 -2.33 75.97 62.48
CA SER A 1138 -2.09 74.59 62.07
C SER A 1138 -3.36 73.76 62.24
N ALA A 1139 -3.33 72.50 61.79
CA ALA A 1139 -4.42 71.56 62.02
C ALA A 1139 -4.73 71.31 63.52
N THR A 1140 -3.89 71.82 64.42
CA THR A 1140 -4.03 71.71 65.87
C THR A 1140 -4.16 73.03 66.61
N GLN A 1141 -4.10 74.18 65.92
CA GLN A 1141 -4.17 75.47 66.57
C GLN A 1141 -4.85 76.54 65.69
N LEU A 1142 -5.75 77.29 66.31
CA LEU A 1142 -6.36 78.52 65.79
C LEU A 1142 -6.05 79.67 66.74
N THR A 1143 -6.01 80.90 66.22
CA THR A 1143 -6.00 82.12 67.04
C THR A 1143 -7.16 83.00 66.63
N ALA A 1144 -7.94 83.52 67.58
CA ALA A 1144 -9.10 84.35 67.30
C ALA A 1144 -9.05 85.66 68.10
N THR A 1145 -9.42 86.77 67.47
CA THR A 1145 -9.53 88.06 68.17
C THR A 1145 -10.87 88.14 68.88
N ILE A 1146 -10.83 88.19 70.22
CA ILE A 1146 -11.99 88.46 71.06
C ILE A 1146 -12.07 89.95 71.29
N LEU A 1147 -13.22 90.54 71.00
CA LEU A 1147 -13.44 91.98 71.06
C LEU A 1147 -13.76 92.43 72.49
N ALA A 1148 -13.47 93.68 72.82
CA ALA A 1148 -13.82 94.28 74.11
C ALA A 1148 -15.33 94.21 74.40
N SER A 1149 -16.17 94.26 73.34
CA SER A 1149 -17.62 94.08 73.45
C SER A 1149 -18.04 92.66 73.86
N ASP A 1150 -17.24 91.65 73.52
CA ASP A 1150 -17.55 90.24 73.83
C ASP A 1150 -17.42 89.94 75.31
N VAL A 1151 -16.52 90.66 75.98
CA VAL A 1151 -16.23 90.54 77.41
C VAL A 1151 -16.78 91.73 78.21
N ALA A 1152 -17.77 92.42 77.65
CA ALA A 1152 -18.46 93.53 78.32
C ALA A 1152 -19.41 93.06 79.45
N THR A 1153 -19.76 91.78 79.47
CA THR A 1153 -20.62 91.14 80.48
C THR A 1153 -19.85 90.05 81.23
N LEU A 1154 -20.11 89.94 82.54
CA LEU A 1154 -19.56 88.85 83.36
C LEU A 1154 -20.24 87.53 82.99
N GLY A 1155 -19.49 86.44 83.04
CA GLY A 1155 -20.05 85.10 82.78
C GLY A 1155 -19.07 84.12 82.18
N SER A 1156 -19.58 82.91 81.92
CA SER A 1156 -18.87 81.85 81.21
C SER A 1156 -19.39 81.75 79.78
N PHE A 1157 -18.51 81.95 78.80
CA PHE A 1157 -18.86 81.96 77.38
C PHE A 1157 -18.27 80.75 76.67
N ALA A 1158 -19.08 80.11 75.83
CA ALA A 1158 -18.66 78.96 75.04
C ALA A 1158 -17.82 79.40 73.83
N ILE A 1159 -16.65 78.81 73.69
CA ILE A 1159 -15.74 78.93 72.57
C ILE A 1159 -15.78 77.64 71.77
N THR A 1160 -16.28 77.71 70.54
CA THR A 1160 -16.38 76.56 69.62
C THR A 1160 -15.63 76.88 68.33
N ALA A 1161 -15.10 75.89 67.63
CA ALA A 1161 -14.57 76.04 66.28
C ALA A 1161 -15.51 75.40 65.26
N VAL A 1162 -15.51 75.91 64.03
CA VAL A 1162 -16.30 75.34 62.92
C VAL A 1162 -15.37 75.07 61.74
N ASN A 1163 -15.45 73.88 61.18
CA ASN A 1163 -14.86 73.58 59.88
C ASN A 1163 -15.87 73.85 58.76
N PRO A 1164 -15.44 74.42 57.62
CA PRO A 1164 -16.31 74.64 56.48
C PRO A 1164 -16.82 73.33 55.86
N ALA A 1165 -17.99 73.39 55.21
CA ALA A 1165 -18.56 72.32 54.40
C ALA A 1165 -17.65 71.96 53.19
N PRO A 1166 -17.78 70.78 52.57
CA PRO A 1166 -18.75 69.71 52.85
C PRO A 1166 -18.37 68.82 54.03
N GLY A 1167 -19.38 68.31 54.74
CA GLY A 1167 -19.19 67.66 56.04
C GLY A 1167 -18.98 68.74 57.10
N GLY A 1168 -17.76 68.83 57.63
CA GLY A 1168 -17.37 69.87 58.58
C GLY A 1168 -18.33 69.97 59.77
N GLY A 1169 -18.37 71.13 60.41
CA GLY A 1169 -19.37 71.41 61.43
C GLY A 1169 -18.81 71.96 62.73
N LEU A 1170 -19.72 72.19 63.67
CA LEU A 1170 -19.46 72.78 64.97
C LEU A 1170 -18.75 71.78 65.89
N SER A 1171 -17.69 72.23 66.54
CA SER A 1171 -16.98 71.45 67.54
C SER A 1171 -17.70 71.35 68.89
N ASN A 1172 -17.14 70.55 69.79
CA ASN A 1172 -17.34 70.72 71.23
C ASN A 1172 -16.89 72.12 71.71
N ALA A 1173 -17.41 72.59 72.85
CA ALA A 1173 -17.10 73.91 73.41
C ALA A 1173 -15.96 73.86 74.45
N GLN A 1174 -15.19 74.95 74.52
CA GLN A 1174 -14.28 75.32 75.61
C GLN A 1174 -14.81 76.56 76.32
N THR A 1175 -14.51 76.76 77.61
CA THR A 1175 -15.11 77.85 78.41
C THR A 1175 -14.12 78.98 78.65
N LEU A 1176 -14.51 80.20 78.27
CA LEU A 1176 -13.82 81.45 78.63
C LEU A 1176 -14.61 82.17 79.73
N THR A 1177 -13.95 82.47 80.85
CA THR A 1177 -14.59 83.13 82.01
C THR A 1177 -14.25 84.62 82.07
N VAL A 1178 -15.25 85.49 82.21
CA VAL A 1178 -15.10 86.94 82.35
C VAL A 1178 -15.40 87.36 83.80
N THR A 1179 -14.43 87.97 84.48
CA THR A 1179 -14.42 88.34 85.93
C THR A 1179 -14.14 89.83 86.16
N ARG A 1180 -14.22 90.37 87.38
CA ARG A 1180 -14.03 91.80 87.70
C ARG A 1180 -12.57 92.17 87.95
N GLY A 1181 -12.17 93.39 87.59
CA GLY A 1181 -10.82 93.94 87.82
C GLY A 1181 -10.69 94.68 89.16
N THR A 1182 -9.58 94.58 89.89
CA THR A 1182 -9.35 95.38 91.12
C THR A 1182 -8.02 96.15 91.12
N THR A 1183 -7.97 97.26 91.87
CA THR A 1183 -6.76 98.04 92.20
C THR A 1183 -6.63 98.22 93.70
N THR A 1184 -5.40 98.26 94.25
CA THR A 1184 -5.15 98.36 95.70
C THR A 1184 -4.22 99.54 96.01
N SER A 1185 -4.53 100.33 97.04
CA SER A 1185 -3.72 101.46 97.53
C SER A 1185 -3.62 101.47 99.05
N VAL A 1186 -2.51 101.95 99.64
CA VAL A 1186 -2.30 101.93 101.10
C VAL A 1186 -1.79 103.29 101.60
N SER A 1187 -2.15 103.68 102.83
CA SER A 1187 -1.74 104.95 103.48
C SER A 1187 -1.63 104.80 105.00
N CYS A 1188 -0.67 105.44 105.67
CA CYS A 1188 -0.51 105.34 107.14
C CYS A 1188 -0.55 106.72 107.85
N THR A 1189 -1.19 106.81 109.02
CA THR A 1189 -1.32 108.06 109.80
C THR A 1189 -1.06 107.83 111.31
N PRO A 1190 -0.14 108.59 111.95
CA PRO A 1190 0.70 109.64 111.37
C PRO A 1190 1.66 109.08 110.30
N GLY A 1191 1.88 109.82 109.21
CA GLY A 1191 2.68 109.38 108.05
C GLY A 1191 4.19 109.31 108.30
N SER A 1192 4.62 109.55 109.54
CA SER A 1192 5.95 109.26 110.07
C SER A 1192 5.79 109.01 111.58
N ALA A 1193 6.56 108.10 112.16
CA ALA A 1193 6.45 107.73 113.57
C ALA A 1193 7.84 107.63 114.22
N VAL A 1194 7.98 108.15 115.44
CA VAL A 1194 9.21 107.98 116.25
C VAL A 1194 9.37 106.50 116.63
N GLN A 1195 10.62 106.03 116.70
CA GLN A 1195 10.92 104.62 117.03
C GLN A 1195 10.23 104.21 118.34
N GLY A 1196 9.47 103.11 118.31
CA GLY A 1196 8.68 102.61 119.43
C GLY A 1196 7.22 103.10 119.43
N ALA A 1197 6.84 104.02 118.55
CA ALA A 1197 5.44 104.47 118.40
C ALA A 1197 4.67 103.62 117.38
N SER A 1198 3.34 103.76 117.40
CA SER A 1198 2.42 103.09 116.49
C SER A 1198 1.79 104.07 115.49
N THR A 1199 1.65 103.64 114.23
CA THR A 1199 0.87 104.34 113.18
C THR A 1199 -0.23 103.44 112.64
N THR A 1200 -1.35 103.99 112.19
CA THR A 1200 -2.44 103.19 111.60
C THR A 1200 -2.34 103.22 110.08
N CYS A 1201 -2.19 102.06 109.45
CA CYS A 1201 -2.15 101.89 108.00
C CYS A 1201 -3.49 101.42 107.47
N THR A 1202 -4.14 102.23 106.63
CA THR A 1202 -5.40 101.94 105.96
C THR A 1202 -5.15 101.55 104.50
N VAL A 1203 -5.63 100.38 104.08
CA VAL A 1203 -5.70 99.96 102.67
C VAL A 1203 -7.06 100.30 102.09
N THR A 1204 -7.09 100.68 100.82
CA THR A 1204 -8.28 100.84 99.99
C THR A 1204 -8.13 99.97 98.75
N VAL A 1205 -9.05 99.02 98.57
CA VAL A 1205 -9.17 98.18 97.37
C VAL A 1205 -10.38 98.64 96.58
N SER A 1206 -10.18 99.00 95.32
CA SER A 1206 -11.21 99.53 94.43
C SER A 1206 -11.49 98.56 93.29
N ASP A 1207 -12.76 98.36 92.95
CA ASP A 1207 -13.13 97.70 91.72
C ASP A 1207 -12.95 98.67 90.54
N ALA A 1208 -12.13 98.26 89.56
CA ALA A 1208 -11.75 99.02 88.38
C ALA A 1208 -12.68 98.78 87.17
N SER A 1209 -13.77 98.02 87.34
CA SER A 1209 -14.69 97.58 86.28
C SER A 1209 -15.74 98.64 85.85
N GLY A 1210 -15.51 99.92 86.14
CA GLY A 1210 -16.33 101.05 85.66
C GLY A 1210 -17.70 101.21 86.32
N ALA A 1211 -18.73 101.59 85.56
CA ALA A 1211 -20.06 102.01 86.06
C ALA A 1211 -20.88 100.95 86.84
N SER A 1212 -20.35 99.73 86.97
CA SER A 1212 -20.97 98.64 87.75
C SER A 1212 -20.09 98.22 88.94
N ALA A 1213 -19.04 98.99 89.23
CA ALA A 1213 -18.02 98.64 90.18
C ALA A 1213 -18.62 98.50 91.59
N PHE A 1214 -18.28 97.39 92.26
CA PHE A 1214 -18.86 97.00 93.53
C PHE A 1214 -17.71 96.91 94.53
N PRO A 1215 -17.90 97.37 95.78
CA PRO A 1215 -16.84 97.33 96.79
C PRO A 1215 -16.27 95.91 96.94
N PRO A 1216 -14.98 95.69 96.63
CA PRO A 1216 -14.35 94.38 96.72
C PRO A 1216 -14.44 93.81 98.13
N VAL A 1217 -14.63 92.50 98.25
CA VAL A 1217 -14.72 91.80 99.54
C VAL A 1217 -13.59 90.79 99.67
N GLY A 1218 -13.04 90.68 100.87
CA GLY A 1218 -12.01 89.70 101.14
C GLY A 1218 -10.92 90.24 102.04
N THR A 1219 -9.79 89.54 102.02
CA THR A 1219 -8.67 89.79 102.93
C THR A 1219 -7.56 90.53 102.21
N VAL A 1220 -7.00 91.53 102.89
CA VAL A 1220 -5.76 92.19 102.47
C VAL A 1220 -4.67 91.85 103.46
N ASN A 1221 -3.58 91.31 102.95
CA ASN A 1221 -2.40 90.96 103.73
C ASN A 1221 -1.39 92.09 103.72
N PHE A 1222 -0.86 92.45 104.89
CA PHE A 1222 0.13 93.52 105.04
C PHE A 1222 1.53 92.93 105.28
N SER A 1223 2.52 93.59 104.71
CA SER A 1223 3.94 93.27 104.91
C SER A 1223 4.75 94.56 104.98
N THR A 1224 5.92 94.53 105.62
CA THR A 1224 6.81 95.67 105.78
C THR A 1224 8.23 95.27 105.38
N SER A 1225 9.01 96.21 104.84
CA SER A 1225 10.44 96.02 104.61
C SER A 1225 11.31 96.30 105.85
N GLY A 1226 10.76 96.84 106.94
CA GLY A 1226 11.50 97.13 108.19
C GLY A 1226 11.04 96.32 109.41
N GLY A 1227 11.68 96.52 110.57
CA GLY A 1227 11.60 95.60 111.71
C GLY A 1227 10.29 95.62 112.54
N GLY A 1228 9.30 96.45 112.20
CA GLY A 1228 8.05 96.59 112.95
C GLY A 1228 7.07 95.43 112.78
N SER A 1229 5.96 95.49 113.50
CA SER A 1229 4.92 94.45 113.46
C SER A 1229 3.54 95.04 113.25
N PHE A 1230 2.72 94.40 112.43
CA PHE A 1230 1.31 94.75 112.24
C PHE A 1230 0.42 94.02 113.25
N ALA A 1231 -0.50 94.76 113.85
CA ALA A 1231 -1.53 94.26 114.74
C ALA A 1231 -2.91 94.73 114.25
N PRO A 1232 -3.74 93.83 113.68
CA PRO A 1232 -3.40 92.48 113.16
C PRO A 1232 -2.55 92.52 111.86
N SER A 1233 -1.97 91.38 111.41
CA SER A 1233 -1.10 91.30 110.22
C SER A 1233 -1.82 91.30 108.87
N SER A 1234 -3.13 91.17 108.90
CA SER A 1234 -4.03 91.31 107.76
C SER A 1234 -5.31 91.93 108.27
N CYS A 1235 -6.08 92.52 107.36
CA CYS A 1235 -7.42 92.95 107.68
C CYS A 1235 -8.40 92.53 106.59
N THR A 1236 -9.63 92.27 107.00
CA THR A 1236 -10.77 92.06 106.11
C THR A 1236 -11.38 93.40 105.75
N LEU A 1237 -11.62 93.61 104.47
CA LEU A 1237 -12.28 94.80 103.93
C LEU A 1237 -13.68 94.95 104.54
N SER A 1238 -13.92 96.03 105.27
CA SER A 1238 -15.15 96.19 106.07
C SER A 1238 -15.82 97.56 105.93
N SER A 1239 -15.12 98.59 105.47
CA SER A 1239 -15.69 99.93 105.25
C SER A 1239 -15.79 100.24 103.76
N SER A 1240 -17.00 100.28 103.22
CA SER A 1240 -17.25 100.57 101.80
C SER A 1240 -17.58 102.05 101.57
N ILE A 1241 -16.78 102.73 100.77
CA ILE A 1241 -17.09 104.07 100.23
C ILE A 1241 -17.07 103.96 98.71
N GLY A 1242 -18.25 104.03 98.07
CA GLY A 1242 -18.39 103.88 96.63
C GLY A 1242 -17.98 102.48 96.14
N ASN A 1243 -17.11 102.42 95.13
CA ASN A 1243 -16.58 101.20 94.54
C ASN A 1243 -15.35 100.65 95.28
N SER A 1244 -15.06 101.16 96.47
CA SER A 1244 -13.85 100.82 97.20
C SER A 1244 -14.17 100.37 98.61
N SER A 1245 -13.48 99.33 99.06
CA SER A 1245 -13.53 98.88 100.44
C SER A 1245 -12.20 99.17 101.11
N THR A 1246 -12.25 99.53 102.39
CA THR A 1246 -11.06 99.80 103.19
C THR A 1246 -11.00 98.91 104.41
N CYS A 1247 -9.79 98.70 104.90
CA CYS A 1247 -9.53 98.17 106.23
C CYS A 1247 -8.22 98.74 106.77
N SER A 1248 -8.05 98.75 108.09
CA SER A 1248 -6.86 99.32 108.71
C SER A 1248 -6.20 98.35 109.67
N VAL A 1249 -4.88 98.42 109.75
CA VAL A 1249 -4.05 97.70 110.73
C VAL A 1249 -3.17 98.70 111.46
N THR A 1250 -2.85 98.44 112.72
CA THR A 1250 -1.86 99.25 113.44
C THR A 1250 -0.47 98.70 113.18
N TYR A 1251 0.44 99.52 112.70
CA TYR A 1251 1.85 99.19 112.54
C TYR A 1251 2.66 99.75 113.71
N ASN A 1252 3.24 98.87 114.52
CA ASN A 1252 4.10 99.23 115.64
C ASN A 1252 5.55 99.29 115.14
N THR A 1253 6.16 100.48 115.21
CA THR A 1253 7.53 100.70 114.77
C THR A 1253 8.53 100.23 115.84
N SER A 1254 9.41 99.30 115.51
CA SER A 1254 10.48 98.83 116.41
C SER A 1254 11.89 99.26 115.93
N ALA A 1255 12.00 99.65 114.65
CA ALA A 1255 13.23 100.09 114.01
C ALA A 1255 13.06 101.51 113.43
N GLY A 1256 14.09 102.36 113.56
CA GLY A 1256 14.14 103.67 112.92
C GLY A 1256 14.61 103.60 111.46
N GLY A 1257 14.20 104.56 110.62
CA GLY A 1257 14.50 104.62 109.18
C GLY A 1257 13.24 104.49 108.31
N SER A 1258 13.37 104.77 107.01
CA SER A 1258 12.26 104.69 106.04
C SER A 1258 11.85 103.24 105.79
N GLN A 1259 10.54 102.93 105.86
CA GLN A 1259 10.02 101.56 105.75
C GLN A 1259 8.88 101.49 104.72
N THR A 1260 8.88 100.48 103.83
CA THR A 1260 7.82 100.28 102.84
C THR A 1260 6.79 99.29 103.36
N ILE A 1261 5.54 99.73 103.47
CA ILE A 1261 4.37 98.96 103.81
C ILE A 1261 3.68 98.52 102.52
N THR A 1262 3.52 97.21 102.32
CA THR A 1262 2.83 96.63 101.16
C THR A 1262 1.53 95.96 101.60
N ALA A 1263 0.44 96.24 100.91
CA ALA A 1263 -0.86 95.62 101.09
C ALA A 1263 -1.27 94.86 99.82
N ALA A 1264 -1.51 93.55 99.95
CA ALA A 1264 -1.87 92.67 98.84
C ALA A 1264 -3.27 92.09 99.04
N TYR A 1265 -4.16 92.38 98.08
CA TYR A 1265 -5.50 91.81 97.99
C TYR A 1265 -5.46 90.51 97.18
N SER A 1266 -5.91 89.42 97.80
CA SER A 1266 -5.83 88.07 97.24
C SER A 1266 -6.87 87.75 96.16
N GLY A 1267 -7.78 88.68 95.84
CA GLY A 1267 -8.90 88.42 94.94
C GLY A 1267 -10.06 87.66 95.61
N SER A 1268 -11.14 87.46 94.85
CA SER A 1268 -12.35 86.71 95.23
C SER A 1268 -12.81 85.83 94.05
N THR A 1269 -13.94 85.13 94.14
CA THR A 1269 -14.54 84.42 92.99
C THR A 1269 -14.96 85.36 91.86
N ASP A 1270 -15.25 86.61 92.21
CA ASP A 1270 -15.73 87.63 91.28
C ASP A 1270 -14.65 88.65 90.92
N ASP A 1271 -13.56 88.74 91.69
CA ASP A 1271 -12.51 89.75 91.56
C ASP A 1271 -11.12 89.15 91.34
N ILE A 1272 -10.38 89.67 90.36
CA ILE A 1272 -8.96 89.34 90.21
C ILE A 1272 -8.11 89.97 91.34
N PRO A 1273 -7.01 89.33 91.77
CA PRO A 1273 -6.09 89.87 92.80
C PRO A 1273 -5.40 91.18 92.40
N SER A 1274 -5.03 92.02 93.39
CA SER A 1274 -4.24 93.26 93.18
C SER A 1274 -3.39 93.65 94.40
N SER A 1275 -2.45 94.60 94.29
CA SER A 1275 -1.58 95.01 95.41
C SER A 1275 -1.16 96.49 95.33
N GLY A 1276 -0.78 97.10 96.47
CA GLY A 1276 -0.34 98.49 96.59
C GLY A 1276 0.65 98.73 97.75
N THR A 1277 1.38 99.85 97.73
CA THR A 1277 2.49 100.14 98.69
C THR A 1277 2.51 101.58 99.21
N PHE A 1278 3.04 101.82 100.42
CA PHE A 1278 3.26 103.13 101.04
C PHE A 1278 4.61 103.16 101.76
N THR A 1279 5.25 104.33 101.88
CA THR A 1279 6.53 104.48 102.59
C THR A 1279 6.32 105.31 103.86
N LEU A 1280 6.65 104.73 105.02
CA LEU A 1280 6.51 105.29 106.37
C LEU A 1280 7.84 105.81 106.92
#